data_AF-A0A9Q9BB05-F1
#
_entry.id   AF-A0A9Q9BB05-F1
#
_cell.length_a   1.000
_cell.length_b   1.000
_cell.length_c   1.000
_cell.angle_alpha   90.00
_cell.angle_beta   90.00
_cell.angle_gamma   90.00
#
_symmetry.space_group_name_H-M   'P 1'
#
loop_
_entity.id
_entity.type
_entity.pdbx_description
1 polymer ?
#
loop_
_entity_poly.entity_id
_entity_poly.type
_entity_poly.pdbx_seq_one_letter_code
_entity_poly.pdbx_strand_id
1 'polypeptide(L)'
;MITKTNFQQVLKKLRFIQSDVIFSKHFEQHNCDIQVDFSKEIIIYPPEIDTGANTTTNFSQNENFVVLECVCRLLEKGYKPCDMELEPLWKLGHSGKSGRADIWVRTIDQDGAKKSLLIIECKTQGDEFNHAWETTLKDGAQLFSYFQQERATSFLCLYTSGFADGKIQTEYHLIKVKDNEKLLETLENPKSYAKAGNNKELFDVWKETYKKDFSSVGLFEDDMQAYNIGKKNYTARDLKEIDYASMQKKYHEFAKILRQHNVSGRENAFDKLVNLFLAKVVDEKENSKQLAFHWKGAAYDDYFSLQDRLQKLYKIGMEQFLSEDVIYIDNDDIYNAFYLFKNDPDATRDTVLKYFKQLKFFTNSDFSFIEVHNENLFRQNAVILLKVVQMLENIKLKTEEQNQFLGDLFEGFLNQGVKQSEGQFFTPQPLVRFIVSSLPLQTMINRTEQAPRVIDYACGAGHFLNEYAQQIKRFVEKKHLKKYYSAITGIEKEYRLSKVSKVAAFMYGQDDINIIYADALSRITGKKSVKDNSYSILVSNPPYSVKGFLETLNAADKKRFRLTEFVNDTVKNNAIETFFIERAAQLLCDEGIAALILPSSILSNGGMYIKCREIILCTFDIIAIAEFGSGTFGQTGTNTVTLFLRKKKTHPVLDDHYKNRIHSWFHNDTRKDIVFEDYHLFESYCTHIGVKPEDYKALFTYTADWKKVLGSYEIFKEYITEFSNDAKAKAIQKKKISGKYTKEMQSDELEKHIYYSVCQIEQEKLLFFCLAMTNGQEVAVIRSPAASKEMKAFLGYEWSGAKGNEGIKYLGITNEKEDDELAHNKGIQHIRTPLFNPSDLEDTAKLNTLIRTAFEKKPVIIPDNLKEFASLIPLHFMLDFNRVKFDKALKLTADKKIEIKSKYPLVKLGEIVSIIRGVTFDKKYQTQEKTKNIVLTADNITLEGQFEIIKEIFVSDMVSFDKEKQLKKNDCFMCFSSGSKQHVGKIAFIKENQSYYAGGFMGILRVFDKNLLPQFLYETLNTETMRDAIRSQSSGTNIQNLSNNIAEFQIPLPPLAIQQQIVAECEKVDEEYSVAQHTIEENKRNIEKMMSEVKGEIAQLKRIAPYTTNRIQFSAITLEDYISTDNMLQNCDGVCVYNGVPNIDSVIEYAENDILVSNIRPYLKKIWFSNKKGGCSPDVLVFRPISGINARYIYYAMKQNTFFEYIMKNVRGVKMPRGDKNHILNFSISVPSLEEQQRIVQEIENYETAITAAKSVLSACADKKKMILEKWL
;
A
#
# COMPACT_ATOMS: atom_id res chain seq x y z
N MET A 1 37.90 8.50 -33.27
CA MET A 1 38.86 8.10 -34.33
C MET A 1 40.25 8.69 -34.08
N ILE A 2 41.32 7.92 -34.32
CA ILE A 2 42.71 8.42 -34.33
C ILE A 2 43.01 8.99 -35.73
N THR A 3 43.55 10.20 -35.78
CA THR A 3 43.87 10.93 -37.02
C THR A 3 45.25 11.56 -36.89
N LYS A 4 45.82 11.99 -38.01
CA LYS A 4 47.12 12.69 -38.03
C LYS A 4 47.16 13.91 -37.09
N THR A 5 46.03 14.59 -36.87
CA THR A 5 45.94 15.78 -36.01
C THR A 5 45.99 15.46 -34.51
N ASN A 6 45.48 14.31 -34.08
CA ASN A 6 45.49 13.91 -32.67
C ASN A 6 46.56 12.84 -32.33
N PHE A 7 47.27 12.32 -33.34
CA PHE A 7 48.23 11.22 -33.19
C PHE A 7 49.36 11.50 -32.18
N GLN A 8 49.90 12.73 -32.13
CA GLN A 8 50.90 13.10 -31.11
C GLN A 8 50.37 12.94 -29.67
N GLN A 9 49.09 13.25 -29.44
CA GLN A 9 48.47 13.09 -28.13
C GLN A 9 48.28 11.61 -27.78
N VAL A 10 47.96 10.78 -28.78
CA VAL A 10 47.89 9.31 -28.64
C VAL A 10 49.25 8.73 -28.26
N LEU A 11 50.33 9.12 -28.95
CA LEU A 11 51.70 8.65 -28.64
C LEU A 11 52.14 9.02 -27.21
N LYS A 12 51.85 10.25 -26.76
CA LYS A 12 52.08 10.65 -25.36
C LYS A 12 51.29 9.78 -24.38
N LYS A 13 50.04 9.44 -24.71
CA LYS A 13 49.21 8.56 -23.88
C LYS A 13 49.72 7.13 -23.84
N LEU A 14 50.28 6.65 -24.95
CA LEU A 14 50.99 5.36 -25.06
C LEU A 14 52.38 5.38 -24.42
N ARG A 15 52.78 6.48 -23.76
CA ARG A 15 54.07 6.65 -23.07
C ARG A 15 55.30 6.68 -24.00
N PHE A 16 55.14 7.15 -25.23
CA PHE A 16 56.30 7.50 -26.06
C PHE A 16 56.98 8.75 -25.52
N ILE A 17 58.31 8.73 -25.50
CA ILE A 17 59.16 9.85 -25.12
C ILE A 17 59.50 10.63 -26.39
N GLN A 18 59.28 11.93 -26.37
CA GLN A 18 59.60 12.81 -27.49
C GLN A 18 61.04 13.30 -27.36
N SER A 19 61.85 13.09 -28.42
CA SER A 19 63.15 13.72 -28.62
C SER A 19 63.13 14.42 -29.97
N ASP A 20 63.06 15.76 -29.96
CA ASP A 20 62.84 16.60 -31.14
C ASP A 20 61.59 16.21 -31.96
N VAL A 21 61.80 15.69 -33.18
CA VAL A 21 60.76 15.27 -34.14
C VAL A 21 60.45 13.78 -34.09
N ILE A 22 61.16 13.02 -33.25
CA ILE A 22 61.02 11.56 -33.12
C ILE A 22 60.39 11.23 -31.76
N PHE A 23 59.37 10.40 -31.79
CA PHE A 23 58.77 9.77 -30.60
C PHE A 23 59.27 8.34 -30.51
N SER A 24 59.91 7.96 -29.40
CA SER A 24 60.38 6.59 -29.17
C SER A 24 59.74 5.97 -27.94
N LYS A 25 59.50 4.66 -28.00
CA LYS A 25 59.05 3.88 -26.84
C LYS A 25 59.84 2.59 -26.76
N HIS A 26 60.48 2.40 -25.61
CA HIS A 26 61.21 1.18 -25.27
C HIS A 26 60.28 0.18 -24.57
N PHE A 27 60.30 -1.08 -25.00
CA PHE A 27 59.56 -2.17 -24.38
C PHE A 27 60.53 -3.08 -23.63
N GLU A 28 60.70 -2.84 -22.33
CA GLU A 28 61.68 -3.53 -21.46
C GLU A 28 61.56 -5.06 -21.50
N GLN A 29 60.34 -5.60 -21.60
CA GLN A 29 60.09 -7.05 -21.63
C GLN A 29 60.73 -7.78 -22.82
N HIS A 30 60.93 -7.07 -23.92
CA HIS A 30 61.44 -7.63 -25.18
C HIS A 30 62.72 -6.97 -25.67
N ASN A 31 63.20 -5.94 -24.94
CA ASN A 31 64.37 -5.14 -25.29
C ASN A 31 64.31 -4.64 -26.75
N CYS A 32 63.19 -4.01 -27.12
CA CYS A 32 62.96 -3.49 -28.46
C CYS A 32 62.35 -2.09 -28.42
N ASP A 33 62.54 -1.32 -29.50
CA ASP A 33 62.09 0.06 -29.61
C ASP A 33 61.14 0.23 -30.80
N ILE A 34 60.05 0.97 -30.59
CA ILE A 34 59.27 1.55 -31.68
C ILE A 34 59.57 3.03 -31.77
N GLN A 35 59.82 3.53 -32.98
CA GLN A 35 60.05 4.95 -33.24
C GLN A 35 59.06 5.51 -34.25
N VAL A 36 58.64 6.75 -34.06
CA VAL A 36 57.74 7.48 -34.95
C VAL A 36 58.37 8.81 -35.30
N ASP A 37 58.75 9.00 -36.56
CA ASP A 37 59.41 10.20 -37.06
C ASP A 37 58.38 11.06 -37.81
N PHE A 38 58.00 12.21 -37.22
CA PHE A 38 57.04 13.14 -37.80
C PHE A 38 57.60 13.94 -38.97
N SER A 39 58.92 14.05 -39.10
CA SER A 39 59.55 14.77 -40.22
C SER A 39 59.52 13.95 -41.51
N LYS A 40 59.65 12.62 -41.38
CA LYS A 40 59.60 11.66 -42.48
C LYS A 40 58.24 10.97 -42.63
N GLU A 41 57.31 11.25 -41.71
CA GLU A 41 55.97 10.63 -41.64
C GLU A 41 56.01 9.10 -41.68
N ILE A 42 56.96 8.52 -40.93
CA ILE A 42 57.23 7.08 -40.91
C ILE A 42 57.18 6.52 -39.48
N ILE A 43 56.71 5.27 -39.38
CA ILE A 43 56.65 4.43 -38.19
C ILE A 43 57.70 3.33 -38.39
N ILE A 44 58.65 3.27 -37.46
CA ILE A 44 59.76 2.31 -37.47
C ILE A 44 59.47 1.28 -36.38
N TYR A 45 59.11 0.07 -36.81
CA TYR A 45 58.95 -1.09 -35.95
C TYR A 45 60.31 -1.77 -35.68
N PRO A 46 60.44 -2.59 -34.62
CA PRO A 46 61.64 -3.36 -34.37
C PRO A 46 61.99 -4.27 -35.56
N PRO A 47 63.29 -4.48 -35.87
CA PRO A 47 63.71 -5.30 -37.01
C PRO A 47 63.27 -6.76 -36.91
N GLU A 48 62.90 -7.22 -35.71
CA GLU A 48 62.34 -8.55 -35.47
C GLU A 48 60.88 -8.68 -35.93
N ILE A 49 60.14 -7.58 -36.10
CA ILE A 49 58.79 -7.59 -36.71
C ILE A 49 58.95 -7.53 -38.22
N ASP A 50 58.44 -8.56 -38.93
CA ASP A 50 58.43 -8.55 -40.39
C ASP A 50 57.36 -7.56 -40.88
N THR A 51 57.76 -6.48 -41.54
CA THR A 51 56.85 -5.41 -41.98
C THR A 51 56.28 -5.62 -43.39
N GLY A 52 56.55 -6.77 -44.02
CA GLY A 52 55.92 -7.19 -45.28
C GLY A 52 56.02 -6.15 -46.40
N ALA A 53 54.87 -5.63 -46.83
CA ALA A 53 54.77 -4.65 -47.93
C ALA A 53 55.06 -3.19 -47.53
N ASN A 54 55.35 -2.93 -46.25
CA ASN A 54 55.66 -1.63 -45.66
C ASN A 54 54.57 -0.55 -45.81
N THR A 55 53.33 -0.90 -46.20
CA THR A 55 52.25 0.09 -46.38
C THR A 55 51.63 0.56 -45.05
N THR A 56 51.80 -0.20 -43.95
CA THR A 56 51.42 0.20 -42.58
C THR A 56 52.46 1.09 -41.86
N THR A 57 53.60 1.36 -42.48
CA THR A 57 54.72 2.10 -41.85
C THR A 57 54.68 3.61 -42.07
N ASN A 58 53.65 4.15 -42.72
CA ASN A 58 53.58 5.57 -43.10
C ASN A 58 52.29 6.23 -42.59
N PHE A 59 52.17 7.55 -42.74
CA PHE A 59 51.01 8.31 -42.26
C PHE A 59 49.90 8.52 -43.33
N SER A 60 49.95 7.80 -44.45
CA SER A 60 49.01 8.04 -45.57
C SER A 60 47.56 7.64 -45.27
N GLN A 61 47.36 6.70 -44.34
CA GLN A 61 46.05 6.23 -43.91
C GLN A 61 45.93 6.29 -42.40
N ASN A 62 44.77 6.75 -41.91
CA ASN A 62 44.50 6.79 -40.46
C ASN A 62 44.49 5.39 -39.82
N GLU A 63 44.20 4.35 -40.60
CA GLU A 63 44.24 2.95 -40.18
C GLU A 63 45.63 2.53 -39.68
N ASN A 64 46.71 3.05 -40.27
CA ASN A 64 48.08 2.78 -39.84
C ASN A 64 48.35 3.19 -38.38
N PHE A 65 47.67 4.23 -37.90
CA PHE A 65 47.76 4.64 -36.49
C PHE A 65 47.05 3.65 -35.54
N VAL A 66 45.98 3.01 -36.02
CA VAL A 66 45.28 1.93 -35.30
C VAL A 66 46.16 0.68 -35.26
N VAL A 67 46.82 0.34 -36.38
CA VAL A 67 47.79 -0.78 -36.45
C VAL A 67 48.93 -0.57 -35.46
N LEU A 68 49.55 0.61 -35.43
CA LEU A 68 50.59 0.93 -34.46
C LEU A 68 50.11 0.75 -33.01
N GLU A 69 48.93 1.25 -32.69
CA GLU A 69 48.38 1.15 -31.34
C GLU A 69 48.09 -0.31 -30.96
N CYS A 70 47.59 -1.12 -31.91
CA CYS A 70 47.38 -2.55 -31.73
C CYS A 70 48.72 -3.30 -31.49
N VAL A 71 49.76 -3.01 -32.28
CA VAL A 71 51.12 -3.57 -32.10
C VAL A 71 51.70 -3.20 -30.73
N CYS A 72 51.58 -1.93 -30.32
CA CYS A 72 52.01 -1.49 -28.99
C CYS A 72 51.32 -2.30 -27.88
N ARG A 73 50.02 -2.56 -28.03
CA ARG A 73 49.22 -3.30 -27.06
C ARG A 73 49.58 -4.78 -27.00
N LEU A 74 49.90 -5.41 -28.15
CA LEU A 74 50.42 -6.78 -28.21
C LEU A 74 51.77 -6.89 -27.49
N LEU A 75 52.70 -5.96 -27.75
CA LEU A 75 54.01 -5.94 -27.08
C LEU A 75 53.87 -5.71 -25.57
N GLU A 76 52.98 -4.83 -25.12
CA GLU A 76 52.71 -4.61 -23.68
C GLU A 76 52.14 -5.84 -22.98
N LYS A 77 51.41 -6.70 -23.70
CA LYS A 77 50.88 -7.96 -23.15
C LYS A 77 51.92 -9.07 -23.07
N GLY A 78 53.06 -8.94 -23.75
CA GLY A 78 54.14 -9.92 -23.75
C GLY A 78 54.23 -10.76 -25.02
N TYR A 79 53.58 -10.37 -26.12
CA TYR A 79 53.81 -10.98 -27.43
C TYR A 79 55.17 -10.54 -27.99
N LYS A 80 55.99 -11.50 -28.39
CA LYS A 80 57.34 -11.24 -28.90
C LYS A 80 57.31 -10.59 -30.29
N PRO A 81 58.21 -9.63 -30.58
CA PRO A 81 58.39 -9.05 -31.91
C PRO A 81 58.52 -10.09 -33.04
N CYS A 82 59.34 -11.13 -32.84
CA CYS A 82 59.60 -12.19 -33.84
C CYS A 82 58.39 -13.05 -34.23
N ASP A 83 57.32 -12.96 -33.44
CA ASP A 83 56.09 -13.72 -33.65
C ASP A 83 55.06 -12.95 -34.50
N MET A 84 55.33 -11.67 -34.80
CA MET A 84 54.44 -10.79 -35.55
C MET A 84 54.92 -10.54 -36.98
N GLU A 85 54.00 -10.57 -37.93
CA GLU A 85 54.19 -10.12 -39.32
C GLU A 85 53.08 -9.14 -39.68
N LEU A 86 53.47 -7.97 -40.18
CA LEU A 86 52.56 -6.96 -40.68
C LEU A 86 52.39 -7.14 -42.19
N GLU A 87 51.16 -7.03 -42.68
CA GLU A 87 50.83 -7.13 -44.10
C GLU A 87 51.32 -8.41 -44.81
N PRO A 88 51.10 -9.62 -44.26
CA PRO A 88 51.41 -10.87 -44.97
C PRO A 88 50.72 -10.91 -46.34
N LEU A 89 51.48 -11.29 -47.37
CA LEU A 89 50.99 -11.38 -48.74
C LEU A 89 50.36 -12.75 -49.00
N TRP A 90 49.03 -12.81 -49.10
CA TRP A 90 48.31 -14.02 -49.50
C TRP A 90 47.72 -13.93 -50.90
N LYS A 91 47.75 -15.05 -51.65
CA LYS A 91 47.23 -15.15 -53.02
C LYS A 91 45.73 -15.49 -53.01
N LEU A 92 44.88 -14.48 -53.16
CA LEU A 92 43.42 -14.67 -53.26
C LEU A 92 42.99 -15.11 -54.68
N GLY A 93 43.04 -16.40 -54.97
CA GLY A 93 42.39 -17.00 -56.15
C GLY A 93 42.85 -16.49 -57.53
N HIS A 94 42.14 -16.89 -58.59
CA HIS A 94 42.51 -16.65 -60.01
C HIS A 94 42.39 -15.19 -60.49
N SER A 95 41.92 -14.26 -59.65
CA SER A 95 41.93 -12.83 -59.94
C SER A 95 43.10 -12.19 -59.20
N GLY A 96 44.04 -11.56 -59.91
CA GLY A 96 45.30 -11.00 -59.36
C GLY A 96 45.18 -9.85 -58.34
N LYS A 97 44.20 -9.85 -57.43
CA LYS A 97 44.12 -8.95 -56.27
C LYS A 97 44.66 -9.69 -55.04
N SER A 98 45.80 -9.27 -54.51
CA SER A 98 46.33 -9.75 -53.22
C SER A 98 45.53 -9.14 -52.07
N GLY A 99 45.07 -9.95 -51.12
CA GLY A 99 44.56 -9.48 -49.82
C GLY A 99 45.70 -9.44 -48.81
N ARG A 100 45.72 -8.42 -47.95
CA ARG A 100 46.73 -8.21 -46.91
C ARG A 100 46.00 -8.04 -45.59
N ALA A 101 46.23 -8.91 -44.62
CA ALA A 101 45.79 -8.65 -43.25
C ALA A 101 46.75 -7.67 -42.58
N ASP A 102 46.30 -6.89 -41.62
CA ASP A 102 47.17 -5.88 -41.00
C ASP A 102 48.22 -6.50 -40.07
N ILE A 103 47.83 -7.47 -39.24
CA ILE A 103 48.72 -8.13 -38.27
C ILE A 103 48.46 -9.62 -38.26
N TRP A 104 49.54 -10.41 -38.34
CA TRP A 104 49.51 -11.85 -38.19
C TRP A 104 50.47 -12.32 -37.09
N VAL A 105 49.93 -13.00 -36.08
CA VAL A 105 50.66 -13.50 -34.92
C VAL A 105 50.82 -15.01 -34.99
N ARG A 106 52.04 -15.49 -34.80
CA ARG A 106 52.44 -16.90 -34.88
C ARG A 106 53.05 -17.39 -33.57
N THR A 107 52.94 -18.69 -33.30
CA THR A 107 53.66 -19.38 -32.22
C THR A 107 54.65 -20.36 -32.79
N ILE A 108 55.66 -20.74 -32.02
CA ILE A 108 56.59 -21.82 -32.39
C ILE A 108 56.20 -23.07 -31.58
N ASP A 109 56.06 -24.22 -32.24
CA ASP A 109 55.83 -25.50 -31.55
C ASP A 109 57.12 -26.14 -31.02
N GLN A 110 57.01 -27.30 -30.35
CA GLN A 110 58.15 -28.00 -29.75
C GLN A 110 59.20 -28.48 -30.79
N ASP A 111 58.81 -28.54 -32.07
CA ASP A 111 59.65 -28.98 -33.20
C ASP A 111 60.22 -27.79 -34.01
N GLY A 112 59.97 -26.55 -33.57
CA GLY A 112 60.47 -25.34 -34.21
C GLY A 112 59.61 -24.84 -35.39
N ALA A 113 58.43 -25.42 -35.64
CA ALA A 113 57.55 -25.00 -36.71
C ALA A 113 56.67 -23.81 -36.31
N LYS A 114 56.55 -22.81 -37.20
CA LYS A 114 55.68 -21.65 -37.02
C LYS A 114 54.21 -22.07 -37.22
N LYS A 115 53.37 -21.87 -36.21
CA LYS A 115 51.93 -22.14 -36.20
C LYS A 115 51.15 -20.84 -36.10
N SER A 116 50.19 -20.64 -37.00
CA SER A 116 49.31 -19.46 -36.97
C SER A 116 48.43 -19.44 -35.72
N LEU A 117 48.43 -18.33 -34.98
CA LEU A 117 47.63 -18.18 -33.76
C LEU A 117 46.46 -17.21 -33.98
N LEU A 118 46.75 -15.98 -34.39
CA LEU A 118 45.80 -14.87 -34.44
C LEU A 118 46.03 -14.02 -35.70
N ILE A 119 44.96 -13.72 -36.43
CA ILE A 119 44.96 -12.74 -37.53
C ILE A 119 44.12 -11.55 -37.07
N ILE A 120 44.65 -10.33 -37.18
CA ILE A 120 43.97 -9.08 -36.81
C ILE A 120 43.83 -8.19 -38.04
N GLU A 121 42.61 -7.74 -38.30
CA GLU A 121 42.27 -6.68 -39.24
C GLU A 121 41.92 -5.43 -38.42
N CYS A 122 42.60 -4.32 -38.68
CA CYS A 122 42.38 -3.04 -38.03
C CYS A 122 41.46 -2.17 -38.89
N LYS A 123 40.56 -1.42 -38.27
CA LYS A 123 39.71 -0.42 -38.94
C LYS A 123 39.62 0.85 -38.11
N THR A 124 39.36 1.99 -38.74
CA THR A 124 39.18 3.23 -37.99
C THR A 124 37.88 3.24 -37.18
N GLN A 125 37.92 3.85 -35.98
CA GLN A 125 36.78 3.83 -35.06
C GLN A 125 35.60 4.64 -35.60
N GLY A 126 34.42 4.03 -35.66
CA GLY A 126 33.18 4.65 -36.14
C GLY A 126 32.57 3.84 -37.29
N ASP A 127 32.16 4.53 -38.35
CA ASP A 127 31.41 3.93 -39.46
C ASP A 127 32.20 2.82 -40.20
N GLU A 128 33.51 2.95 -40.37
CA GLU A 128 34.34 1.93 -41.04
C GLU A 128 34.38 0.61 -40.28
N PHE A 129 34.57 0.64 -38.95
CA PHE A 129 34.53 -0.55 -38.10
C PHE A 129 33.14 -1.21 -38.10
N ASN A 130 32.09 -0.41 -37.93
CA ASN A 130 30.71 -0.91 -37.93
C ASN A 130 30.35 -1.56 -39.27
N HIS A 131 30.71 -0.91 -40.39
CA HIS A 131 30.46 -1.44 -41.73
C HIS A 131 31.26 -2.72 -42.02
N ALA A 132 32.53 -2.78 -41.58
CA ALA A 132 33.35 -3.98 -41.71
C ALA A 132 32.76 -5.16 -40.91
N TRP A 133 32.22 -4.90 -39.72
CA TRP A 133 31.56 -5.93 -38.92
C TRP A 133 30.23 -6.39 -39.53
N GLU A 134 29.38 -5.47 -40.02
CA GLU A 134 28.15 -5.81 -40.73
C GLU A 134 28.42 -6.68 -41.96
N THR A 135 29.48 -6.35 -42.71
CA THR A 135 29.91 -7.14 -43.87
C THR A 135 30.40 -8.52 -43.45
N THR A 136 31.20 -8.60 -42.38
CA THR A 136 31.65 -9.88 -41.79
C THR A 136 30.47 -10.75 -41.35
N LEU A 137 29.43 -10.18 -40.74
CA LEU A 137 28.21 -10.90 -40.34
C LEU A 137 27.38 -11.36 -41.54
N LYS A 138 27.52 -10.72 -42.72
CA LYS A 138 26.75 -11.04 -43.92
C LYS A 138 27.36 -12.21 -44.69
N ASP A 139 28.68 -12.19 -44.92
CA ASP A 139 29.37 -13.16 -45.77
C ASP A 139 30.80 -13.54 -45.33
N GLY A 140 31.25 -13.13 -44.15
CA GLY A 140 32.58 -13.43 -43.60
C GLY A 140 33.69 -12.49 -44.05
N ALA A 141 33.44 -11.64 -45.05
CA ALA A 141 34.32 -10.57 -45.51
C ALA A 141 35.81 -10.96 -45.66
N GLN A 142 36.72 -10.04 -45.33
CA GLN A 142 38.16 -10.21 -45.40
C GLN A 142 38.67 -11.27 -44.40
N LEU A 143 38.14 -11.30 -43.17
CA LEU A 143 38.59 -12.20 -42.11
C LEU A 143 38.51 -13.68 -42.49
N PHE A 144 37.37 -14.15 -43.03
CA PHE A 144 37.24 -15.54 -43.46
C PHE A 144 37.98 -15.83 -44.76
N SER A 145 38.20 -14.81 -45.60
CA SER A 145 39.08 -14.93 -46.77
C SER A 145 40.54 -15.19 -46.36
N TYR A 146 41.02 -14.54 -45.30
CA TYR A 146 42.34 -14.80 -44.71
C TYR A 146 42.41 -16.16 -44.05
N PHE A 147 41.35 -16.56 -43.33
CA PHE A 147 41.29 -17.89 -42.73
C PHE A 147 41.33 -19.01 -43.77
N GLN A 148 40.77 -18.81 -44.97
CA GLN A 148 40.89 -19.77 -46.06
C GLN A 148 42.35 -20.00 -46.49
N GLN A 149 43.18 -18.94 -46.44
CA GLN A 149 44.59 -18.99 -46.83
C GLN A 149 45.45 -19.62 -45.72
N GLU A 150 45.16 -19.28 -44.46
CA GLU A 150 45.89 -19.79 -43.31
C GLU A 150 44.96 -20.56 -42.36
N ARG A 151 44.71 -21.83 -42.72
CA ARG A 151 43.77 -22.72 -42.02
C ARG A 151 44.24 -23.14 -40.63
N ALA A 152 45.53 -22.99 -40.31
CA ALA A 152 46.05 -23.34 -39.00
C ALA A 152 45.72 -22.28 -37.94
N THR A 153 45.22 -21.10 -38.35
CA THR A 153 44.85 -20.00 -37.45
C THR A 153 43.80 -20.44 -36.45
N SER A 154 43.97 -20.06 -35.19
CA SER A 154 43.01 -20.38 -34.13
C SER A 154 42.00 -19.27 -33.88
N PHE A 155 42.36 -18.01 -34.14
CA PHE A 155 41.53 -16.83 -33.88
C PHE A 155 41.60 -15.78 -35.00
N LEU A 156 40.47 -15.15 -35.30
CA LEU A 156 40.35 -13.98 -36.17
C LEU A 156 39.87 -12.80 -35.33
N CYS A 157 40.41 -11.60 -35.56
CA CYS A 157 40.06 -10.41 -34.79
C CYS A 157 39.81 -9.22 -35.71
N LEU A 158 38.65 -8.57 -35.57
CA LEU A 158 38.44 -7.22 -36.09
C LEU A 158 38.72 -6.23 -34.96
N TYR A 159 39.66 -5.31 -35.14
CA TYR A 159 40.13 -4.40 -34.09
C TYR A 159 39.95 -2.93 -34.48
N THR A 160 39.61 -2.09 -33.50
CA THR A 160 39.64 -0.64 -33.67
C THR A 160 40.09 0.08 -32.41
N SER A 161 40.71 1.24 -32.60
CA SER A 161 41.05 2.14 -31.51
C SER A 161 40.77 3.60 -31.86
N GLY A 162 40.39 4.33 -30.82
CA GLY A 162 39.93 5.70 -30.86
C GLY A 162 40.54 6.54 -29.76
N PHE A 163 40.45 7.87 -29.92
CA PHE A 163 40.91 8.81 -28.90
C PHE A 163 39.84 9.85 -28.63
N ALA A 164 39.27 9.82 -27.42
CA ALA A 164 38.23 10.73 -26.94
C ALA A 164 38.44 11.01 -25.43
N ASP A 165 38.16 12.24 -24.98
CA ASP A 165 38.31 12.67 -23.58
C ASP A 165 39.69 12.37 -22.95
N GLY A 166 40.77 12.45 -23.74
CA GLY A 166 42.13 12.17 -23.30
C GLY A 166 42.41 10.69 -22.98
N LYS A 167 41.52 9.78 -23.38
CA LYS A 167 41.65 8.32 -23.21
C LYS A 167 41.62 7.61 -24.56
N ILE A 168 42.40 6.52 -24.65
CA ILE A 168 42.33 5.59 -25.77
C ILE A 168 41.16 4.64 -25.49
N GLN A 169 40.22 4.57 -26.42
CA GLN A 169 39.08 3.67 -26.38
C GLN A 169 39.29 2.58 -27.43
N THR A 170 39.16 1.32 -27.04
CA THR A 170 39.40 0.17 -27.91
C THR A 170 38.19 -0.73 -27.95
N GLU A 171 37.93 -1.27 -29.14
CA GLU A 171 36.84 -2.23 -29.37
C GLU A 171 37.34 -3.30 -30.33
N TYR A 172 36.94 -4.56 -30.12
CA TYR A 172 37.28 -5.64 -31.02
C TYR A 172 36.26 -6.78 -31.02
N HIS A 173 36.28 -7.58 -32.08
CA HIS A 173 35.47 -8.78 -32.25
C HIS A 173 36.36 -9.97 -32.56
N LEU A 174 36.50 -10.88 -31.59
CA LEU A 174 37.34 -12.05 -31.64
C LEU A 174 36.51 -13.30 -31.99
N ILE A 175 36.85 -13.97 -33.09
CA ILE A 175 36.18 -15.18 -33.59
C ILE A 175 37.13 -16.36 -33.43
N LYS A 176 36.70 -17.41 -32.74
CA LYS A 176 37.44 -18.67 -32.67
C LYS A 176 37.05 -19.57 -33.84
N VAL A 177 38.04 -19.99 -34.62
CA VAL A 177 37.81 -20.75 -35.88
C VAL A 177 38.34 -22.19 -35.79
N LYS A 178 38.29 -22.77 -34.59
CA LYS A 178 38.68 -24.16 -34.31
C LYS A 178 37.47 -24.98 -33.85
N ASP A 179 37.36 -26.20 -34.35
CA ASP A 179 36.25 -27.08 -34.03
C ASP A 179 36.20 -27.49 -32.55
N ASN A 180 35.00 -27.55 -31.97
CA ASN A 180 34.73 -28.14 -30.65
C ASN A 180 34.12 -29.53 -30.83
N GLU A 181 34.94 -30.57 -30.70
CA GLU A 181 34.54 -31.97 -30.92
C GLU A 181 33.33 -32.37 -30.07
N LYS A 182 33.27 -31.96 -28.79
CA LYS A 182 32.15 -32.25 -27.90
C LYS A 182 30.84 -31.62 -28.38
N LEU A 183 30.87 -30.37 -28.85
CA LEU A 183 29.67 -29.74 -29.40
C LEU A 183 29.22 -30.44 -30.70
N LEU A 184 30.17 -30.77 -31.58
CA LEU A 184 29.86 -31.45 -32.84
C LEU A 184 29.19 -32.81 -32.61
N GLU A 185 29.61 -33.56 -31.59
CA GLU A 185 28.96 -34.83 -31.20
C GLU A 185 27.51 -34.67 -30.76
N THR A 186 27.14 -33.51 -30.19
CA THR A 186 25.76 -33.23 -29.75
C THR A 186 24.83 -32.75 -30.87
N LEU A 187 25.37 -32.46 -32.06
CA LEU A 187 24.62 -31.93 -33.20
C LEU A 187 24.43 -33.01 -34.26
N GLU A 188 23.29 -32.97 -34.95
CA GLU A 188 22.96 -33.95 -36.00
C GLU A 188 23.49 -33.44 -37.36
N ASN A 189 24.45 -34.16 -37.96
CA ASN A 189 25.15 -33.78 -39.20
C ASN A 189 25.73 -32.34 -39.21
N PRO A 190 26.56 -31.95 -38.22
CA PRO A 190 27.08 -30.59 -38.15
C PRO A 190 28.13 -30.31 -39.23
N LYS A 191 28.11 -29.09 -39.79
CA LYS A 191 29.21 -28.56 -40.58
C LYS A 191 30.40 -28.29 -39.64
N SER A 192 31.62 -28.66 -40.03
CA SER A 192 32.82 -28.43 -39.22
C SER A 192 33.89 -27.69 -40.03
N TYR A 193 34.73 -26.91 -39.35
CA TYR A 193 35.80 -26.16 -40.01
C TYR A 193 36.80 -27.08 -40.69
N ALA A 194 37.01 -28.29 -40.15
CA ALA A 194 37.85 -29.33 -40.73
C ALA A 194 37.32 -29.88 -42.07
N LYS A 195 35.99 -29.87 -42.30
CA LYS A 195 35.35 -30.43 -43.51
C LYS A 195 35.02 -29.39 -44.58
N ALA A 196 34.96 -28.10 -44.23
CA ALA A 196 34.72 -27.02 -45.18
C ALA A 196 35.95 -26.79 -46.07
N GLY A 197 35.76 -26.52 -47.37
CA GLY A 197 36.85 -26.38 -48.36
C GLY A 197 37.08 -24.95 -48.88
N ASN A 198 36.09 -24.07 -48.82
CA ASN A 198 36.15 -22.71 -49.37
C ASN A 198 35.62 -21.65 -48.37
N ASN A 199 35.89 -20.36 -48.62
CA ASN A 199 35.49 -19.24 -47.76
C ASN A 199 33.99 -19.29 -47.37
N LYS A 200 33.11 -19.56 -48.36
CA LYS A 200 31.66 -19.62 -48.13
C LYS A 200 31.27 -20.74 -47.17
N GLU A 201 31.85 -21.93 -47.34
CA GLU A 201 31.61 -23.05 -46.45
C GLU A 201 32.16 -22.80 -45.04
N LEU A 202 33.28 -22.09 -44.91
CA LEU A 202 33.83 -21.71 -43.59
C LEU A 202 32.96 -20.71 -42.86
N PHE A 203 32.46 -19.72 -43.58
CA PHE A 203 31.46 -18.80 -43.05
C PHE A 203 30.17 -19.54 -42.69
N ASP A 204 29.72 -20.50 -43.51
CA ASP A 204 28.54 -21.32 -43.21
C ASP A 204 28.76 -22.18 -41.95
N VAL A 205 29.97 -22.70 -41.69
CA VAL A 205 30.28 -23.37 -40.40
C VAL A 205 30.12 -22.40 -39.24
N TRP A 206 30.70 -21.19 -39.33
CA TRP A 206 30.54 -20.17 -38.28
C TRP A 206 29.08 -19.79 -38.07
N LYS A 207 28.33 -19.59 -39.15
CA LYS A 207 26.92 -19.18 -39.14
C LYS A 207 25.97 -20.27 -38.67
N GLU A 208 26.14 -21.51 -39.13
CA GLU A 208 25.17 -22.59 -38.90
C GLU A 208 25.52 -23.43 -37.68
N THR A 209 26.79 -23.78 -37.49
CA THR A 209 27.25 -24.63 -36.36
C THR A 209 27.53 -23.78 -35.13
N TYR A 210 28.30 -22.69 -35.29
CA TYR A 210 28.70 -21.83 -34.18
C TYR A 210 27.82 -20.57 -34.05
N LYS A 211 26.71 -20.46 -34.79
CA LYS A 211 25.69 -19.39 -34.68
C LYS A 211 26.24 -17.95 -34.70
N LYS A 212 27.33 -17.72 -35.44
CA LYS A 212 28.08 -16.45 -35.51
C LYS A 212 28.62 -15.96 -34.16
N ASP A 213 29.00 -16.90 -33.28
CA ASP A 213 29.57 -16.62 -31.96
C ASP A 213 30.89 -15.83 -32.08
N PHE A 214 31.02 -14.77 -31.28
CA PHE A 214 32.21 -13.93 -31.19
C PHE A 214 32.35 -13.39 -29.77
N SER A 215 33.58 -13.05 -29.38
CA SER A 215 33.88 -12.47 -28.08
C SER A 215 34.41 -11.05 -28.23
N SER A 216 33.92 -10.12 -27.42
CA SER A 216 34.48 -8.76 -27.30
C SER A 216 35.55 -8.64 -26.21
N VAL A 217 35.90 -9.78 -25.60
CA VAL A 217 36.88 -9.89 -24.51
C VAL A 217 37.73 -11.17 -24.67
N GLY A 218 38.89 -11.24 -24.03
CA GLY A 218 39.77 -12.42 -24.00
C GLY A 218 41.04 -12.31 -24.84
N LEU A 219 41.50 -11.08 -25.12
CA LEU A 219 42.73 -10.80 -25.87
C LEU A 219 43.59 -9.72 -25.18
N PHE A 220 42.98 -8.61 -24.73
CA PHE A 220 43.73 -7.45 -24.21
C PHE A 220 43.43 -7.08 -22.74
N GLU A 221 42.65 -7.89 -22.03
CA GLU A 221 42.30 -7.68 -20.61
C GLU A 221 43.48 -7.97 -19.68
N ASP A 222 43.50 -7.36 -18.49
CA ASP A 222 44.61 -7.43 -17.53
C ASP A 222 44.87 -8.84 -16.96
N ASP A 223 43.87 -9.71 -16.95
CA ASP A 223 43.95 -11.10 -16.50
C ASP A 223 44.35 -12.08 -17.63
N MET A 224 44.48 -11.62 -18.88
CA MET A 224 44.90 -12.44 -20.02
C MET A 224 46.42 -12.55 -20.10
N GLN A 225 46.90 -13.79 -20.22
CA GLN A 225 48.31 -14.07 -20.52
C GLN A 225 48.53 -14.09 -22.03
N ALA A 226 49.66 -13.54 -22.50
CA ALA A 226 50.06 -13.64 -23.90
C ALA A 226 50.01 -15.10 -24.39
N TYR A 227 49.60 -15.28 -25.64
CA TYR A 227 49.42 -16.59 -26.31
C TYR A 227 48.28 -17.49 -25.77
N ASN A 228 47.67 -17.16 -24.62
CA ASN A 228 46.53 -17.90 -24.03
C ASN A 228 45.19 -17.21 -24.32
N ILE A 229 44.83 -17.11 -25.60
CA ILE A 229 43.65 -16.36 -26.08
C ILE A 229 42.34 -17.12 -25.77
N GLY A 230 41.31 -16.41 -25.30
CA GLY A 230 39.93 -16.91 -25.24
C GLY A 230 39.52 -17.71 -24.00
N LYS A 231 40.36 -17.86 -22.96
CA LYS A 231 39.95 -18.41 -21.65
C LYS A 231 39.65 -17.29 -20.67
N LYS A 232 38.40 -16.82 -20.61
CA LYS A 232 38.00 -15.86 -19.58
C LYS A 232 37.67 -16.58 -18.27
N ASN A 233 38.26 -16.15 -17.16
CA ASN A 233 37.72 -16.44 -15.83
C ASN A 233 36.72 -15.32 -15.51
N TYR A 234 35.43 -15.54 -15.79
CA TYR A 234 34.40 -14.56 -15.43
C TYR A 234 34.36 -14.42 -13.90
N THR A 235 34.50 -13.20 -13.39
CA THR A 235 34.52 -12.91 -11.95
C THR A 235 33.30 -12.07 -11.54
N ALA A 236 33.04 -11.98 -10.24
CA ALA A 236 31.97 -11.11 -9.73
C ALA A 236 32.16 -9.62 -10.06
N ARG A 237 33.38 -9.18 -10.45
CA ARG A 237 33.66 -7.80 -10.88
C ARG A 237 33.20 -7.52 -12.30
N ASP A 238 33.03 -8.55 -13.12
CA ASP A 238 32.53 -8.45 -14.49
C ASP A 238 31.00 -8.26 -14.54
N LEU A 239 30.31 -8.51 -13.42
CA LEU A 239 28.87 -8.36 -13.31
C LEU A 239 28.49 -6.88 -13.22
N LYS A 240 27.45 -6.51 -13.98
CA LYS A 240 26.92 -5.14 -13.98
C LYS A 240 25.82 -5.03 -12.95
N GLU A 241 25.87 -3.99 -12.13
CA GLU A 241 24.70 -3.52 -11.40
C GLU A 241 23.72 -2.96 -12.42
N ILE A 242 22.47 -3.39 -12.34
CA ILE A 242 21.45 -3.04 -13.32
C ILE A 242 20.42 -2.16 -12.63
N ASP A 243 20.15 -1.01 -13.25
CA ASP A 243 19.07 -0.12 -12.83
C ASP A 243 17.69 -0.72 -13.15
N TYR A 244 16.65 -0.19 -12.52
CA TYR A 244 15.28 -0.66 -12.73
C TYR A 244 14.86 -0.67 -14.21
N ALA A 245 15.22 0.37 -14.97
CA ALA A 245 14.88 0.55 -16.38
C ALA A 245 15.40 -0.59 -17.26
N SER A 246 16.63 -1.01 -16.99
CA SER A 246 17.27 -2.10 -17.72
C SER A 246 16.75 -3.47 -17.26
N MET A 247 16.30 -3.61 -16.01
CA MET A 247 15.66 -4.83 -15.50
C MET A 247 14.27 -5.07 -16.08
N GLN A 248 13.47 -4.03 -16.30
CA GLN A 248 12.16 -4.16 -16.95
C GLN A 248 12.29 -4.62 -18.42
N LYS A 249 13.31 -4.11 -19.13
CA LYS A 249 13.65 -4.62 -20.47
C LYS A 249 13.96 -6.12 -20.44
N LYS A 250 14.64 -6.62 -19.39
CA LYS A 250 14.90 -8.05 -19.18
C LYS A 250 13.63 -8.86 -18.92
N TYR A 251 12.65 -8.31 -18.21
CA TYR A 251 11.34 -8.96 -18.06
C TYR A 251 10.61 -9.11 -19.41
N HIS A 252 10.55 -8.04 -20.20
CA HIS A 252 9.94 -8.12 -21.54
C HIS A 252 10.71 -9.08 -22.46
N GLU A 253 12.03 -9.14 -22.33
CA GLU A 253 12.90 -10.12 -23.00
C GLU A 253 12.50 -11.55 -22.59
N PHE A 254 12.37 -11.84 -21.29
CA PHE A 254 11.90 -13.13 -20.79
C PHE A 254 10.51 -13.51 -21.33
N ALA A 255 9.53 -12.60 -21.24
CA ALA A 255 8.18 -12.83 -21.77
C ALA A 255 8.17 -13.01 -23.31
N LYS A 256 9.12 -12.39 -24.03
CA LYS A 256 9.32 -12.60 -25.46
C LYS A 256 9.92 -13.97 -25.75
N ILE A 257 10.90 -14.44 -24.96
CA ILE A 257 11.48 -15.78 -25.07
C ILE A 257 10.39 -16.85 -24.91
N LEU A 258 9.54 -16.73 -23.88
CA LEU A 258 8.44 -17.68 -23.65
C LEU A 258 7.44 -17.72 -24.81
N ARG A 259 7.09 -16.56 -25.38
CA ARG A 259 6.19 -16.45 -26.54
C ARG A 259 6.81 -17.04 -27.81
N GLN A 260 8.10 -16.82 -28.05
CA GLN A 260 8.79 -17.36 -29.23
C GLN A 260 8.81 -18.89 -29.26
N HIS A 261 8.84 -19.53 -28.08
CA HIS A 261 8.97 -20.97 -27.95
C HIS A 261 7.68 -21.67 -27.48
N ASN A 262 6.52 -20.98 -27.55
CA ASN A 262 5.21 -21.52 -27.18
C ASN A 262 5.14 -22.18 -25.79
N VAL A 263 5.84 -21.62 -24.80
CA VAL A 263 5.80 -22.14 -23.42
C VAL A 263 4.44 -21.80 -22.80
N SER A 264 3.57 -22.80 -22.66
CA SER A 264 2.17 -22.65 -22.23
C SER A 264 2.01 -22.42 -20.72
N GLY A 265 2.90 -22.97 -19.89
CA GLY A 265 2.83 -22.89 -18.43
C GLY A 265 3.60 -21.70 -17.85
N ARG A 266 2.96 -20.52 -17.72
CA ARG A 266 3.58 -19.33 -17.09
C ARG A 266 4.04 -19.58 -15.65
N GLU A 267 3.26 -20.33 -14.88
CA GLU A 267 3.62 -20.74 -13.52
C GLU A 267 4.90 -21.59 -13.48
N ASN A 268 5.01 -22.57 -14.38
CA ASN A 268 6.18 -23.43 -14.47
C ASN A 268 7.43 -22.63 -14.87
N ALA A 269 7.30 -21.78 -15.91
CA ALA A 269 8.39 -20.92 -16.36
C ALA A 269 8.90 -19.99 -15.24
N PHE A 270 7.98 -19.49 -14.41
CA PHE A 270 8.34 -18.68 -13.25
C PHE A 270 9.07 -19.47 -12.17
N ASP A 271 8.61 -20.68 -11.83
CA ASP A 271 9.32 -21.57 -10.90
C ASP A 271 10.76 -21.84 -11.35
N LYS A 272 10.99 -22.09 -12.66
CA LYS A 272 12.34 -22.26 -13.22
C LYS A 272 13.18 -20.99 -13.14
N LEU A 273 12.55 -19.82 -13.29
CA LEU A 273 13.23 -18.54 -13.12
C LEU A 273 13.69 -18.34 -11.65
N VAL A 274 12.87 -18.72 -10.67
CA VAL A 274 13.25 -18.69 -9.24
C VAL A 274 14.42 -19.64 -8.95
N ASN A 275 14.41 -20.85 -9.52
CA ASN A 275 15.52 -21.80 -9.40
C ASN A 275 16.82 -21.23 -9.98
N LEU A 276 16.75 -20.52 -11.12
CA LEU A 276 17.90 -19.86 -11.74
C LEU A 276 18.42 -18.70 -10.88
N PHE A 277 17.54 -17.90 -10.26
CA PHE A 277 17.97 -16.88 -9.31
C PHE A 277 18.68 -17.48 -8.10
N LEU A 278 18.17 -18.59 -7.56
CA LEU A 278 18.82 -19.30 -6.46
C LEU A 278 20.23 -19.79 -6.85
N ALA A 279 20.35 -20.44 -8.01
CA ALA A 279 21.64 -20.91 -8.54
C ALA A 279 22.63 -19.76 -8.76
N LYS A 280 22.16 -18.62 -9.27
CA LYS A 280 22.98 -17.43 -9.48
C LYS A 280 23.42 -16.79 -8.16
N VAL A 281 22.56 -16.74 -7.14
CA VAL A 281 22.92 -16.24 -5.79
C VAL A 281 24.03 -17.11 -5.17
N VAL A 282 23.94 -18.44 -5.32
CA VAL A 282 25.00 -19.35 -4.88
C VAL A 282 26.30 -19.09 -5.64
N ASP A 283 26.23 -18.91 -6.95
CA ASP A 283 27.40 -18.67 -7.80
C ASP A 283 28.12 -17.36 -7.45
N GLU A 284 27.38 -16.27 -7.27
CA GLU A 284 27.93 -14.97 -6.85
C GLU A 284 28.62 -15.05 -5.48
N LYS A 285 28.12 -15.91 -4.58
CA LYS A 285 28.63 -16.04 -3.20
C LYS A 285 29.84 -16.98 -3.10
N GLU A 286 29.71 -18.19 -3.62
CA GLU A 286 30.70 -19.27 -3.44
C GLU A 286 31.76 -19.25 -4.55
N ASN A 287 31.41 -18.82 -5.76
CA ASN A 287 32.27 -18.86 -6.95
C ASN A 287 32.67 -17.47 -7.45
N SER A 288 32.71 -16.46 -6.58
CA SER A 288 32.99 -15.05 -6.94
C SER A 288 34.28 -14.81 -7.75
N LYS A 289 35.26 -15.72 -7.66
CA LYS A 289 36.54 -15.68 -8.41
C LYS A 289 36.50 -16.39 -9.76
N GLN A 290 35.53 -17.28 -9.97
CA GLN A 290 35.34 -18.04 -11.20
C GLN A 290 33.88 -18.47 -11.31
N LEU A 291 33.04 -17.59 -11.84
CA LEU A 291 31.60 -17.81 -11.94
C LEU A 291 31.30 -19.05 -12.79
N ALA A 292 30.34 -19.86 -12.37
CA ALA A 292 29.85 -21.03 -13.10
C ALA A 292 28.51 -20.77 -13.82
N PHE A 293 27.78 -19.72 -13.43
CA PHE A 293 26.50 -19.28 -14.00
C PHE A 293 26.72 -18.40 -15.24
N HIS A 294 27.35 -18.94 -16.27
CA HIS A 294 27.46 -18.30 -17.59
C HIS A 294 27.66 -19.33 -18.70
N TRP A 295 27.34 -18.94 -19.93
CA TRP A 295 27.68 -19.72 -21.12
C TRP A 295 29.11 -19.44 -21.56
N LYS A 296 29.96 -20.47 -21.65
CA LYS A 296 31.39 -20.29 -22.00
C LYS A 296 31.64 -20.12 -23.51
N GLY A 297 30.58 -20.05 -24.32
CA GLY A 297 30.66 -20.00 -25.78
C GLY A 297 30.55 -21.39 -26.41
N ALA A 298 30.00 -21.47 -27.62
CA ALA A 298 29.74 -22.74 -28.30
C ALA A 298 31.02 -23.57 -28.53
N ALA A 299 32.15 -22.88 -28.63
CA ALA A 299 33.43 -23.53 -28.84
C ALA A 299 34.12 -24.07 -27.57
N TYR A 300 33.52 -23.88 -26.38
CA TYR A 300 34.06 -24.32 -25.09
C TYR A 300 33.04 -24.99 -24.16
N ASP A 301 31.76 -24.98 -24.53
CA ASP A 301 30.65 -25.45 -23.71
C ASP A 301 29.65 -26.26 -24.55
N ASP A 302 28.82 -27.05 -23.87
CA ASP A 302 27.74 -27.83 -24.47
C ASP A 302 26.50 -27.80 -23.57
N TYR A 303 25.34 -28.23 -24.10
CA TYR A 303 24.08 -28.15 -23.36
C TYR A 303 24.06 -28.99 -22.08
N PHE A 304 24.76 -30.13 -22.06
CA PHE A 304 24.83 -31.00 -20.89
C PHE A 304 25.72 -30.36 -19.81
N SER A 305 26.89 -29.87 -20.20
CA SER A 305 27.85 -29.20 -19.31
C SER A 305 27.27 -27.94 -18.67
N LEU A 306 26.45 -27.16 -19.38
CA LEU A 306 25.75 -26.00 -18.78
C LEU A 306 24.70 -26.45 -17.76
N GLN A 307 23.84 -27.39 -18.13
CA GLN A 307 22.76 -27.86 -17.27
C GLN A 307 23.30 -28.51 -15.98
N ASP A 308 24.39 -29.27 -16.09
CA ASP A 308 25.08 -29.91 -14.98
C ASP A 308 25.59 -28.89 -13.94
N ARG A 309 26.27 -27.82 -14.40
CA ARG A 309 26.72 -26.72 -13.53
C ARG A 309 25.55 -26.05 -12.81
N LEU A 310 24.45 -25.78 -13.52
CA LEU A 310 23.26 -25.16 -12.94
C LEU A 310 22.59 -26.05 -11.88
N GLN A 311 22.51 -27.37 -12.12
CA GLN A 311 21.97 -28.33 -11.15
C GLN A 311 22.83 -28.42 -9.90
N LYS A 312 24.16 -28.41 -10.04
CA LYS A 312 25.10 -28.38 -8.90
C LYS A 312 24.92 -27.12 -8.05
N LEU A 313 24.83 -25.95 -8.68
CA LEU A 313 24.55 -24.68 -7.99
C LEU A 313 23.20 -24.69 -7.28
N TYR A 314 22.17 -25.20 -7.94
CA TYR A 314 20.82 -25.32 -7.36
C TYR A 314 20.79 -26.25 -6.14
N LYS A 315 21.43 -27.44 -6.23
CA LYS A 315 21.57 -28.38 -5.11
C LYS A 315 22.18 -27.69 -3.88
N ILE A 316 23.31 -26.99 -4.07
CA ILE A 316 23.99 -26.26 -3.00
C ILE A 316 23.04 -25.21 -2.40
N GLY A 317 22.30 -24.47 -3.24
CA GLY A 317 21.35 -23.47 -2.79
C GLY A 317 20.21 -24.06 -1.95
N MET A 318 19.64 -25.17 -2.39
CA MET A 318 18.54 -25.86 -1.70
C MET A 318 19.00 -26.42 -0.34
N GLU A 319 20.18 -27.03 -0.29
CA GLU A 319 20.75 -27.57 0.95
C GLU A 319 21.10 -26.45 1.94
N GLN A 320 21.84 -25.42 1.50
CA GLN A 320 22.30 -24.35 2.39
C GLN A 320 21.15 -23.46 2.88
N PHE A 321 20.18 -23.15 2.02
CA PHE A 321 19.23 -22.07 2.28
C PHE A 321 17.85 -22.58 2.71
N LEU A 322 17.39 -23.68 2.15
CA LEU A 322 16.10 -24.29 2.48
C LEU A 322 16.27 -25.50 3.40
N SER A 323 17.47 -26.05 3.52
CA SER A 323 17.77 -27.29 4.27
C SER A 323 17.05 -28.50 3.67
N GLU A 324 17.03 -28.54 2.35
CA GLU A 324 16.43 -29.62 1.57
C GLU A 324 17.49 -30.36 0.76
N ASP A 325 17.41 -31.69 0.80
CA ASP A 325 18.29 -32.55 0.03
C ASP A 325 17.73 -32.73 -1.37
N VAL A 326 18.34 -32.06 -2.36
CA VAL A 326 18.05 -32.30 -3.77
C VAL A 326 18.91 -33.44 -4.29
N ILE A 327 18.25 -34.41 -4.92
CA ILE A 327 18.92 -35.54 -5.55
C ILE A 327 19.54 -35.05 -6.85
N TYR A 328 20.87 -34.99 -6.85
CA TYR A 328 21.71 -34.74 -8.01
C TYR A 328 22.90 -35.70 -7.93
N ILE A 329 23.15 -36.39 -9.03
CA ILE A 329 24.20 -37.40 -9.17
C ILE A 329 25.20 -36.82 -10.16
N ASP A 330 26.40 -36.51 -9.67
CA ASP A 330 27.49 -36.02 -10.52
C ASP A 330 27.99 -37.18 -11.40
N ASN A 331 28.56 -36.87 -12.57
CA ASN A 331 29.18 -37.88 -13.42
C ASN A 331 30.27 -38.65 -12.65
N ASP A 332 31.00 -37.96 -11.76
CA ASP A 332 32.00 -38.57 -10.89
C ASP A 332 31.40 -39.60 -9.92
N ASP A 333 30.19 -39.38 -9.42
CA ASP A 333 29.51 -40.34 -8.53
C ASP A 333 29.19 -41.65 -9.28
N ILE A 334 28.83 -41.54 -10.56
CA ILE A 334 28.59 -42.69 -11.45
C ILE A 334 29.90 -43.43 -11.70
N TYR A 335 30.99 -42.73 -12.06
CA TYR A 335 32.29 -43.37 -12.27
C TYR A 335 32.83 -44.04 -11.00
N ASN A 336 32.67 -43.39 -9.84
CA ASN A 336 33.06 -43.94 -8.54
C ASN A 336 32.24 -45.17 -8.15
N ALA A 337 30.96 -45.25 -8.54
CA ALA A 337 30.16 -46.45 -8.32
C ALA A 337 30.75 -47.69 -9.03
N PHE A 338 31.44 -47.51 -10.17
CA PHE A 338 32.10 -48.59 -10.90
C PHE A 338 33.51 -48.94 -10.38
N TYR A 339 34.08 -48.20 -9.41
CA TYR A 339 35.42 -48.46 -8.90
C TYR A 339 35.58 -49.84 -8.24
N LEU A 340 34.52 -50.34 -7.58
CA LEU A 340 34.48 -51.68 -6.95
C LEU A 340 34.01 -52.80 -7.88
N PHE A 341 33.70 -52.51 -9.16
CA PHE A 341 33.15 -53.48 -10.11
C PHE A 341 34.09 -54.68 -10.37
N LYS A 342 35.39 -54.55 -10.05
CA LYS A 342 36.36 -55.66 -10.08
C LYS A 342 36.32 -56.58 -8.86
N ASN A 343 35.84 -56.12 -7.70
CA ASN A 343 35.95 -56.82 -6.41
C ASN A 343 34.61 -57.28 -5.82
N ASP A 344 33.50 -56.57 -6.06
CA ASP A 344 32.14 -56.99 -5.67
C ASP A 344 31.08 -56.46 -6.66
N PRO A 345 30.55 -57.32 -7.54
CA PRO A 345 29.51 -56.96 -8.50
C PRO A 345 28.17 -56.53 -7.86
N ASP A 346 27.84 -57.05 -6.67
CA ASP A 346 26.53 -56.82 -6.03
C ASP A 346 26.44 -55.42 -5.40
N ALA A 347 27.46 -54.97 -4.65
CA ALA A 347 27.49 -53.62 -4.08
C ALA A 347 27.52 -52.51 -5.15
N THR A 348 28.22 -52.76 -6.26
CA THR A 348 28.27 -51.87 -7.43
C THR A 348 26.89 -51.82 -8.12
N ARG A 349 26.28 -52.98 -8.37
CA ARG A 349 24.93 -53.07 -8.95
C ARG A 349 23.91 -52.38 -8.08
N ASP A 350 23.95 -52.55 -6.76
CA ASP A 350 23.00 -51.96 -5.83
C ASP A 350 23.15 -50.43 -5.75
N THR A 351 24.37 -49.91 -5.82
CA THR A 351 24.64 -48.46 -5.90
C THR A 351 24.14 -47.86 -7.22
N VAL A 352 24.42 -48.52 -8.34
CA VAL A 352 23.91 -48.09 -9.67
C VAL A 352 22.38 -48.21 -9.74
N LEU A 353 21.77 -49.26 -9.18
CA LEU A 353 20.32 -49.41 -9.09
C LEU A 353 19.70 -48.35 -8.17
N LYS A 354 20.39 -47.94 -7.09
CA LYS A 354 19.97 -46.84 -6.22
C LYS A 354 19.98 -45.52 -6.99
N TYR A 355 21.05 -45.23 -7.74
CA TYR A 355 21.14 -44.04 -8.60
C TYR A 355 20.08 -44.06 -9.70
N PHE A 356 19.86 -45.19 -10.36
CA PHE A 356 18.81 -45.34 -11.36
C PHE A 356 17.41 -45.17 -10.77
N LYS A 357 17.13 -45.73 -9.58
CA LYS A 357 15.87 -45.50 -8.86
C LYS A 357 15.68 -44.02 -8.51
N GLN A 358 16.76 -43.35 -8.09
CA GLN A 358 16.76 -41.92 -7.77
C GLN A 358 16.45 -41.05 -9.01
N LEU A 359 17.13 -41.28 -10.14
CA LEU A 359 16.88 -40.60 -11.41
C LEU A 359 15.51 -40.94 -12.02
N LYS A 360 14.97 -42.13 -11.75
CA LYS A 360 13.67 -42.54 -12.30
C LYS A 360 12.48 -42.01 -11.51
N PHE A 361 12.59 -41.93 -10.18
CA PHE A 361 11.44 -41.64 -9.31
C PHE A 361 11.56 -40.37 -8.49
N PHE A 362 12.77 -39.79 -8.33
CA PHE A 362 13.00 -38.66 -7.43
C PHE A 362 13.62 -37.42 -8.10
N THR A 363 13.91 -37.44 -9.41
CA THR A 363 14.33 -36.24 -10.14
C THR A 363 13.17 -35.65 -10.92
N ASN A 364 12.86 -34.39 -10.63
CA ASN A 364 12.09 -33.52 -11.51
C ASN A 364 13.09 -32.70 -12.34
N SER A 365 12.69 -32.21 -13.52
CA SER A 365 13.58 -31.35 -14.30
C SER A 365 13.52 -29.91 -13.77
N ASP A 366 14.47 -29.58 -12.89
CA ASP A 366 14.59 -28.30 -12.18
C ASP A 366 14.72 -27.08 -13.10
N PHE A 367 15.07 -27.30 -14.38
CA PHE A 367 15.27 -26.28 -15.41
C PHE A 367 14.50 -26.59 -16.72
N SER A 368 13.44 -27.40 -16.65
CA SER A 368 12.55 -27.63 -17.79
C SER A 368 11.43 -26.60 -17.89
N PHE A 369 11.52 -25.73 -18.89
CA PHE A 369 10.46 -24.81 -19.29
C PHE A 369 9.35 -25.51 -20.07
N ILE A 370 9.68 -26.60 -20.78
CA ILE A 370 8.74 -27.50 -21.48
C ILE A 370 8.86 -28.93 -20.95
N GLU A 371 7.84 -29.76 -21.14
CA GLU A 371 7.88 -31.17 -20.76
C GLU A 371 8.91 -31.93 -21.60
N VAL A 372 9.97 -32.41 -20.96
CA VAL A 372 11.05 -33.17 -21.61
C VAL A 372 10.84 -34.65 -21.34
N HIS A 373 10.48 -35.40 -22.38
CA HIS A 373 10.32 -36.86 -22.32
C HIS A 373 11.09 -37.59 -23.44
N ASN A 374 11.82 -36.85 -24.27
CA ASN A 374 12.71 -37.38 -25.32
C ASN A 374 13.85 -36.40 -25.61
N GLU A 375 14.84 -36.84 -26.39
CA GLU A 375 16.03 -36.05 -26.72
C GLU A 375 15.72 -34.78 -27.53
N ASN A 376 14.73 -34.83 -28.43
CA ASN A 376 14.35 -33.66 -29.23
C ASN A 376 13.79 -32.53 -28.34
N LEU A 377 12.95 -32.87 -27.37
CA LEU A 377 12.40 -31.93 -26.40
C LEU A 377 13.47 -31.45 -25.41
N PHE A 378 14.45 -32.28 -25.08
CA PHE A 378 15.62 -31.85 -24.31
C PHE A 378 16.38 -30.74 -25.04
N ARG A 379 16.69 -30.94 -26.34
CA ARG A 379 17.38 -29.93 -27.16
C ARG A 379 16.55 -28.64 -27.27
N GLN A 380 15.24 -28.74 -27.46
CA GLN A 380 14.34 -27.58 -27.47
C GLN A 380 14.36 -26.83 -26.14
N ASN A 381 14.31 -27.55 -25.01
CA ASN A 381 14.40 -26.96 -23.68
C ASN A 381 15.77 -26.29 -23.43
N ALA A 382 16.87 -26.92 -23.85
CA ALA A 382 18.22 -26.39 -23.68
C ALA A 382 18.40 -25.04 -24.40
N VAL A 383 17.81 -24.87 -25.59
CA VAL A 383 17.80 -23.58 -26.30
C VAL A 383 17.04 -22.50 -25.53
N ILE A 384 15.91 -22.85 -24.90
CA ILE A 384 15.16 -21.92 -24.05
C ILE A 384 16.00 -21.54 -22.82
N LEU A 385 16.54 -22.54 -22.12
CA LEU A 385 17.37 -22.37 -20.93
C LEU A 385 18.59 -21.49 -21.20
N LEU A 386 19.31 -21.74 -22.30
CA LEU A 386 20.47 -20.94 -22.70
C LEU A 386 20.12 -19.46 -22.89
N LYS A 387 19.02 -19.15 -23.58
CA LYS A 387 18.57 -17.76 -23.77
C LYS A 387 18.26 -17.08 -22.44
N VAL A 388 17.65 -17.80 -21.49
CA VAL A 388 17.33 -17.26 -20.15
C VAL A 388 18.61 -17.08 -19.31
N VAL A 389 19.58 -17.99 -19.41
CA VAL A 389 20.89 -17.83 -18.74
C VAL A 389 21.64 -16.63 -19.30
N GLN A 390 21.75 -16.48 -20.62
CA GLN A 390 22.39 -15.33 -21.27
C GLN A 390 21.74 -13.99 -20.90
N MET A 391 20.41 -14.01 -20.68
CA MET A 391 19.68 -12.85 -20.18
C MET A 391 20.16 -12.42 -18.77
N LEU A 392 20.53 -13.38 -17.90
CA LEU A 392 20.86 -13.18 -16.48
C LEU A 392 22.36 -13.19 -16.15
N GLU A 393 23.21 -13.78 -16.99
CA GLU A 393 24.62 -14.09 -16.65
C GLU A 393 25.43 -12.83 -16.28
N ASN A 394 25.19 -11.70 -16.97
CA ASN A 394 25.92 -10.45 -16.77
C ASN A 394 25.35 -9.53 -15.67
N ILE A 395 24.28 -9.95 -14.99
CA ILE A 395 23.59 -9.16 -13.95
C ILE A 395 24.23 -9.45 -12.59
N LYS A 396 24.40 -8.45 -11.74
CA LYS A 396 24.70 -8.65 -10.31
C LYS A 396 23.39 -8.63 -9.51
N LEU A 397 23.04 -9.75 -8.85
CA LEU A 397 21.80 -9.83 -8.06
C LEU A 397 21.94 -9.22 -6.67
N LYS A 398 23.13 -9.30 -6.07
CA LYS A 398 23.38 -8.72 -4.74
C LYS A 398 23.73 -7.24 -4.85
N THR A 399 22.82 -6.38 -4.39
CA THR A 399 22.98 -4.92 -4.36
C THR A 399 22.88 -4.40 -2.92
N GLU A 400 23.52 -3.27 -2.60
CA GLU A 400 23.42 -2.67 -1.25
C GLU A 400 22.09 -1.91 -1.05
N GLU A 401 21.43 -1.48 -2.14
CA GLU A 401 20.14 -0.78 -2.14
C GLU A 401 18.97 -1.71 -2.54
N GLN A 402 17.74 -1.35 -2.13
CA GLN A 402 16.54 -2.12 -2.45
C GLN A 402 16.21 -2.05 -3.95
N ASN A 403 16.37 -3.16 -4.66
CA ASN A 403 15.79 -3.33 -5.99
C ASN A 403 14.28 -3.65 -5.87
N GLN A 404 13.46 -2.60 -5.78
CA GLN A 404 11.99 -2.67 -5.69
C GLN A 404 11.34 -3.49 -6.83
N PHE A 405 12.00 -3.53 -7.99
CA PHE A 405 11.65 -4.34 -9.16
C PHE A 405 11.30 -5.80 -8.84
N LEU A 406 12.00 -6.43 -7.90
CA LEU A 406 11.84 -7.86 -7.68
C LEU A 406 10.57 -8.16 -6.88
N GLY A 407 10.24 -7.31 -5.89
CA GLY A 407 8.93 -7.35 -5.24
C GLY A 407 7.80 -7.23 -6.25
N ASP A 408 7.91 -6.26 -7.17
CA ASP A 408 6.94 -6.05 -8.25
C ASP A 408 6.93 -7.20 -9.28
N LEU A 409 8.08 -7.81 -9.55
CA LEU A 409 8.22 -9.00 -10.42
C LEU A 409 7.49 -10.20 -9.78
N PHE A 410 7.74 -10.47 -8.50
CA PHE A 410 7.06 -11.52 -7.76
C PHE A 410 5.55 -11.26 -7.70
N GLU A 411 5.12 -10.04 -7.34
CA GLU A 411 3.70 -9.66 -7.30
C GLU A 411 3.03 -9.76 -8.70
N GLY A 412 3.68 -9.27 -9.75
CA GLY A 412 3.16 -9.29 -11.12
C GLY A 412 3.01 -10.70 -11.71
N PHE A 413 3.99 -11.58 -11.47
CA PHE A 413 3.90 -12.98 -11.90
C PHE A 413 2.90 -13.78 -11.08
N LEU A 414 2.80 -13.55 -9.78
CA LEU A 414 1.88 -14.27 -8.91
C LEU A 414 0.42 -13.90 -9.22
N ASN A 415 0.14 -12.64 -9.59
CA ASN A 415 -1.19 -12.19 -10.02
C ASN A 415 -1.65 -12.76 -11.39
N GLN A 416 -0.71 -13.07 -12.30
CA GLN A 416 -1.03 -13.63 -13.63
C GLN A 416 -0.89 -15.15 -13.72
N GLY A 417 -0.11 -15.75 -12.82
CA GLY A 417 0.26 -17.16 -12.82
C GLY A 417 -0.47 -17.96 -11.77
N VAL A 418 -0.49 -17.54 -10.50
CA VAL A 418 -1.02 -18.36 -9.41
C VAL A 418 -2.53 -18.15 -9.31
N LYS A 419 -3.32 -19.18 -9.56
CA LYS A 419 -4.75 -19.19 -9.18
C LYS A 419 -4.83 -18.99 -7.67
N GLN A 420 -5.15 -17.76 -7.23
CA GLN A 420 -5.49 -17.47 -5.84
C GLN A 420 -6.73 -18.29 -5.48
N SER A 421 -6.52 -19.44 -4.83
CA SER A 421 -7.59 -20.19 -4.18
C SER A 421 -8.10 -19.38 -2.98
N GLU A 422 -9.31 -19.71 -2.51
CA GLU A 422 -9.93 -19.05 -1.36
C GLU A 422 -8.95 -18.91 -0.18
N GLY A 423 -8.56 -17.68 0.17
CA GLY A 423 -7.73 -17.38 1.34
C GLY A 423 -6.25 -17.05 1.08
N GLN A 424 -5.77 -16.99 -0.17
CA GLN A 424 -4.39 -16.61 -0.51
C GLN A 424 -4.32 -15.19 -1.11
N PHE A 425 -4.07 -14.17 -0.28
CA PHE A 425 -3.95 -12.78 -0.71
C PHE A 425 -2.63 -12.16 -0.27
N PHE A 426 -1.95 -11.48 -1.19
CA PHE A 426 -0.75 -10.73 -0.86
C PHE A 426 -1.09 -9.47 -0.08
N THR A 427 -0.26 -9.16 0.91
CA THR A 427 -0.35 -7.90 1.66
C THR A 427 0.36 -6.80 0.87
N PRO A 428 -0.33 -5.71 0.46
CA PRO A 428 0.27 -4.59 -0.26
C PRO A 428 1.39 -3.91 0.54
N GLN A 429 2.48 -3.53 -0.14
CA GLN A 429 3.66 -2.91 0.49
C GLN A 429 3.35 -1.70 1.39
N PRO A 430 2.45 -0.75 1.03
CA PRO A 430 2.10 0.37 1.92
C PRO A 430 1.52 -0.11 3.25
N LEU A 431 0.73 -1.19 3.22
CA LEU A 431 0.13 -1.73 4.42
C LEU A 431 1.13 -2.51 5.27
N VAL A 432 2.01 -3.30 4.62
CA VAL A 432 3.15 -3.95 5.29
C VAL A 432 3.98 -2.91 6.05
N ARG A 433 4.34 -1.82 5.37
CA ARG A 433 5.13 -0.73 5.94
C ARG A 433 4.43 0.00 7.08
N PHE A 434 3.13 0.28 6.93
CA PHE A 434 2.31 0.82 8.02
C PHE A 434 2.33 -0.08 9.25
N ILE A 435 2.08 -1.38 9.09
CA ILE A 435 1.99 -2.33 10.21
C ILE A 435 3.34 -2.47 10.92
N VAL A 436 4.43 -2.68 10.17
CA VAL A 436 5.76 -2.85 10.76
C VAL A 436 6.24 -1.56 11.44
N SER A 437 5.99 -0.39 10.83
CA SER A 437 6.36 0.91 11.44
C SER A 437 5.49 1.30 12.64
N SER A 438 4.33 0.66 12.82
CA SER A 438 3.47 0.83 14.00
C SER A 438 4.01 0.06 15.22
N LEU A 439 4.96 -0.84 15.04
CA LEU A 439 5.56 -1.61 16.13
C LEU A 439 6.67 -0.79 16.83
N PRO A 440 6.85 -0.94 18.16
CA PRO A 440 7.87 -0.22 18.95
C PRO A 440 9.28 -0.84 18.77
N LEU A 441 9.76 -0.94 17.53
CA LEU A 441 10.98 -1.69 17.20
C LEU A 441 12.22 -1.19 17.95
N GLN A 442 12.42 0.13 18.01
CA GLN A 442 13.55 0.73 18.71
C GLN A 442 13.56 0.35 20.20
N THR A 443 12.41 0.49 20.86
CA THR A 443 12.23 0.14 22.28
C THR A 443 12.47 -1.36 22.51
N MET A 444 11.99 -2.23 21.61
CA MET A 444 12.21 -3.68 21.71
C MET A 444 13.68 -4.07 21.54
N ILE A 445 14.38 -3.45 20.59
CA ILE A 445 15.80 -3.69 20.33
C ILE A 445 16.67 -3.20 21.49
N ASN A 446 16.34 -2.05 22.08
CA ASN A 446 17.12 -1.45 23.17
C ASN A 446 16.90 -2.14 24.53
N ARG A 447 15.80 -2.89 24.71
CA ARG A 447 15.47 -3.56 25.98
C ARG A 447 16.34 -4.76 26.29
N THR A 448 16.94 -5.40 25.28
CA THR A 448 17.68 -6.65 25.45
C THR A 448 18.99 -6.66 24.67
N GLU A 449 20.06 -7.18 25.26
CA GLU A 449 21.34 -7.40 24.57
C GLU A 449 21.25 -8.48 23.47
N GLN A 450 20.19 -9.30 23.52
CA GLN A 450 19.88 -10.31 22.52
C GLN A 450 18.95 -9.75 21.45
N ALA A 451 19.13 -10.20 20.21
CA ALA A 451 18.24 -9.80 19.11
C ALA A 451 16.84 -10.37 19.37
N PRO A 452 15.77 -9.56 19.28
CA PRO A 452 14.41 -10.04 19.48
C PRO A 452 14.08 -11.07 18.41
N ARG A 453 13.54 -12.22 18.82
CA ARG A 453 13.12 -13.27 17.89
C ARG A 453 11.82 -12.85 17.23
N VAL A 454 11.80 -12.87 15.89
CA VAL A 454 10.65 -12.43 15.08
C VAL A 454 10.13 -13.59 14.26
N ILE A 455 8.80 -13.70 14.16
CA ILE A 455 8.17 -14.74 13.34
C ILE A 455 7.03 -14.21 12.49
N ASP A 456 6.98 -14.65 11.24
CA ASP A 456 5.80 -14.65 10.39
C ASP A 456 5.45 -16.11 10.07
N TYR A 457 4.36 -16.61 10.63
CA TYR A 457 3.98 -18.02 10.48
C TYR A 457 3.19 -18.33 9.19
N ALA A 458 3.00 -17.33 8.33
CA ALA A 458 2.32 -17.43 7.05
C ALA A 458 2.93 -16.39 6.10
N CYS A 459 4.24 -16.53 5.86
CA CYS A 459 5.04 -15.42 5.35
C CYS A 459 4.84 -15.14 3.86
N GLY A 460 4.26 -16.05 3.07
CA GLY A 460 4.08 -15.88 1.63
C GLY A 460 5.41 -15.56 0.95
N ALA A 461 5.44 -14.47 0.19
CA ALA A 461 6.66 -13.95 -0.47
C ALA A 461 7.63 -13.22 0.49
N GLY A 462 7.36 -13.18 1.79
CA GLY A 462 8.27 -12.63 2.80
C GLY A 462 8.21 -11.12 3.01
N HIS A 463 7.13 -10.44 2.59
CA HIS A 463 7.04 -8.97 2.65
C HIS A 463 7.24 -8.41 4.06
N PHE A 464 6.57 -8.99 5.08
CA PHE A 464 6.73 -8.54 6.47
C PHE A 464 8.16 -8.76 7.00
N LEU A 465 8.76 -9.90 6.67
CA LEU A 465 10.11 -10.24 7.12
C LEU A 465 11.14 -9.28 6.53
N ASN A 466 11.02 -9.00 5.22
CA ASN A 466 11.92 -8.11 4.50
C ASN A 466 11.77 -6.66 4.94
N GLU A 467 10.53 -6.19 5.17
CA GLU A 467 10.27 -4.83 5.66
C GLU A 467 10.77 -4.66 7.11
N TYR A 468 10.54 -5.63 7.98
CA TYR A 468 11.12 -5.63 9.34
C TYR A 468 12.65 -5.56 9.29
N ALA A 469 13.29 -6.44 8.51
CA ALA A 469 14.74 -6.49 8.35
C ALA A 469 15.33 -5.19 7.76
N GLN A 470 14.55 -4.46 6.96
CA GLN A 470 14.93 -3.16 6.44
C GLN A 470 14.82 -2.06 7.51
N GLN A 471 13.72 -2.00 8.27
CA GLN A 471 13.52 -0.97 9.28
C GLN A 471 14.53 -1.08 10.44
N ILE A 472 14.95 -2.29 10.82
CA ILE A 472 15.94 -2.46 11.90
C ILE A 472 17.34 -1.90 11.56
N LYS A 473 17.68 -1.69 10.27
CA LYS A 473 18.95 -1.08 9.85
C LYS A 473 19.13 0.34 10.43
N ARG A 474 18.04 1.01 10.80
CA ARG A 474 18.03 2.34 11.42
C ARG A 474 18.43 2.31 12.90
N PHE A 475 18.28 1.16 13.54
CA PHE A 475 18.47 1.00 14.99
C PHE A 475 19.69 0.13 15.34
N VAL A 476 20.23 -0.63 14.38
CA VAL A 476 21.30 -1.61 14.60
C VAL A 476 22.49 -1.33 13.67
N GLU A 477 23.70 -1.30 14.23
CA GLU A 477 24.93 -1.15 13.45
C GLU A 477 25.16 -2.29 12.44
N LYS A 478 25.73 -1.96 11.26
CA LYS A 478 25.96 -2.90 10.14
C LYS A 478 26.64 -4.21 10.56
N LYS A 479 27.58 -4.15 11.52
CA LYS A 479 28.33 -5.33 12.03
C LYS A 479 27.47 -6.34 12.79
N HIS A 480 26.34 -5.91 13.36
CA HIS A 480 25.46 -6.76 14.17
C HIS A 480 24.23 -7.26 13.41
N LEU A 481 23.92 -6.70 12.22
CA LEU A 481 22.73 -7.05 11.44
C LEU A 481 22.57 -8.56 11.19
N LYS A 482 23.68 -9.27 10.93
CA LYS A 482 23.70 -10.73 10.77
C LYS A 482 23.03 -11.47 11.94
N LYS A 483 23.33 -11.08 13.18
CA LYS A 483 22.71 -11.65 14.40
C LYS A 483 21.20 -11.41 14.42
N TYR A 484 20.75 -10.22 14.02
CA TYR A 484 19.33 -9.89 14.00
C TYR A 484 18.59 -10.61 12.87
N TYR A 485 19.17 -10.72 11.68
CA TYR A 485 18.59 -11.48 10.56
C TYR A 485 18.44 -12.96 10.90
N SER A 486 19.43 -13.56 11.58
CA SER A 486 19.34 -14.94 12.07
C SER A 486 18.24 -15.19 13.10
N ALA A 487 17.68 -14.12 13.71
CA ALA A 487 16.60 -14.21 14.68
C ALA A 487 15.20 -14.10 14.03
N ILE A 488 15.14 -13.88 12.71
CA ILE A 488 13.91 -13.76 11.93
C ILE A 488 13.55 -15.13 11.35
N THR A 489 12.30 -15.55 11.56
CA THR A 489 11.77 -16.84 11.08
C THR A 489 10.51 -16.62 10.24
N GLY A 490 10.46 -17.20 9.04
CA GLY A 490 9.27 -17.31 8.20
C GLY A 490 8.82 -18.75 8.08
N ILE A 491 7.51 -19.02 8.16
CA ILE A 491 6.92 -20.32 7.84
C ILE A 491 5.98 -20.16 6.65
N GLU A 492 6.10 -21.02 5.65
CA GLU A 492 5.24 -21.05 4.47
C GLU A 492 4.88 -22.50 4.11
N LYS A 493 3.59 -22.75 3.85
CA LYS A 493 3.04 -24.08 3.53
C LYS A 493 3.11 -24.41 2.05
N GLU A 494 3.22 -23.41 1.17
CA GLU A 494 3.36 -23.59 -0.28
C GLU A 494 4.83 -23.51 -0.70
N TYR A 495 5.29 -24.55 -1.41
CA TYR A 495 6.70 -24.76 -1.67
C TYR A 495 7.32 -23.64 -2.50
N ARG A 496 6.65 -23.21 -3.57
CA ARG A 496 7.14 -22.18 -4.49
C ARG A 496 7.30 -20.83 -3.78
N LEU A 497 6.31 -20.41 -2.98
CA LEU A 497 6.35 -19.18 -2.20
C LEU A 497 7.45 -19.19 -1.13
N SER A 498 7.74 -20.35 -0.53
CA SER A 498 8.88 -20.47 0.40
C SER A 498 10.22 -20.17 -0.30
N LYS A 499 10.41 -20.65 -1.54
CA LYS A 499 11.59 -20.34 -2.36
C LYS A 499 11.65 -18.86 -2.72
N VAL A 500 10.51 -18.28 -3.13
CA VAL A 500 10.38 -16.84 -3.44
C VAL A 500 10.81 -15.98 -2.25
N SER A 501 10.29 -16.27 -1.06
CA SER A 501 10.63 -15.55 0.18
C SER A 501 12.12 -15.61 0.49
N LYS A 502 12.74 -16.80 0.34
CA LYS A 502 14.17 -16.97 0.60
C LYS A 502 15.04 -16.24 -0.42
N VAL A 503 14.71 -16.33 -1.71
CA VAL A 503 15.42 -15.59 -2.77
C VAL A 503 15.28 -14.09 -2.56
N ALA A 504 14.08 -13.59 -2.22
CA ALA A 504 13.85 -12.17 -1.94
C ALA A 504 14.74 -11.66 -0.79
N ALA A 505 14.83 -12.41 0.32
CA ALA A 505 15.70 -12.05 1.44
C ALA A 505 17.18 -11.90 1.03
N PHE A 506 17.71 -12.79 0.18
CA PHE A 506 19.08 -12.69 -0.33
C PHE A 506 19.32 -11.44 -1.17
N MET A 507 18.37 -11.12 -2.05
CA MET A 507 18.50 -9.99 -2.95
C MET A 507 18.53 -8.66 -2.18
N TYR A 508 17.91 -8.59 -1.00
CA TYR A 508 17.98 -7.46 -0.08
C TYR A 508 19.21 -7.48 0.85
N GLY A 509 20.11 -8.44 0.69
CA GLY A 509 21.29 -8.63 1.54
C GLY A 509 20.96 -9.14 2.94
N GLN A 510 19.84 -9.84 3.10
CA GLN A 510 19.31 -10.35 4.38
C GLN A 510 19.47 -11.87 4.47
N ASP A 511 20.67 -12.34 4.13
CA ASP A 511 21.05 -13.73 3.88
C ASP A 511 20.61 -14.72 4.99
N ASP A 512 20.68 -14.27 6.25
CA ASP A 512 20.48 -15.11 7.45
C ASP A 512 19.01 -15.26 7.89
N ILE A 513 18.02 -14.68 7.19
CA ILE A 513 16.60 -14.90 7.51
C ILE A 513 16.24 -16.39 7.33
N ASN A 514 15.60 -17.00 8.33
CA ASN A 514 15.24 -18.42 8.30
C ASN A 514 13.86 -18.63 7.70
N ILE A 515 13.79 -19.15 6.47
CA ILE A 515 12.51 -19.59 5.88
C ILE A 515 12.37 -21.12 6.06
N ILE A 516 11.19 -21.54 6.51
CA ILE A 516 10.83 -22.93 6.81
C ILE A 516 9.63 -23.32 5.95
N TYR A 517 9.79 -24.32 5.10
CA TYR A 517 8.69 -24.95 4.38
C TYR A 517 7.97 -25.94 5.32
N ALA A 518 6.81 -25.54 5.86
CA ALA A 518 6.04 -26.35 6.80
C ALA A 518 4.60 -25.83 6.98
N ASP A 519 3.72 -26.66 7.54
CA ASP A 519 2.43 -26.20 8.07
C ASP A 519 2.63 -25.57 9.46
N ALA A 520 2.34 -24.28 9.60
CA ALA A 520 2.52 -23.53 10.86
C ALA A 520 1.63 -24.00 12.03
N LEU A 521 0.54 -24.72 11.75
CA LEU A 521 -0.30 -25.34 12.78
C LEU A 521 0.24 -26.72 13.22
N SER A 522 1.19 -27.29 12.48
CA SER A 522 1.86 -28.54 12.85
C SER A 522 3.08 -28.31 13.76
N ARG A 523 3.54 -29.37 14.44
CA ARG A 523 4.77 -29.31 15.23
C ARG A 523 6.01 -29.36 14.34
N ILE A 524 6.80 -28.29 14.36
CA ILE A 524 8.06 -28.18 13.61
C ILE A 524 9.25 -28.53 14.55
N THR A 525 9.87 -29.68 14.32
CA THR A 525 11.02 -30.21 15.09
C THR A 525 12.29 -30.29 14.24
N GLY A 526 13.44 -30.58 14.86
CA GLY A 526 14.72 -30.72 14.16
C GLY A 526 15.59 -29.44 14.17
N LYS A 527 16.49 -29.31 13.17
CA LYS A 527 17.50 -28.23 13.11
C LYS A 527 16.88 -26.82 13.06
N LYS A 528 15.73 -26.65 12.41
CA LYS A 528 14.95 -25.40 12.33
C LYS A 528 13.69 -25.46 13.22
N SER A 529 13.83 -25.95 14.46
CA SER A 529 12.67 -26.10 15.36
C SER A 529 12.06 -24.76 15.77
N VAL A 530 10.72 -24.73 15.84
CA VAL A 530 9.95 -23.57 16.28
C VAL A 530 9.54 -23.79 17.74
N LYS A 531 10.13 -23.00 18.65
CA LYS A 531 9.92 -23.12 20.09
C LYS A 531 8.77 -22.20 20.56
N ASP A 532 7.83 -22.78 21.30
CA ASP A 532 6.74 -22.05 21.94
C ASP A 532 7.27 -21.12 23.05
N ASN A 533 6.56 -20.03 23.34
CA ASN A 533 6.94 -18.97 24.30
C ASN A 533 8.35 -18.37 24.08
N SER A 534 8.81 -18.26 22.83
CA SER A 534 10.17 -17.79 22.53
C SER A 534 10.26 -16.57 21.62
N TYR A 535 9.17 -16.19 20.96
CA TYR A 535 9.18 -15.07 20.00
C TYR A 535 8.72 -13.77 20.65
N SER A 536 9.46 -12.70 20.42
CA SER A 536 9.17 -11.37 20.96
C SER A 536 8.26 -10.55 20.05
N ILE A 537 8.30 -10.83 18.74
CA ILE A 537 7.50 -10.14 17.73
C ILE A 537 6.88 -11.19 16.80
N LEU A 538 5.58 -11.07 16.56
CA LEU A 538 4.87 -11.86 15.56
C LEU A 538 4.11 -10.90 14.63
N VAL A 539 4.41 -10.94 13.34
CA VAL A 539 3.68 -10.15 12.34
C VAL A 539 3.29 -11.08 11.21
N SER A 540 2.00 -11.12 10.87
CA SER A 540 1.53 -12.08 9.87
C SER A 540 0.17 -11.70 9.27
N ASN A 541 -0.05 -12.18 8.05
CA ASN A 541 -1.35 -12.22 7.39
C ASN A 541 -1.74 -13.70 7.16
N PRO A 542 -2.25 -14.41 8.18
CA PRO A 542 -2.65 -15.81 8.03
C PRO A 542 -3.79 -15.99 7.01
N PRO A 543 -3.97 -17.20 6.44
CA PRO A 543 -5.08 -17.48 5.53
C PRO A 543 -6.44 -17.46 6.24
N TYR A 544 -7.53 -17.21 5.49
CA TYR A 544 -8.90 -17.10 6.01
C TYR A 544 -9.83 -18.16 5.41
N SER A 545 -10.82 -18.62 6.18
CA SER A 545 -11.97 -19.38 5.63
C SER A 545 -11.60 -20.68 4.88
N VAL A 546 -10.47 -21.33 5.21
CA VAL A 546 -9.99 -22.55 4.56
C VAL A 546 -10.76 -23.77 5.07
N LYS A 547 -11.61 -24.37 4.23
CA LYS A 547 -12.40 -25.57 4.58
C LYS A 547 -11.51 -26.80 4.78
N GLY A 548 -11.84 -27.62 5.78
CA GLY A 548 -11.20 -28.94 5.99
C GLY A 548 -9.74 -28.89 6.42
N PHE A 549 -9.20 -27.73 6.80
CA PHE A 549 -7.77 -27.59 7.14
C PHE A 549 -7.33 -28.51 8.28
N LEU A 550 -8.23 -28.83 9.23
CA LEU A 550 -7.96 -29.76 10.33
C LEU A 550 -7.69 -31.19 9.84
N GLU A 551 -8.16 -31.59 8.65
CA GLU A 551 -7.85 -32.92 8.10
C GLU A 551 -6.37 -33.07 7.74
N THR A 552 -5.68 -31.94 7.50
CA THR A 552 -4.25 -31.93 7.20
C THR A 552 -3.36 -32.11 8.44
N LEU A 553 -3.94 -32.02 9.65
CA LEU A 553 -3.23 -32.16 10.91
C LEU A 553 -3.40 -33.56 11.52
N ASN A 554 -2.32 -34.10 12.08
CA ASN A 554 -2.36 -35.35 12.83
C ASN A 554 -3.06 -35.18 14.19
N ALA A 555 -3.39 -36.29 14.86
CA ALA A 555 -4.12 -36.28 16.12
C ALA A 555 -3.36 -35.60 17.28
N ALA A 556 -2.02 -35.62 17.26
CA ALA A 556 -1.20 -34.98 18.29
C ALA A 556 -1.21 -33.44 18.15
N ASP A 557 -1.14 -32.94 16.91
CA ASP A 557 -1.21 -31.50 16.62
C ASP A 557 -2.57 -30.92 16.97
N LYS A 558 -3.67 -31.63 16.65
CA LYS A 558 -5.04 -31.23 17.01
C LYS A 558 -5.22 -31.02 18.51
N LYS A 559 -4.67 -31.91 19.35
CA LYS A 559 -4.78 -31.85 20.82
C LYS A 559 -4.06 -30.65 21.45
N ARG A 560 -3.17 -29.96 20.71
CA ARG A 560 -2.48 -28.77 21.20
C ARG A 560 -3.35 -27.52 21.18
N PHE A 561 -4.43 -27.53 20.42
CA PHE A 561 -5.36 -26.42 20.29
C PHE A 561 -6.62 -26.68 21.11
N ARG A 562 -6.89 -25.82 22.09
CA ARG A 562 -8.12 -25.82 22.90
C ARG A 562 -9.36 -25.67 22.02
N LEU A 563 -9.25 -24.92 20.92
CA LEU A 563 -10.36 -24.71 19.99
C LEU A 563 -10.88 -26.02 19.35
N THR A 564 -10.04 -27.05 19.26
CA THR A 564 -10.42 -28.36 18.70
C THR A 564 -11.61 -28.99 19.43
N GLU A 565 -11.75 -28.78 20.74
CA GLU A 565 -12.87 -29.32 21.55
C GLU A 565 -14.24 -28.73 21.16
N PHE A 566 -14.26 -27.58 20.49
CA PHE A 566 -15.46 -26.87 20.08
C PHE A 566 -15.80 -27.07 18.60
N VAL A 567 -15.08 -27.96 17.91
CA VAL A 567 -15.30 -28.27 16.50
C VAL A 567 -16.26 -29.44 16.38
N ASN A 568 -17.49 -29.17 15.90
CA ASN A 568 -18.51 -30.19 15.70
C ASN A 568 -18.24 -31.09 14.48
N ASP A 569 -17.65 -30.53 13.42
CA ASP A 569 -17.38 -31.21 12.15
C ASP A 569 -16.05 -30.70 11.57
N THR A 570 -15.04 -31.56 11.53
CA THR A 570 -13.69 -31.21 11.06
C THR A 570 -13.63 -30.95 9.56
N VAL A 571 -14.54 -31.52 8.77
CA VAL A 571 -14.60 -31.38 7.31
C VAL A 571 -15.20 -30.03 6.94
N LYS A 572 -16.28 -29.64 7.64
CA LYS A 572 -16.99 -28.39 7.36
C LYS A 572 -16.38 -27.16 8.03
N ASN A 573 -15.50 -27.33 9.01
CA ASN A 573 -14.85 -26.20 9.67
C ASN A 573 -13.97 -25.43 8.67
N ASN A 574 -14.20 -24.13 8.60
CA ASN A 574 -13.47 -23.20 7.75
C ASN A 574 -12.76 -22.07 8.52
N ALA A 575 -12.91 -21.97 9.84
CA ALA A 575 -12.43 -20.83 10.62
C ALA A 575 -10.97 -21.03 11.10
N ILE A 576 -10.07 -21.29 10.13
CA ILE A 576 -8.63 -21.50 10.33
C ILE A 576 -7.96 -20.32 11.04
N GLU A 577 -8.42 -19.10 10.79
CA GLU A 577 -7.90 -17.87 11.38
C GLU A 577 -7.97 -17.87 12.92
N THR A 578 -8.96 -18.57 13.50
CA THR A 578 -9.09 -18.67 14.96
C THR A 578 -7.97 -19.51 15.59
N PHE A 579 -7.50 -20.55 14.88
CA PHE A 579 -6.37 -21.40 15.30
C PHE A 579 -5.04 -20.67 15.17
N PHE A 580 -4.90 -19.76 14.20
CA PHE A 580 -3.71 -18.91 14.08
C PHE A 580 -3.58 -17.88 15.22
N ILE A 581 -4.70 -17.40 15.78
CA ILE A 581 -4.70 -16.58 17.00
C ILE A 581 -4.25 -17.40 18.21
N GLU A 582 -4.78 -18.61 18.37
CA GLU A 582 -4.30 -19.52 19.41
C GLU A 582 -2.83 -19.89 19.21
N ARG A 583 -2.38 -20.06 17.97
CA ARG A 583 -0.95 -20.31 17.66
C ARG A 583 -0.08 -19.10 18.04
N ALA A 584 -0.55 -17.87 17.82
CA ALA A 584 0.16 -16.68 18.27
C ALA A 584 0.30 -16.64 19.79
N ALA A 585 -0.74 -17.02 20.53
CA ALA A 585 -0.71 -17.16 21.99
C ALA A 585 0.32 -18.19 22.47
N GLN A 586 0.49 -19.30 21.74
CA GLN A 586 1.49 -20.33 22.06
C GLN A 586 2.93 -19.89 21.74
N LEU A 587 3.14 -19.13 20.68
CA LEU A 587 4.48 -18.78 20.17
C LEU A 587 5.14 -17.60 20.90
N LEU A 588 4.36 -16.58 21.22
CA LEU A 588 4.87 -15.35 21.82
C LEU A 588 5.37 -15.57 23.25
N CYS A 589 6.49 -14.96 23.63
CA CYS A 589 6.91 -14.88 25.02
C CYS A 589 6.06 -13.85 25.79
N ASP A 590 6.19 -13.82 27.12
CA ASP A 590 5.58 -12.78 27.97
C ASP A 590 5.98 -11.38 27.47
N GLU A 591 5.01 -10.47 27.43
CA GLU A 591 5.14 -9.11 26.87
C GLU A 591 5.52 -9.05 25.38
N GLY A 592 5.58 -10.20 24.69
CA GLY A 592 5.77 -10.27 23.24
C GLY A 592 4.59 -9.61 22.51
N ILE A 593 4.86 -9.01 21.35
CA ILE A 593 3.89 -8.23 20.59
C ILE A 593 3.47 -8.95 19.31
N ALA A 594 2.22 -8.75 18.91
CA ALA A 594 1.67 -9.28 17.67
C ALA A 594 1.00 -8.18 16.83
N ALA A 595 1.13 -8.29 15.50
CA ALA A 595 0.27 -7.60 14.54
C ALA A 595 -0.29 -8.62 13.55
N LEU A 596 -1.61 -8.84 13.62
CA LEU A 596 -2.29 -9.91 12.88
C LEU A 596 -3.40 -9.33 12.01
N ILE A 597 -3.32 -9.57 10.70
CA ILE A 597 -4.39 -9.23 9.76
C ILE A 597 -5.37 -10.41 9.71
N LEU A 598 -6.65 -10.13 9.98
CA LEU A 598 -7.71 -11.12 10.15
C LEU A 598 -9.01 -10.63 9.51
N PRO A 599 -9.97 -11.50 9.19
CA PRO A 599 -11.29 -11.06 8.76
C PRO A 599 -12.03 -10.37 9.92
N SER A 600 -12.81 -9.33 9.60
CA SER A 600 -13.61 -8.58 10.59
C SER A 600 -14.60 -9.46 11.38
N SER A 601 -14.95 -10.64 10.85
CA SER A 601 -15.75 -11.67 11.53
C SER A 601 -15.18 -12.08 12.90
N ILE A 602 -13.87 -11.96 13.12
CA ILE A 602 -13.24 -12.29 14.40
C ILE A 602 -13.80 -11.47 15.56
N LEU A 603 -14.27 -10.25 15.28
CA LEU A 603 -14.79 -9.32 16.28
C LEU A 603 -16.23 -9.63 16.70
N SER A 604 -17.06 -10.21 15.82
CA SER A 604 -18.51 -10.26 16.02
C SER A 604 -19.18 -11.62 15.81
N ASN A 605 -18.60 -12.54 15.03
CA ASN A 605 -19.28 -13.79 14.70
C ASN A 605 -19.46 -14.70 15.93
N GLY A 606 -20.53 -15.51 15.92
CA GLY A 606 -20.82 -16.50 16.96
C GLY A 606 -20.03 -17.80 16.83
N GLY A 607 -20.39 -18.83 17.62
CA GLY A 607 -19.77 -20.16 17.54
C GLY A 607 -18.31 -20.17 18.02
N MET A 608 -17.41 -20.78 17.25
CA MET A 608 -15.98 -20.90 17.60
C MET A 608 -15.28 -19.54 17.76
N TYR A 609 -15.75 -18.51 17.06
CA TYR A 609 -15.21 -17.15 17.18
C TYR A 609 -15.41 -16.56 18.59
N ILE A 610 -16.44 -16.98 19.34
CA ILE A 610 -16.62 -16.59 20.76
C ILE A 610 -15.45 -17.14 21.58
N LYS A 611 -15.09 -18.42 21.39
CA LYS A 611 -13.97 -19.07 22.08
C LYS A 611 -12.62 -18.50 21.68
N CYS A 612 -12.49 -18.04 20.44
CA CYS A 612 -11.32 -17.32 20.00
C CYS A 612 -11.19 -15.96 20.72
N ARG A 613 -12.28 -15.18 20.85
CA ARG A 613 -12.27 -13.92 21.61
C ARG A 613 -11.96 -14.13 23.10
N GLU A 614 -12.39 -15.24 23.69
CA GLU A 614 -11.96 -15.62 25.04
C GLU A 614 -10.43 -15.78 25.14
N ILE A 615 -9.80 -16.46 24.17
CA ILE A 615 -8.33 -16.58 24.11
C ILE A 615 -7.68 -15.20 24.00
N ILE A 616 -8.23 -14.31 23.16
CA ILE A 616 -7.72 -12.94 23.00
C ILE A 616 -7.75 -12.19 24.33
N LEU A 617 -8.93 -12.11 24.98
CA LEU A 617 -9.12 -11.32 26.20
C LEU A 617 -8.33 -11.87 27.41
N CYS A 618 -8.18 -13.19 27.50
CA CYS A 618 -7.40 -13.82 28.57
C CYS A 618 -5.88 -13.66 28.35
N THR A 619 -5.42 -13.73 27.10
CA THR A 619 -3.97 -13.85 26.81
C THR A 619 -3.31 -12.54 26.41
N PHE A 620 -4.06 -11.59 25.86
CA PHE A 620 -3.51 -10.37 25.27
C PHE A 620 -4.14 -9.10 25.82
N ASP A 621 -3.32 -8.06 25.94
CA ASP A 621 -3.79 -6.68 25.88
C ASP A 621 -4.03 -6.32 24.42
N ILE A 622 -5.17 -5.69 24.15
CA ILE A 622 -5.47 -5.11 22.84
C ILE A 622 -4.96 -3.67 22.83
N ILE A 623 -4.00 -3.40 21.96
CA ILE A 623 -3.32 -2.11 21.84
C ILE A 623 -4.03 -1.21 20.84
N ALA A 624 -4.32 -1.77 19.67
CA ALA A 624 -5.02 -1.09 18.60
C ALA A 624 -5.78 -2.08 17.71
N ILE A 625 -6.85 -1.60 17.08
CA ILE A 625 -7.59 -2.34 16.05
C ILE A 625 -7.73 -1.41 14.84
N ALA A 626 -7.17 -1.79 13.70
CA ALA A 626 -7.34 -1.06 12.43
C ALA A 626 -8.30 -1.81 11.51
N GLU A 627 -9.49 -1.25 11.27
CA GLU A 627 -10.51 -1.77 10.35
C GLU A 627 -10.31 -1.19 8.94
N PHE A 628 -10.19 -2.09 7.97
CA PHE A 628 -10.04 -1.76 6.55
C PHE A 628 -11.22 -2.28 5.73
N GLY A 629 -11.76 -1.40 4.87
CA GLY A 629 -12.86 -1.71 3.97
C GLY A 629 -12.50 -2.72 2.87
N SER A 630 -13.54 -3.18 2.16
CA SER A 630 -13.41 -4.10 1.03
C SER A 630 -12.54 -3.51 -0.08
N GLY A 631 -11.77 -4.36 -0.77
CA GLY A 631 -10.82 -3.91 -1.80
C GLY A 631 -9.44 -3.48 -1.29
N THR A 632 -9.17 -3.55 0.02
CA THR A 632 -7.84 -3.29 0.59
C THR A 632 -6.82 -4.35 0.16
N PHE A 633 -7.21 -5.63 0.21
CA PHE A 633 -6.38 -6.82 -0.03
C PHE A 633 -6.74 -7.54 -1.35
N GLY A 634 -6.74 -6.83 -2.47
CA GLY A 634 -7.13 -7.37 -3.77
C GLY A 634 -8.62 -7.21 -4.07
N GLN A 635 -9.13 -7.90 -5.10
CA GLN A 635 -10.55 -7.82 -5.53
C GLN A 635 -11.53 -8.60 -4.62
N THR A 636 -11.17 -8.89 -3.38
CA THR A 636 -12.06 -9.58 -2.44
C THR A 636 -13.05 -8.63 -1.79
N GLY A 637 -14.28 -9.10 -1.56
CA GLY A 637 -15.31 -8.36 -0.83
C GLY A 637 -15.20 -8.39 0.70
N THR A 638 -14.20 -9.09 1.27
CA THR A 638 -14.08 -9.30 2.73
C THR A 638 -13.47 -8.09 3.42
N ASN A 639 -14.15 -7.54 4.42
CA ASN A 639 -13.59 -6.52 5.30
C ASN A 639 -12.60 -7.15 6.28
N THR A 640 -11.45 -6.50 6.48
CA THR A 640 -10.33 -7.01 7.28
C THR A 640 -10.05 -6.09 8.46
N VAL A 641 -9.46 -6.65 9.51
CA VAL A 641 -9.01 -5.93 10.69
C VAL A 641 -7.56 -6.32 10.97
N THR A 642 -6.74 -5.37 11.39
CA THR A 642 -5.41 -5.65 11.96
C THR A 642 -5.50 -5.50 13.47
N LEU A 643 -5.25 -6.59 14.20
CA LEU A 643 -5.14 -6.60 15.65
C LEU A 643 -3.70 -6.37 16.06
N PHE A 644 -3.46 -5.30 16.82
CA PHE A 644 -2.19 -5.04 17.49
C PHE A 644 -2.31 -5.47 18.95
N LEU A 645 -1.56 -6.50 19.32
CA LEU A 645 -1.71 -7.23 20.58
C LEU A 645 -0.39 -7.22 21.36
N ARG A 646 -0.47 -7.23 22.69
CA ARG A 646 0.67 -7.53 23.58
C ARG A 646 0.30 -8.73 24.46
N LYS A 647 1.13 -9.76 24.49
CA LYS A 647 0.89 -10.93 25.34
C LYS A 647 1.06 -10.55 26.81
N LYS A 648 0.04 -10.86 27.62
CA LYS A 648 0.06 -10.68 29.07
C LYS A 648 1.08 -11.61 29.71
N LYS A 649 1.61 -11.24 30.86
CA LYS A 649 2.49 -12.11 31.65
C LYS A 649 1.75 -13.38 32.06
N THR A 650 2.45 -14.51 32.00
CA THR A 650 1.89 -15.84 32.32
C THR A 650 2.13 -16.24 33.77
N HIS A 651 2.93 -15.48 34.52
CA HIS A 651 3.24 -15.75 35.92
C HIS A 651 3.09 -14.47 36.76
N PRO A 652 1.98 -14.28 37.50
CA PRO A 652 0.80 -15.17 37.61
C PRO A 652 -0.15 -15.10 36.40
N VAL A 653 -0.96 -16.14 36.22
CA VAL A 653 -2.03 -16.19 35.21
C VAL A 653 -3.23 -15.35 35.69
N LEU A 654 -3.50 -14.23 35.01
CA LEU A 654 -4.51 -13.25 35.45
C LEU A 654 -5.95 -13.79 35.42
N ASP A 655 -6.33 -14.61 34.44
CA ASP A 655 -7.69 -15.15 34.38
C ASP A 655 -7.97 -16.13 35.53
N ASP A 656 -6.99 -16.94 35.94
CA ASP A 656 -7.10 -17.78 37.12
C ASP A 656 -7.17 -16.97 38.42
N HIS A 657 -6.41 -15.87 38.51
CA HIS A 657 -6.54 -14.94 39.62
C HIS A 657 -7.97 -14.40 39.72
N TYR A 658 -8.52 -13.81 38.66
CA TYR A 658 -9.86 -13.22 38.71
C TYR A 658 -10.98 -14.25 38.87
N LYS A 659 -10.86 -15.46 38.32
CA LYS A 659 -11.79 -16.57 38.64
C LYS A 659 -11.82 -16.85 40.14
N ASN A 660 -10.66 -16.91 40.80
CA ASN A 660 -10.58 -17.13 42.24
C ASN A 660 -11.15 -15.95 43.06
N ARG A 661 -10.98 -14.71 42.57
CA ARG A 661 -11.55 -13.51 43.20
C ARG A 661 -13.07 -13.50 43.12
N ILE A 662 -13.61 -13.73 41.93
CA ILE A 662 -15.06 -13.82 41.69
C ILE A 662 -15.67 -14.97 42.48
N HIS A 663 -15.03 -16.13 42.51
CA HIS A 663 -15.48 -17.24 43.35
C HIS A 663 -15.53 -16.83 44.82
N SER A 664 -14.55 -16.07 45.32
CA SER A 664 -14.54 -15.60 46.72
C SER A 664 -15.69 -14.63 46.99
N TRP A 665 -15.98 -13.70 46.08
CA TRP A 665 -17.12 -12.78 46.18
C TRP A 665 -18.46 -13.52 46.18
N PHE A 666 -18.66 -14.48 45.26
CA PHE A 666 -19.86 -15.32 45.20
C PHE A 666 -19.96 -16.35 46.34
N HIS A 667 -18.99 -16.40 47.26
CA HIS A 667 -19.06 -17.16 48.52
C HIS A 667 -19.02 -16.24 49.75
N ASN A 668 -19.17 -14.92 49.54
CA ASN A 668 -19.15 -13.90 50.58
C ASN A 668 -17.84 -13.88 51.43
N ASP A 669 -16.70 -14.24 50.82
CA ASP A 669 -15.38 -14.21 51.47
C ASP A 669 -14.65 -12.89 51.18
N THR A 670 -14.82 -11.92 52.08
CA THR A 670 -14.24 -10.56 51.97
C THR A 670 -12.81 -10.44 52.50
N ARG A 671 -12.25 -11.50 53.12
CA ARG A 671 -10.89 -11.45 53.70
C ARG A 671 -9.82 -11.15 52.66
N LYS A 672 -10.06 -11.55 51.42
CA LYS A 672 -9.15 -11.36 50.29
C LYS A 672 -9.24 -9.96 49.66
N ASP A 673 -10.30 -9.20 49.93
CA ASP A 673 -10.50 -7.87 49.35
C ASP A 673 -9.44 -6.87 49.86
N ILE A 674 -9.09 -6.97 51.15
CA ILE A 674 -8.02 -6.17 51.78
C ILE A 674 -6.64 -6.55 51.23
N VAL A 675 -6.45 -7.81 50.83
CA VAL A 675 -5.15 -8.32 50.39
C VAL A 675 -4.83 -7.92 48.95
N PHE A 676 -5.82 -7.95 48.06
CA PHE A 676 -5.63 -7.70 46.63
C PHE A 676 -6.08 -6.31 46.16
N GLU A 677 -6.81 -5.56 46.99
CA GLU A 677 -7.28 -4.19 46.72
C GLU A 677 -8.08 -4.05 45.40
N ASP A 678 -8.69 -5.15 44.93
CA ASP A 678 -9.36 -5.27 43.63
C ASP A 678 -10.90 -5.17 43.71
N TYR A 679 -11.45 -4.91 44.90
CA TYR A 679 -12.90 -4.78 45.12
C TYR A 679 -13.53 -3.64 44.30
N HIS A 680 -12.77 -2.58 44.02
CA HIS A 680 -13.19 -1.48 43.17
C HIS A 680 -13.59 -1.93 41.75
N LEU A 681 -13.06 -3.06 41.24
CA LEU A 681 -13.44 -3.62 39.95
C LEU A 681 -14.87 -4.17 39.97
N PHE A 682 -15.29 -4.76 41.09
CA PHE A 682 -16.67 -5.21 41.29
C PHE A 682 -17.63 -4.02 41.32
N GLU A 683 -17.29 -2.96 42.07
CA GLU A 683 -18.11 -1.74 42.13
C GLU A 683 -18.21 -1.05 40.76
N SER A 684 -17.10 -1.01 40.02
CA SER A 684 -17.05 -0.48 38.65
C SER A 684 -17.92 -1.30 37.70
N TYR A 685 -17.93 -2.63 37.84
CA TYR A 685 -18.80 -3.49 37.05
C TYR A 685 -20.28 -3.21 37.31
N CYS A 686 -20.68 -3.19 38.60
CA CYS A 686 -22.06 -2.87 39.00
C CYS A 686 -22.50 -1.51 38.45
N THR A 687 -21.63 -0.49 38.56
CA THR A 687 -21.86 0.84 37.98
C THR A 687 -22.02 0.78 36.46
N HIS A 688 -21.17 0.01 35.77
CA HIS A 688 -21.18 -0.12 34.32
C HIS A 688 -22.50 -0.73 33.78
N ILE A 689 -23.05 -1.72 34.48
CA ILE A 689 -24.35 -2.34 34.13
C ILE A 689 -25.56 -1.60 34.72
N GLY A 690 -25.35 -0.53 35.50
CA GLY A 690 -26.41 0.28 36.10
C GLY A 690 -27.13 -0.39 37.27
N VAL A 691 -26.43 -1.24 38.02
CA VAL A 691 -26.97 -1.98 39.19
C VAL A 691 -26.25 -1.52 40.45
N LYS A 692 -26.98 -1.33 41.55
CA LYS A 692 -26.35 -0.97 42.83
C LYS A 692 -25.53 -2.17 43.34
N PRO A 693 -24.27 -1.97 43.81
CA PRO A 693 -23.46 -3.05 44.35
C PRO A 693 -24.17 -3.86 45.45
N GLU A 694 -24.98 -3.20 46.28
CA GLU A 694 -25.69 -3.85 47.39
C GLU A 694 -26.85 -4.73 46.94
N ASP A 695 -27.53 -4.34 45.86
CA ASP A 695 -28.58 -5.18 45.26
C ASP A 695 -27.94 -6.37 44.53
N TYR A 696 -26.80 -6.15 43.87
CA TYR A 696 -26.05 -7.20 43.16
C TYR A 696 -25.58 -8.33 44.09
N LYS A 697 -25.23 -8.02 45.34
CA LYS A 697 -24.85 -9.01 46.37
C LYS A 697 -25.93 -10.08 46.62
N ALA A 698 -27.17 -9.87 46.18
CA ALA A 698 -28.20 -10.90 46.19
C ALA A 698 -27.85 -12.16 45.36
N LEU A 699 -26.85 -12.09 44.47
CA LEU A 699 -26.30 -13.24 43.74
C LEU A 699 -25.20 -14.01 44.50
N PHE A 700 -24.72 -13.51 45.64
CA PHE A 700 -23.62 -14.14 46.37
C PHE A 700 -24.09 -15.35 47.18
N THR A 701 -25.38 -15.43 47.53
CA THR A 701 -25.92 -16.58 48.23
C THR A 701 -27.39 -16.74 47.85
N TYR A 702 -27.79 -17.98 47.57
CA TYR A 702 -29.19 -18.27 47.24
C TYR A 702 -30.08 -17.92 48.44
N THR A 703 -30.92 -16.91 48.26
CA THR A 703 -31.91 -16.43 49.23
C THR A 703 -33.27 -16.37 48.55
N ALA A 704 -34.37 -16.55 49.28
CA ALA A 704 -35.72 -16.51 48.69
C ALA A 704 -36.07 -15.14 48.07
N ASP A 705 -35.35 -14.06 48.43
CA ASP A 705 -35.63 -12.70 48.00
C ASP A 705 -34.78 -12.22 46.81
N TRP A 706 -33.83 -13.01 46.30
CA TRP A 706 -32.91 -12.56 45.24
C TRP A 706 -33.65 -12.00 44.01
N LYS A 707 -34.74 -12.67 43.61
CA LYS A 707 -35.59 -12.30 42.48
C LYS A 707 -36.38 -11.03 42.74
N LYS A 708 -36.75 -10.77 44.00
CA LYS A 708 -37.46 -9.55 44.42
C LYS A 708 -36.53 -8.34 44.39
N VAL A 709 -35.28 -8.52 44.82
CA VAL A 709 -34.25 -7.47 44.81
C VAL A 709 -33.85 -7.14 43.37
N LEU A 710 -33.43 -8.15 42.60
CA LEU A 710 -32.86 -7.95 41.27
C LEU A 710 -33.92 -7.82 40.16
N GLY A 711 -35.13 -8.34 40.35
CA GLY A 711 -36.20 -8.29 39.33
C GLY A 711 -36.73 -6.90 39.00
N SER A 712 -36.28 -5.86 39.73
CA SER A 712 -36.55 -4.45 39.40
C SER A 712 -35.71 -3.95 38.23
N TYR A 713 -34.52 -4.53 38.02
CA TYR A 713 -33.56 -4.16 36.97
C TYR A 713 -33.86 -4.90 35.66
N GLU A 714 -33.82 -4.17 34.53
CA GLU A 714 -34.25 -4.70 33.23
C GLU A 714 -33.42 -5.91 32.77
N ILE A 715 -32.09 -5.83 32.91
CA ILE A 715 -31.18 -6.94 32.58
C ILE A 715 -31.55 -8.25 33.30
N PHE A 716 -31.95 -8.16 34.57
CA PHE A 716 -32.32 -9.32 35.37
C PHE A 716 -33.72 -9.84 35.05
N LYS A 717 -34.65 -8.98 34.63
CA LYS A 717 -35.94 -9.44 34.08
C LYS A 717 -35.76 -10.25 32.80
N GLU A 718 -34.89 -9.79 31.91
CA GLU A 718 -34.57 -10.52 30.68
C GLU A 718 -33.94 -11.88 31.00
N TYR A 719 -32.98 -11.93 31.94
CA TYR A 719 -32.39 -13.19 32.40
C TYR A 719 -33.43 -14.17 32.96
N ILE A 720 -34.27 -13.69 33.88
CA ILE A 720 -35.34 -14.51 34.47
C ILE A 720 -36.25 -15.05 33.37
N THR A 721 -36.58 -14.24 32.37
CA THR A 721 -37.44 -14.64 31.25
C THR A 721 -36.79 -15.71 30.36
N GLU A 722 -35.51 -15.55 30.00
CA GLU A 722 -34.78 -16.53 29.18
C GLU A 722 -34.63 -17.87 29.93
N PHE A 723 -34.11 -17.86 31.16
CA PHE A 723 -33.86 -19.10 31.91
C PHE A 723 -35.11 -19.77 32.44
N SER A 724 -36.24 -19.07 32.53
CA SER A 724 -37.53 -19.71 32.81
C SER A 724 -38.06 -20.54 31.63
N ASN A 725 -37.53 -20.30 30.42
CA ASN A 725 -38.02 -20.86 29.16
C ASN A 725 -37.00 -21.73 28.41
N ASP A 726 -35.80 -21.91 28.98
CA ASP A 726 -34.77 -22.73 28.38
C ASP A 726 -35.13 -24.24 28.40
N ALA A 727 -34.30 -25.07 27.74
CA ALA A 727 -34.57 -26.49 27.62
C ALA A 727 -34.65 -27.22 28.97
N LYS A 728 -33.86 -26.80 29.95
CA LYS A 728 -33.77 -27.45 31.27
C LYS A 728 -34.94 -27.02 32.15
N ALA A 729 -35.33 -25.75 32.15
CA ALA A 729 -36.54 -25.26 32.78
C ALA A 729 -37.79 -25.94 32.23
N LYS A 730 -37.92 -26.07 30.90
CA LYS A 730 -39.00 -26.83 30.26
C LYS A 730 -39.00 -28.30 30.66
N ALA A 731 -37.83 -28.92 30.83
CA ALA A 731 -37.72 -30.30 31.30
C ALA A 731 -38.18 -30.43 32.76
N ILE A 732 -37.78 -29.51 33.64
CA ILE A 732 -38.20 -29.45 35.04
C ILE A 732 -39.73 -29.29 35.14
N GLN A 733 -40.31 -28.38 34.36
CA GLN A 733 -41.76 -28.13 34.30
C GLN A 733 -42.55 -29.34 33.79
N LYS A 734 -41.96 -30.18 32.92
CA LYS A 734 -42.58 -31.40 32.39
C LYS A 734 -42.46 -32.61 33.33
N LYS A 735 -41.66 -32.55 34.41
CA LYS A 735 -41.54 -33.67 35.37
C LYS A 735 -42.88 -33.99 36.01
N LYS A 736 -43.24 -35.27 36.09
CA LYS A 736 -44.51 -35.74 36.66
C LYS A 736 -44.49 -35.61 38.18
N ILE A 737 -45.49 -34.93 38.74
CA ILE A 737 -45.67 -34.77 40.19
C ILE A 737 -46.06 -36.11 40.81
N SER A 738 -45.43 -36.47 41.94
CA SER A 738 -45.66 -37.73 42.67
C SER A 738 -45.54 -37.52 44.20
N GLY A 739 -45.88 -38.52 45.01
CA GLY A 739 -45.71 -38.44 46.48
C GLY A 739 -44.27 -38.21 46.95
N LYS A 740 -43.25 -38.47 46.10
CA LYS A 740 -41.83 -38.21 46.39
C LYS A 740 -41.29 -36.93 45.72
N TYR A 741 -42.06 -36.30 44.83
CA TYR A 741 -41.67 -35.09 44.08
C TYR A 741 -42.88 -34.17 43.97
N THR A 742 -42.97 -33.24 44.91
CA THR A 742 -44.12 -32.33 45.05
C THR A 742 -44.02 -31.14 44.10
N LYS A 743 -45.12 -30.39 43.97
CA LYS A 743 -45.17 -29.14 43.20
C LYS A 743 -44.22 -28.07 43.78
N GLU A 744 -44.03 -28.07 45.09
CA GLU A 744 -43.07 -27.19 45.79
C GLU A 744 -41.63 -27.54 45.43
N MET A 745 -41.28 -28.83 45.41
CA MET A 745 -39.94 -29.29 45.00
C MET A 745 -39.65 -28.93 43.53
N GLN A 746 -40.66 -29.01 42.67
CA GLN A 746 -40.53 -28.58 41.27
C GLN A 746 -40.30 -27.07 41.14
N SER A 747 -40.99 -26.26 41.94
CA SER A 747 -40.82 -24.81 41.94
C SER A 747 -39.44 -24.40 42.46
N ASP A 748 -38.97 -25.01 43.55
CA ASP A 748 -37.63 -24.77 44.10
C ASP A 748 -36.52 -25.24 43.16
N GLU A 749 -36.68 -26.39 42.48
CA GLU A 749 -35.72 -26.84 41.46
C GLU A 749 -35.64 -25.87 40.28
N LEU A 750 -36.78 -25.36 39.80
CA LEU A 750 -36.83 -24.36 38.73
C LEU A 750 -36.19 -23.04 39.15
N GLU A 751 -36.47 -22.56 40.35
CA GLU A 751 -35.92 -21.32 40.87
C GLU A 751 -34.41 -21.40 41.09
N LYS A 752 -33.91 -22.51 41.65
CA LYS A 752 -32.47 -22.78 41.74
C LYS A 752 -31.82 -22.84 40.37
N HIS A 753 -32.45 -23.50 39.38
CA HIS A 753 -31.93 -23.53 38.01
C HIS A 753 -31.77 -22.13 37.43
N ILE A 754 -32.78 -21.27 37.58
CA ILE A 754 -32.73 -19.88 37.12
C ILE A 754 -31.61 -19.13 37.85
N TYR A 755 -31.58 -19.18 39.18
CA TYR A 755 -30.58 -18.50 40.01
C TYR A 755 -29.14 -18.87 39.61
N TYR A 756 -28.83 -20.17 39.53
CA TYR A 756 -27.49 -20.63 39.19
C TYR A 756 -27.11 -20.32 37.75
N SER A 757 -28.08 -20.31 36.82
CA SER A 757 -27.84 -19.90 35.43
C SER A 757 -27.51 -18.41 35.33
N VAL A 758 -28.22 -17.56 36.08
CA VAL A 758 -27.89 -16.13 36.20
C VAL A 758 -26.50 -15.95 36.79
N CYS A 759 -26.21 -16.60 37.92
CA CYS A 759 -24.91 -16.52 38.57
C CYS A 759 -23.77 -16.93 37.63
N GLN A 760 -23.96 -17.99 36.85
CA GLN A 760 -22.93 -18.48 35.93
C GLN A 760 -22.57 -17.44 34.86
N ILE A 761 -23.57 -16.81 34.23
CA ILE A 761 -23.33 -15.80 33.20
C ILE A 761 -22.77 -14.51 33.80
N GLU A 762 -23.27 -14.11 34.97
CA GLU A 762 -22.81 -12.92 35.66
C GLU A 762 -21.36 -13.06 36.16
N GLN A 763 -20.97 -14.22 36.68
CA GLN A 763 -19.56 -14.53 36.99
C GLN A 763 -18.68 -14.47 35.75
N GLU A 764 -19.17 -14.98 34.61
CA GLU A 764 -18.45 -14.90 33.34
C GLU A 764 -18.29 -13.44 32.87
N LYS A 765 -19.36 -12.65 32.90
CA LYS A 765 -19.31 -11.22 32.54
C LYS A 765 -18.36 -10.44 33.43
N LEU A 766 -18.45 -10.63 34.75
CA LEU A 766 -17.57 -9.99 35.70
C LEU A 766 -16.09 -10.37 35.46
N LEU A 767 -15.81 -11.64 35.11
CA LEU A 767 -14.45 -12.08 34.75
C LEU A 767 -13.89 -11.30 33.56
N PHE A 768 -14.64 -11.22 32.46
CA PHE A 768 -14.20 -10.51 31.27
C PHE A 768 -14.20 -9.00 31.45
N PHE A 769 -15.04 -8.45 32.35
CA PHE A 769 -14.96 -7.05 32.75
C PHE A 769 -13.66 -6.75 33.49
N CYS A 770 -13.31 -7.55 34.51
CA CYS A 770 -12.03 -7.40 35.22
C CYS A 770 -10.83 -7.52 34.26
N LEU A 771 -10.84 -8.53 33.38
CA LEU A 771 -9.79 -8.68 32.36
C LEU A 771 -9.72 -7.49 31.40
N ALA A 772 -10.86 -6.90 31.02
CA ALA A 772 -10.91 -5.71 30.17
C ALA A 772 -10.41 -4.45 30.88
N MET A 773 -10.67 -4.32 32.18
CA MET A 773 -10.16 -3.22 33.03
C MET A 773 -8.65 -3.28 33.21
N THR A 774 -8.06 -4.49 33.17
CA THR A 774 -6.60 -4.65 33.22
C THR A 774 -5.86 -4.36 31.92
N ASN A 775 -6.59 -4.06 30.83
CA ASN A 775 -5.97 -3.60 29.59
C ASN A 775 -5.32 -2.24 29.86
N GLY A 776 -3.99 -2.19 30.00
CA GLY A 776 -3.26 -1.07 30.60
C GLY A 776 -3.32 0.28 29.87
N GLN A 777 -4.18 0.43 28.87
CA GLN A 777 -4.48 1.66 28.13
C GLN A 777 -5.78 1.52 27.32
N GLU A 778 -6.27 2.63 26.79
CA GLU A 778 -7.37 2.65 25.83
C GLU A 778 -6.94 2.01 24.49
N VAL A 779 -7.87 1.32 23.85
CA VAL A 779 -7.64 0.70 22.54
C VAL A 779 -7.71 1.79 21.47
N ALA A 780 -6.63 1.94 20.68
CA ALA A 780 -6.65 2.81 19.52
C ALA A 780 -7.42 2.14 18.37
N VAL A 781 -8.61 2.65 18.07
CA VAL A 781 -9.45 2.15 16.98
C VAL A 781 -9.25 3.03 15.76
N ILE A 782 -8.81 2.42 14.66
CA ILE A 782 -8.57 3.09 13.38
C ILE A 782 -9.56 2.55 12.37
N ARG A 783 -10.21 3.41 11.59
CA ARG A 783 -11.21 3.03 10.61
C ARG A 783 -10.94 3.70 9.28
N SER A 784 -10.84 2.89 8.21
CA SER A 784 -10.75 3.41 6.85
C SER A 784 -12.07 4.07 6.42
N PRO A 785 -12.03 5.10 5.56
CA PRO A 785 -13.24 5.69 4.97
C PRO A 785 -14.10 4.68 4.20
N ALA A 786 -15.42 4.89 4.19
CA ALA A 786 -16.35 4.02 3.48
C ALA A 786 -16.41 4.31 1.97
N ALA A 787 -16.15 5.54 1.54
CA ALA A 787 -16.22 5.89 0.12
C ALA A 787 -14.96 5.42 -0.62
N SER A 788 -15.14 4.75 -1.77
CA SER A 788 -14.03 4.15 -2.53
C SER A 788 -12.90 5.14 -2.86
N LYS A 789 -13.22 6.40 -3.20
CA LYS A 789 -12.20 7.43 -3.51
C LYS A 789 -11.38 7.83 -2.28
N GLU A 790 -12.03 8.03 -1.14
CA GLU A 790 -11.40 8.39 0.12
C GLU A 790 -10.57 7.22 0.67
N MET A 791 -11.07 5.99 0.54
CA MET A 791 -10.34 4.78 0.92
C MET A 791 -9.05 4.60 0.11
N LYS A 792 -9.10 4.84 -1.20
CA LYS A 792 -7.90 4.83 -2.06
C LYS A 792 -6.88 5.86 -1.58
N ALA A 793 -7.31 7.10 -1.30
CA ALA A 793 -6.43 8.14 -0.76
C ALA A 793 -5.89 7.78 0.64
N PHE A 794 -6.71 7.16 1.49
CA PHE A 794 -6.32 6.67 2.81
C PHE A 794 -5.25 5.58 2.73
N LEU A 795 -5.36 4.65 1.79
CA LEU A 795 -4.39 3.57 1.58
C LEU A 795 -3.13 4.04 0.82
N GLY A 796 -3.27 5.05 -0.03
CA GLY A 796 -2.21 5.53 -0.94
C GLY A 796 -2.05 4.69 -2.21
N TYR A 797 -2.96 3.76 -2.49
CA TYR A 797 -2.95 2.93 -3.69
C TYR A 797 -4.35 2.50 -4.15
N GLU A 798 -4.45 2.01 -5.39
CA GLU A 798 -5.63 1.38 -5.95
C GLU A 798 -5.30 0.12 -6.75
N TRP A 799 -6.29 -0.75 -6.96
CA TRP A 799 -6.15 -1.95 -7.80
C TRP A 799 -6.67 -1.68 -9.21
N SER A 800 -5.84 -1.94 -10.22
CA SER A 800 -6.21 -1.89 -11.64
C SER A 800 -6.36 -3.29 -12.21
N GLY A 801 -7.46 -3.53 -12.93
CA GLY A 801 -7.71 -4.73 -13.73
C GLY A 801 -7.62 -4.48 -15.24
N ALA A 802 -7.15 -3.31 -15.67
CA ALA A 802 -7.06 -2.97 -17.09
C ALA A 802 -5.96 -3.80 -17.76
N LYS A 803 -6.28 -4.40 -18.92
CA LYS A 803 -5.39 -5.30 -19.65
C LYS A 803 -4.09 -4.61 -20.05
N GLY A 804 -2.94 -5.13 -19.59
CA GLY A 804 -1.63 -4.50 -19.79
C GLY A 804 -1.27 -3.43 -18.75
N ASN A 805 -2.13 -3.19 -17.77
CA ASN A 805 -1.91 -2.26 -16.66
C ASN A 805 -2.47 -2.86 -15.34
N GLU A 806 -2.44 -4.19 -15.20
CA GLU A 806 -2.96 -4.93 -14.06
C GLU A 806 -2.09 -4.75 -12.80
N GLY A 807 -2.70 -4.77 -11.61
CA GLY A 807 -1.99 -4.75 -10.32
C GLY A 807 -2.21 -3.49 -9.49
N ILE A 808 -1.35 -3.28 -8.49
CA ILE A 808 -1.42 -2.13 -7.57
C ILE A 808 -0.88 -0.87 -8.25
N LYS A 809 -1.57 0.25 -8.06
CA LYS A 809 -1.22 1.58 -8.56
C LYS A 809 -1.11 2.56 -7.41
N TYR A 810 0.08 3.10 -7.19
CA TYR A 810 0.32 4.08 -6.13
C TYR A 810 -0.22 5.46 -6.53
N LEU A 811 -0.91 6.12 -5.61
CA LEU A 811 -1.49 7.44 -5.85
C LEU A 811 -0.45 8.55 -5.64
N GLY A 812 -0.56 9.63 -6.43
CA GLY A 812 0.34 10.79 -6.34
C GLY A 812 1.46 10.82 -7.38
N ILE A 813 1.42 9.92 -8.37
CA ILE A 813 2.35 9.86 -9.50
C ILE A 813 1.60 10.38 -10.74
N THR A 814 1.96 11.56 -11.23
CA THR A 814 1.41 12.07 -12.50
C THR A 814 2.19 11.49 -13.67
N ASN A 815 1.50 10.72 -14.52
CA ASN A 815 1.98 10.29 -15.82
C ASN A 815 2.07 11.50 -16.76
N GLU A 816 3.16 12.25 -16.70
CA GLU A 816 3.55 13.14 -17.79
C GLU A 816 4.55 12.40 -18.68
N LYS A 817 4.09 12.03 -19.88
CA LYS A 817 4.71 11.24 -20.96
C LYS A 817 4.29 9.76 -20.98
N GLU A 818 3.64 9.41 -22.08
CA GLU A 818 3.07 8.09 -22.41
C GLU A 818 4.10 6.94 -22.60
N ASP A 819 5.33 7.03 -22.10
CA ASP A 819 6.34 5.98 -22.32
C ASP A 819 7.30 5.71 -21.14
N ASP A 820 7.08 6.31 -19.96
CA ASP A 820 7.95 6.06 -18.79
C ASP A 820 7.21 5.33 -17.68
N GLU A 821 7.17 4.00 -17.79
CA GLU A 821 6.82 3.08 -16.70
C GLU A 821 7.75 3.21 -15.46
N LEU A 822 8.82 4.03 -15.56
CA LEU A 822 9.71 4.38 -14.44
C LEU A 822 9.02 5.17 -13.31
N ALA A 823 7.97 5.94 -13.60
CA ALA A 823 7.35 6.80 -12.59
C ALA A 823 6.65 6.02 -11.47
N HIS A 824 6.23 4.77 -11.72
CA HIS A 824 5.54 3.93 -10.74
C HIS A 824 6.41 3.51 -9.54
N ASN A 825 7.73 3.47 -9.68
CA ASN A 825 8.59 2.65 -8.82
C ASN A 825 9.37 3.43 -7.75
N LYS A 826 9.16 4.75 -7.64
CA LYS A 826 9.33 5.49 -6.37
C LYS A 826 8.00 5.74 -5.68
N GLY A 827 6.92 5.11 -6.16
CA GLY A 827 5.55 5.42 -5.77
C GLY A 827 5.32 5.41 -4.26
N ILE A 828 5.76 4.34 -3.57
CA ILE A 828 5.61 4.24 -2.11
C ILE A 828 6.37 5.32 -1.33
N GLN A 829 7.46 5.90 -1.86
CA GLN A 829 8.14 7.03 -1.22
C GLN A 829 7.38 8.35 -1.40
N HIS A 830 6.51 8.42 -2.41
CA HIS A 830 5.73 9.60 -2.77
C HIS A 830 4.25 9.52 -2.38
N ILE A 831 3.76 8.36 -1.91
CA ILE A 831 2.38 8.26 -1.43
C ILE A 831 2.17 9.20 -0.26
N ARG A 832 1.02 9.89 -0.28
CA ARG A 832 0.57 10.74 0.81
C ARG A 832 -0.66 10.11 1.44
N THR A 833 -0.46 9.48 2.59
CA THR A 833 -1.49 8.76 3.35
C THR A 833 -1.50 9.25 4.82
N PRO A 834 -2.64 9.18 5.52
CA PRO A 834 -2.69 9.35 6.98
C PRO A 834 -2.05 8.17 7.75
N LEU A 835 -1.84 7.01 7.11
CA LEU A 835 -1.30 5.80 7.75
C LEU A 835 0.11 5.99 8.29
N PHE A 836 1.03 6.47 7.44
CA PHE A 836 2.43 6.72 7.77
C PHE A 836 3.02 7.75 6.78
N ASN A 837 4.18 8.31 7.12
CA ASN A 837 4.95 9.15 6.21
C ASN A 837 6.15 8.34 5.66
N PRO A 838 6.24 8.08 4.35
CA PRO A 838 7.31 7.26 3.78
C PRO A 838 8.72 7.85 3.95
N SER A 839 8.84 9.17 4.04
CA SER A 839 10.13 9.85 4.24
C SER A 839 10.52 9.91 5.72
N ASP A 840 9.54 9.91 6.62
CA ASP A 840 9.74 9.95 8.06
C ASP A 840 8.73 9.02 8.78
N LEU A 841 9.18 7.85 9.22
CA LEU A 841 8.32 6.90 9.94
C LEU A 841 8.05 7.36 11.40
N GLU A 842 8.70 8.42 11.86
CA GLU A 842 8.54 9.00 13.19
C GLU A 842 7.54 10.16 13.24
N ASP A 843 6.92 10.51 12.11
CA ASP A 843 5.94 11.59 11.99
C ASP A 843 4.75 11.39 12.95
N THR A 844 4.64 12.26 13.96
CA THR A 844 3.60 12.19 14.99
C THR A 844 2.21 12.56 14.47
N ALA A 845 2.11 13.13 13.26
CA ALA A 845 0.83 13.45 12.62
C ALA A 845 0.22 12.25 11.86
N LYS A 846 0.76 11.03 12.05
CA LYS A 846 0.37 9.80 11.35
C LYS A 846 -0.11 8.69 12.29
N LEU A 847 -0.93 7.79 11.75
CA LEU A 847 -1.58 6.72 12.51
C LEU A 847 -0.60 5.67 13.05
N ASN A 848 0.50 5.37 12.34
CA ASN A 848 1.50 4.40 12.80
C ASN A 848 2.15 4.82 14.13
N THR A 849 2.43 6.12 14.28
CA THR A 849 3.03 6.68 15.49
C THR A 849 2.05 6.65 16.68
N LEU A 850 0.74 6.77 16.44
CA LEU A 850 -0.27 6.60 17.50
C LEU A 850 -0.28 5.18 18.07
N ILE A 851 -0.29 4.17 17.19
CA ILE A 851 -0.25 2.76 17.61
C ILE A 851 1.06 2.45 18.36
N ARG A 852 2.18 2.96 17.84
CA ARG A 852 3.48 2.77 18.48
C ARG A 852 3.53 3.41 19.87
N THR A 853 2.99 4.61 20.02
CA THR A 853 2.89 5.31 21.32
C THR A 853 2.07 4.49 22.32
N ALA A 854 0.97 3.88 21.87
CA ALA A 854 0.19 2.93 22.66
C ALA A 854 1.04 1.69 23.05
N PHE A 855 1.82 1.12 22.13
CA PHE A 855 2.73 0.04 22.51
C PHE A 855 3.78 0.43 23.56
N GLU A 856 4.11 1.71 23.70
CA GLU A 856 5.05 2.21 24.70
C GLU A 856 4.39 2.54 26.05
N LYS A 857 3.06 2.35 26.18
CA LYS A 857 2.26 2.70 27.37
C LYS A 857 2.36 4.20 27.70
N LYS A 858 2.59 5.04 26.69
CA LYS A 858 2.59 6.50 26.82
C LYS A 858 1.18 7.04 26.56
N PRO A 859 0.77 8.19 27.14
CA PRO A 859 -0.50 8.82 26.82
C PRO A 859 -0.63 9.08 25.32
N VAL A 860 -1.70 8.56 24.71
CA VAL A 860 -1.96 8.73 23.27
C VAL A 860 -2.85 9.95 23.09
N ILE A 861 -2.39 10.92 22.30
CA ILE A 861 -3.18 12.11 21.92
C ILE A 861 -3.42 12.02 20.42
N ILE A 862 -4.70 12.08 20.01
CA ILE A 862 -5.06 12.03 18.58
C ILE A 862 -5.00 13.45 17.98
N PRO A 863 -4.12 13.71 17.01
CA PRO A 863 -4.08 14.96 16.26
C PRO A 863 -5.41 15.28 15.56
N ASP A 864 -5.73 16.56 15.41
CA ASP A 864 -7.01 16.99 14.80
C ASP A 864 -7.24 16.42 13.40
N ASN A 865 -6.19 16.31 12.59
CA ASN A 865 -6.25 15.75 11.23
C ASN A 865 -6.51 14.22 11.20
N LEU A 866 -6.41 13.53 12.35
CA LEU A 866 -6.63 12.09 12.46
C LEU A 866 -7.92 11.74 13.21
N LYS A 867 -8.63 12.70 13.82
CA LYS A 867 -9.88 12.48 14.58
C LYS A 867 -11.01 11.86 13.74
N GLU A 868 -10.97 12.01 12.43
CA GLU A 868 -11.91 11.35 11.52
C GLU A 868 -11.65 9.83 11.41
N PHE A 869 -10.39 9.41 11.49
CA PHE A 869 -9.97 8.04 11.25
C PHE A 869 -9.65 7.27 12.52
N ALA A 870 -9.40 7.94 13.65
CA ALA A 870 -8.95 7.33 14.89
C ALA A 870 -9.81 7.76 16.09
N SER A 871 -10.03 6.81 17.00
CA SER A 871 -10.62 7.04 18.33
C SER A 871 -9.90 6.20 19.39
N LEU A 872 -9.97 6.65 20.64
CA LEU A 872 -9.53 5.87 21.80
C LEU A 872 -10.77 5.36 22.53
N ILE A 873 -10.82 4.06 22.80
CA ILE A 873 -11.96 3.42 23.46
C ILE A 873 -11.43 2.47 24.55
N PRO A 874 -11.83 2.63 25.82
CA PRO A 874 -11.52 1.64 26.85
C PRO A 874 -12.12 0.27 26.50
N LEU A 875 -11.36 -0.81 26.69
CA LEU A 875 -11.76 -2.15 26.24
C LEU A 875 -13.10 -2.61 26.84
N HIS A 876 -13.40 -2.24 28.09
CA HIS A 876 -14.66 -2.58 28.74
C HIS A 876 -15.88 -1.88 28.10
N PHE A 877 -15.71 -0.76 27.39
CA PHE A 877 -16.79 -0.14 26.59
C PHE A 877 -16.95 -0.76 25.20
N MET A 878 -15.99 -1.58 24.75
CA MET A 878 -16.09 -2.30 23.47
C MET A 878 -16.92 -3.58 23.60
N LEU A 879 -17.14 -4.09 24.82
CA LEU A 879 -17.91 -5.29 25.11
C LEU A 879 -19.34 -4.95 25.54
N ASP A 880 -20.30 -5.80 25.18
CA ASP A 880 -21.71 -5.61 25.56
C ASP A 880 -22.06 -6.47 26.78
N PHE A 881 -22.01 -5.86 27.97
CA PHE A 881 -22.35 -6.52 29.24
C PHE A 881 -23.85 -6.52 29.55
N ASN A 882 -24.70 -5.89 28.73
CA ASN A 882 -26.14 -5.79 29.01
C ASN A 882 -26.97 -6.92 28.37
N ARG A 883 -26.42 -7.64 27.40
CA ARG A 883 -27.14 -8.74 26.72
C ARG A 883 -27.22 -10.00 27.57
N VAL A 884 -28.36 -10.69 27.56
CA VAL A 884 -28.50 -12.02 28.19
C VAL A 884 -27.48 -13.04 27.67
N LYS A 885 -27.23 -13.05 26.35
CA LYS A 885 -26.19 -13.88 25.72
C LYS A 885 -24.89 -13.09 25.59
N PHE A 886 -23.85 -13.54 26.28
CA PHE A 886 -22.55 -12.87 26.29
C PHE A 886 -21.57 -13.49 25.28
N ASP A 887 -21.68 -13.02 24.03
CA ASP A 887 -20.85 -13.45 22.90
C ASP A 887 -19.45 -12.82 22.86
N LYS A 888 -19.16 -11.88 23.77
CA LYS A 888 -17.90 -11.15 23.89
C LYS A 888 -17.53 -10.42 22.60
N ALA A 889 -18.51 -10.02 21.80
CA ALA A 889 -18.28 -9.29 20.56
C ALA A 889 -17.66 -7.91 20.85
N LEU A 890 -16.65 -7.53 20.06
CA LEU A 890 -15.94 -6.27 20.18
C LEU A 890 -16.55 -5.23 19.23
N LYS A 891 -17.18 -4.20 19.81
CA LYS A 891 -17.69 -3.03 19.09
C LYS A 891 -16.57 -2.01 18.90
N LEU A 892 -16.40 -1.51 17.68
CA LEU A 892 -15.39 -0.49 17.32
C LEU A 892 -15.91 0.94 17.47
N THR A 893 -17.09 1.12 18.05
CA THR A 893 -17.69 2.42 18.35
C THR A 893 -18.08 2.45 19.81
N ALA A 894 -17.64 3.47 20.53
CA ALA A 894 -18.12 3.70 21.88
C ALA A 894 -19.58 4.14 21.80
N ASP A 895 -20.45 3.49 22.58
CA ASP A 895 -21.77 4.02 22.87
C ASP A 895 -21.52 5.33 23.65
N LYS A 896 -21.50 6.47 22.94
CA LYS A 896 -21.46 7.79 23.58
C LYS A 896 -22.79 7.97 24.32
N LYS A 897 -22.87 7.42 25.53
CA LYS A 897 -23.84 7.86 26.52
C LYS A 897 -23.44 9.28 26.89
N ILE A 898 -24.01 10.25 26.18
CA ILE A 898 -23.97 11.64 26.61
C ILE A 898 -24.81 11.67 27.88
N GLU A 899 -24.14 11.72 29.02
CA GLU A 899 -24.79 11.80 30.31
C GLU A 899 -25.38 13.20 30.47
N ILE A 900 -26.71 13.28 30.56
CA ILE A 900 -27.42 14.54 30.75
C ILE A 900 -27.28 14.91 32.23
N LYS A 901 -26.40 15.86 32.53
CA LYS A 901 -26.30 16.46 33.86
C LYS A 901 -27.47 17.43 34.06
N SER A 902 -28.22 17.26 35.13
CA SER A 902 -29.42 18.04 35.44
C SER A 902 -29.55 18.28 36.95
N LYS A 903 -29.96 19.49 37.34
CA LYS A 903 -30.36 19.86 38.71
C LYS A 903 -31.73 19.29 39.12
N TYR A 904 -32.48 18.77 38.15
CA TYR A 904 -33.84 18.24 38.31
C TYR A 904 -33.96 16.78 37.85
N PRO A 905 -35.00 16.04 38.29
CA PRO A 905 -35.23 14.67 37.86
C PRO A 905 -35.34 14.53 36.34
N LEU A 906 -34.74 13.46 35.82
CA LEU A 906 -34.85 13.07 34.42
C LEU A 906 -36.08 12.18 34.22
N VAL A 907 -36.94 12.54 33.25
CA VAL A 907 -38.19 11.83 32.94
C VAL A 907 -38.15 11.37 31.48
N LYS A 908 -38.68 10.17 31.20
CA LYS A 908 -38.72 9.63 29.83
C LYS A 908 -39.75 10.38 28.99
N LEU A 909 -39.42 10.70 27.74
CA LEU A 909 -40.33 11.38 26.83
C LEU A 909 -41.65 10.61 26.65
N GLY A 910 -41.60 9.28 26.49
CA GLY A 910 -42.80 8.46 26.28
C GLY A 910 -43.80 8.49 27.43
N GLU A 911 -43.40 8.92 28.63
CA GLU A 911 -44.27 9.07 29.81
C GLU A 911 -45.05 10.39 29.81
N ILE A 912 -44.60 11.40 29.04
CA ILE A 912 -45.10 12.78 29.10
C ILE A 912 -45.49 13.38 27.73
N VAL A 913 -45.08 12.77 26.62
CA VAL A 913 -45.44 13.18 25.25
C VAL A 913 -45.93 12.00 24.39
N SER A 914 -46.92 12.27 23.54
CA SER A 914 -47.34 11.34 22.49
C SER A 914 -46.41 11.49 21.28
N ILE A 915 -45.90 10.35 20.79
CA ILE A 915 -44.96 10.28 19.68
C ILE A 915 -45.70 9.78 18.43
N ILE A 916 -46.07 10.70 17.55
CA ILE A 916 -46.87 10.40 16.36
C ILE A 916 -45.97 10.37 15.14
N ARG A 917 -45.88 9.21 14.46
CA ARG A 917 -45.10 9.08 13.22
C ARG A 917 -45.84 9.69 12.03
N GLY A 918 -45.10 10.30 11.11
CA GLY A 918 -45.65 10.88 9.89
C GLY A 918 -46.31 9.89 8.92
N VAL A 919 -46.79 10.42 7.81
CA VAL A 919 -47.48 9.67 6.75
C VAL A 919 -46.49 9.09 5.75
N THR A 920 -46.73 7.87 5.32
CA THR A 920 -46.01 7.20 4.22
C THR A 920 -46.96 7.02 3.04
N PHE A 921 -46.47 7.22 1.83
CA PHE A 921 -47.25 7.05 0.61
C PHE A 921 -46.36 6.50 -0.51
N ASP A 922 -46.97 5.82 -1.48
CA ASP A 922 -46.29 5.32 -2.67
C ASP A 922 -46.01 6.50 -3.64
N LYS A 923 -44.80 6.54 -4.20
CA LYS A 923 -44.32 7.62 -5.04
C LYS A 923 -45.21 7.87 -6.27
N LYS A 924 -45.94 6.86 -6.73
CA LYS A 924 -46.91 6.99 -7.84
C LYS A 924 -48.08 7.94 -7.55
N TYR A 925 -48.39 8.19 -6.27
CA TYR A 925 -49.47 9.11 -5.86
C TYR A 925 -48.97 10.54 -5.63
N GLN A 926 -47.67 10.81 -5.80
CA GLN A 926 -47.13 12.16 -5.72
C GLN A 926 -47.47 12.93 -7.00
N THR A 927 -48.01 14.14 -6.87
CA THR A 927 -48.45 14.98 -7.98
C THR A 927 -47.66 16.29 -8.03
N GLN A 928 -47.65 16.96 -9.19
CA GLN A 928 -47.13 18.33 -9.32
C GLN A 928 -48.20 19.38 -9.02
N GLU A 929 -49.48 19.03 -9.18
CA GLU A 929 -50.61 19.90 -8.85
C GLU A 929 -50.88 19.90 -7.34
N LYS A 930 -51.25 21.06 -6.80
CA LYS A 930 -51.53 21.27 -5.38
C LYS A 930 -52.83 20.56 -4.99
N THR A 931 -52.76 19.71 -3.97
CA THR A 931 -53.87 18.90 -3.44
C THR A 931 -54.20 19.28 -1.99
N LYS A 932 -55.21 18.65 -1.38
CA LYS A 932 -55.51 18.83 0.06
C LYS A 932 -54.50 18.12 0.95
N ASN A 933 -53.85 17.07 0.43
CA ASN A 933 -52.85 16.29 1.13
C ASN A 933 -51.44 16.86 0.87
N ILE A 934 -51.04 17.83 1.70
CA ILE A 934 -49.72 18.44 1.62
C ILE A 934 -48.82 17.89 2.73
N VAL A 935 -47.69 17.30 2.34
CA VAL A 935 -46.74 16.64 3.24
C VAL A 935 -45.45 17.46 3.34
N LEU A 936 -44.98 17.69 4.57
CA LEU A 936 -43.72 18.38 4.85
C LEU A 936 -42.62 17.41 5.26
N THR A 937 -41.38 17.74 4.90
CA THR A 937 -40.18 16.95 5.18
C THR A 937 -39.22 17.72 6.08
N ALA A 938 -38.07 17.13 6.39
CA ALA A 938 -37.01 17.78 7.17
C ALA A 938 -36.43 19.04 6.50
N ASP A 939 -36.70 19.25 5.21
CA ASP A 939 -36.30 20.46 4.46
C ASP A 939 -37.02 21.71 4.97
N ASN A 940 -38.15 21.54 5.68
CA ASN A 940 -38.95 22.62 6.25
C ASN A 940 -38.54 23.03 7.67
N ILE A 941 -37.41 22.49 8.16
CA ILE A 941 -36.85 22.80 9.48
C ILE A 941 -35.41 23.27 9.29
N THR A 942 -35.12 24.50 9.71
CA THR A 942 -33.75 25.05 9.68
C THR A 942 -32.84 24.32 10.68
N LEU A 943 -31.53 24.55 10.63
CA LEU A 943 -30.61 23.95 11.62
C LEU A 943 -30.79 24.57 13.00
N GLU A 944 -31.34 25.77 13.06
CA GLU A 944 -31.61 26.57 14.24
C GLU A 944 -32.98 26.23 14.85
N GLY A 945 -33.76 25.38 14.17
CA GLY A 945 -35.06 24.89 14.65
C GLY A 945 -36.26 25.76 14.24
N GLN A 946 -36.10 26.64 13.26
CA GLN A 946 -37.20 27.45 12.72
C GLN A 946 -38.06 26.63 11.76
N PHE A 947 -39.38 26.90 11.79
CA PHE A 947 -40.35 26.28 10.90
C PHE A 947 -40.56 27.16 9.66
N GLU A 948 -40.04 26.71 8.52
CA GLU A 948 -40.10 27.46 7.25
C GLU A 948 -40.63 26.57 6.12
N ILE A 949 -41.61 27.08 5.38
CA ILE A 949 -42.22 26.33 4.27
C ILE A 949 -41.39 26.56 3.00
N ILE A 950 -40.31 25.79 2.87
CA ILE A 950 -39.42 25.83 1.69
C ILE A 950 -39.86 24.83 0.61
N LYS A 951 -40.42 23.69 1.02
CA LYS A 951 -40.78 22.59 0.13
C LYS A 951 -42.11 21.96 0.53
N GLU A 952 -43.01 21.84 -0.42
CA GLU A 952 -44.30 21.18 -0.25
C GLU A 952 -44.33 19.92 -1.15
N ILE A 953 -44.75 18.79 -0.59
CA ILE A 953 -45.00 17.57 -1.39
C ILE A 953 -46.52 17.38 -1.49
N PHE A 954 -47.02 17.44 -2.73
CA PHE A 954 -48.44 17.20 -3.02
C PHE A 954 -48.70 15.72 -3.28
N VAL A 955 -49.68 15.17 -2.59
CA VAL A 955 -50.11 13.77 -2.73
C VAL A 955 -51.56 13.76 -3.20
N SER A 956 -51.91 12.85 -4.12
CA SER A 956 -53.28 12.69 -4.63
C SER A 956 -54.33 12.65 -3.51
N ASP A 957 -55.46 13.34 -3.73
CA ASP A 957 -56.62 13.35 -2.83
C ASP A 957 -57.27 11.96 -2.68
N MET A 958 -56.88 10.98 -3.53
CA MET A 958 -57.31 9.58 -3.41
C MET A 958 -56.68 8.87 -2.20
N VAL A 959 -55.59 9.40 -1.64
CA VAL A 959 -54.92 8.83 -0.47
C VAL A 959 -55.54 9.45 0.79
N SER A 960 -56.07 8.63 1.70
CA SER A 960 -56.59 9.12 2.98
C SER A 960 -55.50 9.12 4.04
N PHE A 961 -55.24 10.28 4.66
CA PHE A 961 -54.32 10.41 5.79
C PHE A 961 -55.07 10.62 7.10
N ASP A 962 -54.58 10.00 8.16
CA ASP A 962 -55.09 10.21 9.52
C ASP A 962 -54.87 11.66 9.97
N LYS A 963 -55.96 12.35 10.32
CA LYS A 963 -55.94 13.75 10.79
C LYS A 963 -55.09 13.95 12.05
N GLU A 964 -54.82 12.91 12.83
CA GLU A 964 -53.94 13.01 14.00
C GLU A 964 -52.49 13.39 13.61
N LYS A 965 -52.08 13.03 12.38
CA LYS A 965 -50.76 13.29 11.80
C LYS A 965 -50.63 14.69 11.15
N GLN A 966 -51.66 15.52 11.25
CA GLN A 966 -51.56 16.94 10.91
C GLN A 966 -50.87 17.70 12.04
N LEU A 967 -50.07 18.69 11.66
CA LEU A 967 -49.38 19.57 12.60
C LEU A 967 -50.38 20.52 13.27
N LYS A 968 -50.43 20.51 14.60
CA LYS A 968 -51.31 21.33 15.43
C LYS A 968 -50.52 22.34 16.24
N LYS A 969 -51.20 23.37 16.73
CA LYS A 969 -50.62 24.33 17.68
C LYS A 969 -50.03 23.59 18.88
N ASN A 970 -48.83 24.03 19.28
CA ASN A 970 -48.01 23.47 20.36
C ASN A 970 -47.35 22.10 20.06
N ASP A 971 -47.42 21.61 18.83
CA ASP A 971 -46.65 20.44 18.45
C ASP A 971 -45.17 20.77 18.31
N CYS A 972 -44.31 19.81 18.67
CA CYS A 972 -42.89 19.83 18.31
C CYS A 972 -42.66 18.88 17.11
N PHE A 973 -42.36 19.45 15.95
CA PHE A 973 -42.16 18.72 14.69
C PHE A 973 -40.69 18.34 14.53
N MET A 974 -40.36 17.04 14.50
CA MET A 974 -38.98 16.54 14.55
C MET A 974 -38.63 15.62 13.38
N CYS A 975 -37.37 15.68 12.90
CA CYS A 975 -36.81 14.71 11.96
C CYS A 975 -36.33 13.44 12.69
N PHE A 976 -37.00 12.30 12.47
CA PHE A 976 -36.67 11.01 13.07
C PHE A 976 -35.66 10.21 12.25
N SER A 977 -35.54 10.47 10.95
CA SER A 977 -34.61 9.74 10.08
C SER A 977 -34.09 10.60 8.93
N SER A 978 -32.80 10.45 8.61
CA SER A 978 -32.18 11.09 7.45
C SER A 978 -30.96 10.30 6.98
N GLY A 979 -30.62 10.44 5.70
CA GLY A 979 -29.35 9.94 5.14
C GLY A 979 -28.13 10.79 5.53
N SER A 980 -28.35 12.00 6.05
CA SER A 980 -27.29 12.87 6.58
C SER A 980 -27.42 13.02 8.09
N LYS A 981 -26.35 12.69 8.81
CA LYS A 981 -26.26 12.64 10.28
C LYS A 981 -26.65 13.96 10.96
N GLN A 982 -26.41 15.09 10.31
CA GLN A 982 -26.71 16.42 10.83
C GLN A 982 -28.20 16.77 10.85
N HIS A 983 -29.04 16.09 10.06
CA HIS A 983 -30.47 16.41 9.96
C HIS A 983 -31.33 15.62 10.95
N VAL A 984 -30.83 14.49 11.46
CA VAL A 984 -31.53 13.69 12.47
C VAL A 984 -31.58 14.47 13.78
N GLY A 985 -32.76 14.54 14.40
CA GLY A 985 -32.99 15.30 15.64
C GLY A 985 -33.29 16.80 15.44
N LYS A 986 -33.32 17.31 14.20
CA LYS A 986 -33.85 18.65 13.91
C LYS A 986 -35.29 18.77 14.39
N ILE A 987 -35.63 19.84 15.09
CA ILE A 987 -36.95 20.05 15.69
C ILE A 987 -37.43 21.49 15.45
N ALA A 988 -38.73 21.67 15.24
CA ALA A 988 -39.38 22.97 15.13
C ALA A 988 -40.64 23.05 15.99
N PHE A 989 -40.95 24.23 16.51
CA PHE A 989 -42.16 24.49 17.30
C PHE A 989 -43.29 25.03 16.44
N ILE A 990 -44.48 24.44 16.55
CA ILE A 990 -45.66 24.82 15.76
C ILE A 990 -46.52 25.82 16.54
N LYS A 991 -46.46 27.10 16.15
CA LYS A 991 -47.18 28.20 16.84
C LYS A 991 -48.69 28.20 16.59
N GLU A 992 -49.13 27.71 15.42
CA GLU A 992 -50.52 27.73 14.97
C GLU A 992 -50.91 26.43 14.28
N ASN A 993 -52.21 26.08 14.28
CA ASN A 993 -52.71 24.89 13.59
C ASN A 993 -52.42 24.96 12.10
N GLN A 994 -51.86 23.89 11.54
CA GLN A 994 -51.51 23.80 10.13
C GLN A 994 -52.41 22.78 9.41
N SER A 995 -52.58 22.96 8.10
CA SER A 995 -53.22 21.96 7.23
C SER A 995 -52.24 20.85 6.79
N TYR A 996 -50.97 20.98 7.15
CA TYR A 996 -49.86 20.13 6.70
C TYR A 996 -49.73 18.82 7.49
N TYR A 997 -49.35 17.75 6.79
CA TYR A 997 -49.04 16.43 7.38
C TYR A 997 -47.52 16.24 7.51
N ALA A 998 -47.10 15.58 8.59
CA ALA A 998 -45.70 15.17 8.79
C ALA A 998 -45.32 14.04 7.82
N GLY A 999 -44.21 14.13 7.09
CA GLY A 999 -43.73 13.06 6.19
C GLY A 999 -43.18 11.82 6.92
N GLY A 1000 -42.99 10.70 6.21
CA GLY A 1000 -42.69 9.40 6.81
C GLY A 1000 -41.38 9.29 7.59
N PHE A 1001 -40.44 10.20 7.38
CA PHE A 1001 -39.20 10.32 8.15
C PHE A 1001 -39.27 11.38 9.28
N MET A 1002 -40.44 11.99 9.45
CA MET A 1002 -40.73 12.99 10.46
C MET A 1002 -41.59 12.38 11.57
N GLY A 1003 -41.53 13.00 12.74
CA GLY A 1003 -42.36 12.71 13.90
C GLY A 1003 -42.93 13.99 14.51
N ILE A 1004 -44.03 13.84 15.24
CA ILE A 1004 -44.68 14.89 16.01
C ILE A 1004 -44.61 14.47 17.48
N LEU A 1005 -44.03 15.33 18.32
CA LEU A 1005 -44.06 15.18 19.78
C LEU A 1005 -45.16 16.10 20.32
N ARG A 1006 -46.24 15.50 20.81
CA ARG A 1006 -47.42 16.22 21.31
C ARG A 1006 -47.54 16.01 22.81
N VAL A 1007 -47.33 17.06 23.58
CA VAL A 1007 -47.39 17.01 25.05
C VAL A 1007 -48.82 16.70 25.51
N PHE A 1008 -48.96 15.73 26.41
CA PHE A 1008 -50.22 15.44 27.10
C PHE A 1008 -50.13 15.66 28.62
N ASP A 1009 -48.92 15.66 29.18
CA ASP A 1009 -48.72 15.92 30.61
C ASP A 1009 -48.91 17.41 30.94
N LYS A 1010 -49.64 17.70 32.03
CA LYS A 1010 -49.94 19.08 32.46
C LYS A 1010 -48.76 19.78 33.13
N ASN A 1011 -47.74 19.03 33.53
CA ASN A 1011 -46.53 19.54 34.19
C ASN A 1011 -45.41 19.88 33.19
N LEU A 1012 -45.63 19.70 31.89
CA LEU A 1012 -44.67 20.02 30.84
C LEU A 1012 -45.22 21.11 29.91
N LEU A 1013 -44.45 22.19 29.74
CA LEU A 1013 -44.75 23.19 28.72
C LEU A 1013 -44.21 22.74 27.35
N PRO A 1014 -45.04 22.73 26.29
CA PRO A 1014 -44.60 22.36 24.94
C PRO A 1014 -43.44 23.20 24.41
N GLN A 1015 -43.41 24.48 24.74
CA GLN A 1015 -42.35 25.39 24.32
C GLN A 1015 -41.04 25.11 25.08
N PHE A 1016 -41.10 24.77 26.37
CA PHE A 1016 -39.94 24.33 27.14
C PHE A 1016 -39.35 23.03 26.56
N LEU A 1017 -40.20 22.08 26.15
CA LEU A 1017 -39.77 20.85 25.47
C LEU A 1017 -38.98 21.19 24.19
N TYR A 1018 -39.49 22.10 23.37
CA TYR A 1018 -38.79 22.57 22.17
C TYR A 1018 -37.44 23.20 22.50
N GLU A 1019 -37.38 24.17 23.43
CA GLU A 1019 -36.13 24.86 23.79
C GLU A 1019 -35.07 23.87 24.31
N THR A 1020 -35.49 22.89 25.11
CA THR A 1020 -34.59 21.86 25.64
C THR A 1020 -34.05 20.96 24.52
N LEU A 1021 -34.94 20.40 23.70
CA LEU A 1021 -34.55 19.46 22.64
C LEU A 1021 -33.82 20.10 21.47
N ASN A 1022 -33.95 21.42 21.26
CA ASN A 1022 -33.29 22.12 20.17
C ASN A 1022 -31.82 22.49 20.47
N THR A 1023 -31.34 22.28 21.70
CA THR A 1023 -29.92 22.46 22.02
C THR A 1023 -29.02 21.46 21.30
N GLU A 1024 -27.80 21.88 20.95
CA GLU A 1024 -26.84 20.99 20.30
C GLU A 1024 -26.52 19.76 21.15
N THR A 1025 -26.34 19.93 22.47
CA THR A 1025 -26.08 18.83 23.40
C THR A 1025 -27.21 17.79 23.40
N MET A 1026 -28.47 18.23 23.46
CA MET A 1026 -29.61 17.30 23.45
C MET A 1026 -29.79 16.66 22.08
N ARG A 1027 -29.62 17.41 20.98
CA ARG A 1027 -29.67 16.84 19.62
C ARG A 1027 -28.58 15.80 19.41
N ASP A 1028 -27.38 16.02 19.93
CA ASP A 1028 -26.29 15.06 19.87
C ASP A 1028 -26.54 13.83 20.74
N ALA A 1029 -27.14 14.00 21.93
CA ALA A 1029 -27.59 12.89 22.77
C ALA A 1029 -28.69 12.06 22.09
N ILE A 1030 -29.63 12.70 21.40
CA ILE A 1030 -30.65 12.02 20.59
C ILE A 1030 -29.99 11.28 19.42
N ARG A 1031 -29.07 11.92 18.71
CA ARG A 1031 -28.33 11.32 17.58
C ARG A 1031 -27.46 10.14 18.03
N SER A 1032 -26.86 10.18 19.22
CA SER A 1032 -26.03 9.07 19.72
C SER A 1032 -26.84 7.82 20.01
N GLN A 1033 -28.17 7.94 20.17
CA GLN A 1033 -29.10 6.83 20.33
C GLN A 1033 -29.72 6.33 19.02
N SER A 1034 -29.39 6.95 17.88
CA SER A 1034 -29.88 6.54 16.55
C SER A 1034 -29.13 5.31 16.02
N SER A 1035 -29.85 4.41 15.34
CA SER A 1035 -29.28 3.17 14.77
C SER A 1035 -29.38 3.13 13.24
N GLY A 1036 -28.37 2.55 12.56
CA GLY A 1036 -28.35 2.32 11.11
C GLY A 1036 -27.10 2.82 10.37
N THR A 1037 -26.62 2.06 9.37
CA THR A 1037 -25.37 2.32 8.61
C THR A 1037 -25.54 3.31 7.45
N ASN A 1038 -26.73 3.36 6.81
CA ASN A 1038 -27.02 4.22 5.64
C ASN A 1038 -28.12 5.28 5.90
N ILE A 1039 -29.08 4.97 6.76
CA ILE A 1039 -30.13 5.90 7.23
C ILE A 1039 -30.20 5.69 8.74
N GLN A 1040 -29.97 6.75 9.50
CA GLN A 1040 -30.06 6.69 10.96
C GLN A 1040 -31.51 6.87 11.38
N ASN A 1041 -32.02 5.99 12.23
CA ASN A 1041 -33.42 5.97 12.63
C ASN A 1041 -33.56 6.09 14.16
N LEU A 1042 -34.28 7.13 14.60
CA LEU A 1042 -34.61 7.40 16.01
C LEU A 1042 -35.88 6.69 16.49
N SER A 1043 -36.70 6.19 15.57
CA SER A 1043 -38.12 5.92 15.82
C SER A 1043 -38.41 4.75 16.78
N ASN A 1044 -37.42 3.91 17.08
CA ASN A 1044 -37.58 2.82 18.05
C ASN A 1044 -37.09 3.18 19.47
N ASN A 1045 -36.35 4.28 19.65
CA ASN A 1045 -35.71 4.63 20.93
C ASN A 1045 -36.10 6.01 21.50
N ILE A 1046 -36.72 6.90 20.72
CA ILE A 1046 -37.01 8.28 21.16
C ILE A 1046 -37.94 8.37 22.39
N ALA A 1047 -38.78 7.36 22.62
CA ALA A 1047 -39.65 7.28 23.79
C ALA A 1047 -38.87 7.11 25.11
N GLU A 1048 -37.72 6.42 25.06
CA GLU A 1048 -36.86 6.16 26.22
C GLU A 1048 -35.90 7.33 26.52
N PHE A 1049 -35.80 8.30 25.61
CA PHE A 1049 -34.97 9.48 25.79
C PHE A 1049 -35.44 10.28 27.01
N GLN A 1050 -34.50 10.66 27.88
CA GLN A 1050 -34.81 11.34 29.12
C GLN A 1050 -34.53 12.85 29.02
N ILE A 1051 -35.42 13.66 29.58
CA ILE A 1051 -35.26 15.12 29.67
C ILE A 1051 -35.38 15.59 31.13
N PRO A 1052 -34.72 16.70 31.50
CA PRO A 1052 -34.94 17.32 32.79
C PRO A 1052 -36.35 17.91 32.89
N LEU A 1053 -37.05 17.63 33.99
CA LEU A 1053 -38.39 18.15 34.25
C LEU A 1053 -38.41 19.06 35.50
N PRO A 1054 -38.03 20.35 35.37
CA PRO A 1054 -38.14 21.31 36.47
C PRO A 1054 -39.61 21.71 36.74
N PRO A 1055 -39.93 22.34 37.88
CA PRO A 1055 -41.27 22.87 38.15
C PRO A 1055 -41.75 23.87 37.08
N LEU A 1056 -43.06 23.93 36.83
CA LEU A 1056 -43.66 24.81 35.81
C LEU A 1056 -43.22 26.27 35.90
N ALA A 1057 -43.04 26.82 37.10
CA ALA A 1057 -42.57 28.20 37.28
C ALA A 1057 -41.18 28.42 36.69
N ILE A 1058 -40.27 27.44 36.81
CA ILE A 1058 -38.92 27.50 36.22
C ILE A 1058 -39.01 27.31 34.71
N GLN A 1059 -39.84 26.37 34.23
CA GLN A 1059 -40.07 26.21 32.78
C GLN A 1059 -40.56 27.52 32.14
N GLN A 1060 -41.48 28.24 32.80
CA GLN A 1060 -41.97 29.55 32.34
C GLN A 1060 -40.86 30.60 32.29
N GLN A 1061 -39.95 30.62 33.29
CA GLN A 1061 -38.81 31.54 33.30
C GLN A 1061 -37.83 31.24 32.16
N ILE A 1062 -37.52 29.96 31.92
CA ILE A 1062 -36.66 29.54 30.80
C ILE A 1062 -37.28 29.97 29.47
N VAL A 1063 -38.57 29.68 29.26
CA VAL A 1063 -39.27 30.06 28.04
C VAL A 1063 -39.25 31.58 27.86
N ALA A 1064 -39.55 32.35 28.90
CA ALA A 1064 -39.55 33.82 28.82
C ALA A 1064 -38.16 34.42 28.55
N GLU A 1065 -37.08 33.83 29.08
CA GLU A 1065 -35.70 34.26 28.74
C GLU A 1065 -35.34 33.88 27.30
N CYS A 1066 -35.71 32.68 26.83
CA CYS A 1066 -35.51 32.25 25.44
C CYS A 1066 -36.32 33.08 24.43
N GLU A 1067 -37.55 33.46 24.77
CA GLU A 1067 -38.41 34.31 23.91
C GLU A 1067 -37.78 35.69 23.67
N LYS A 1068 -37.14 36.28 24.67
CA LYS A 1068 -36.39 37.55 24.48
C LYS A 1068 -35.25 37.39 23.47
N VAL A 1069 -34.57 36.24 23.49
CA VAL A 1069 -33.52 35.94 22.51
C VAL A 1069 -34.10 35.72 21.11
N ASP A 1070 -35.30 35.13 21.01
CA ASP A 1070 -36.02 35.00 19.74
C ASP A 1070 -36.51 36.34 19.18
N GLU A 1071 -36.89 37.29 20.06
CA GLU A 1071 -37.19 38.67 19.67
C GLU A 1071 -35.94 39.37 19.12
N GLU A 1072 -34.80 39.26 19.81
CA GLU A 1072 -33.51 39.77 19.31
C GLU A 1072 -33.15 39.18 17.95
N TYR A 1073 -33.34 37.86 17.78
CA TYR A 1073 -33.12 37.16 16.51
C TYR A 1073 -34.03 37.73 15.41
N SER A 1074 -35.31 37.91 15.69
CA SER A 1074 -36.30 38.41 14.74
C SER A 1074 -35.99 39.85 14.30
N VAL A 1075 -35.60 40.72 15.25
CA VAL A 1075 -35.18 42.10 14.97
C VAL A 1075 -33.91 42.13 14.11
N ALA A 1076 -32.92 41.31 14.45
CA ALA A 1076 -31.67 41.22 13.68
C ALA A 1076 -31.93 40.70 12.25
N GLN A 1077 -32.78 39.69 12.08
CA GLN A 1077 -33.15 39.20 10.75
C GLN A 1077 -33.88 40.27 9.93
N HIS A 1078 -34.86 40.96 10.53
CA HIS A 1078 -35.56 42.05 9.85
C HIS A 1078 -34.61 43.16 9.42
N THR A 1079 -33.67 43.53 10.30
CA THR A 1079 -32.63 44.54 10.01
C THR A 1079 -31.76 44.12 8.81
N ILE A 1080 -31.41 42.84 8.68
CA ILE A 1080 -30.63 42.34 7.54
C ILE A 1080 -31.44 42.44 6.25
N GLU A 1081 -32.70 42.00 6.27
CA GLU A 1081 -33.58 41.99 5.10
C GLU A 1081 -33.89 43.41 4.61
N GLU A 1082 -34.22 44.33 5.53
CA GLU A 1082 -34.50 45.73 5.23
C GLU A 1082 -33.28 46.44 4.62
N ASN A 1083 -32.12 46.31 5.25
CA ASN A 1083 -30.90 46.96 4.75
C ASN A 1083 -30.45 46.40 3.40
N LYS A 1084 -30.57 45.08 3.16
CA LYS A 1084 -30.33 44.51 1.82
C LYS A 1084 -31.26 45.11 0.78
N ARG A 1085 -32.53 45.29 1.11
CA ARG A 1085 -33.53 45.90 0.22
C ARG A 1085 -33.20 47.36 -0.07
N ASN A 1086 -32.75 48.11 0.94
CA ASN A 1086 -32.32 49.50 0.78
C ASN A 1086 -31.10 49.62 -0.15
N ILE A 1087 -30.11 48.73 -0.01
CA ILE A 1087 -28.95 48.67 -0.92
C ILE A 1087 -29.39 48.38 -2.36
N GLU A 1088 -30.25 47.38 -2.56
CA GLU A 1088 -30.75 47.01 -3.89
C GLU A 1088 -31.53 48.16 -4.55
N LYS A 1089 -32.42 48.81 -3.78
CA LYS A 1089 -33.17 49.98 -4.24
C LYS A 1089 -32.23 51.12 -4.63
N MET A 1090 -31.28 51.46 -3.77
CA MET A 1090 -30.33 52.54 -4.02
C MET A 1090 -29.52 52.30 -5.29
N MET A 1091 -28.98 51.08 -5.47
CA MET A 1091 -28.22 50.73 -6.67
C MET A 1091 -29.07 50.73 -7.94
N SER A 1092 -30.37 50.43 -7.84
CA SER A 1092 -31.29 50.47 -8.99
C SER A 1092 -31.68 51.89 -9.43
N GLU A 1093 -31.62 52.87 -8.51
CA GLU A 1093 -32.05 54.26 -8.77
C GLU A 1093 -30.91 55.18 -9.26
N VAL A 1094 -29.67 54.68 -9.32
CA VAL A 1094 -28.49 55.48 -9.72
C VAL A 1094 -28.58 55.92 -11.19
N LYS A 1095 -28.55 57.24 -11.41
CA LYS A 1095 -28.51 57.86 -12.74
C LYS A 1095 -27.11 58.37 -13.05
N GLY A 1096 -26.54 57.91 -14.16
CA GLY A 1096 -25.19 58.26 -14.60
C GLY A 1096 -24.96 57.82 -16.05
N GLU A 1097 -23.72 57.97 -16.52
CA GLU A 1097 -23.34 57.50 -17.85
C GLU A 1097 -23.30 55.97 -17.86
N ILE A 1098 -23.96 55.35 -18.83
CA ILE A 1098 -23.97 53.88 -18.94
C ILE A 1098 -22.64 53.43 -19.56
N ALA A 1099 -21.84 52.72 -18.77
CA ALA A 1099 -20.55 52.19 -19.21
C ALA A 1099 -20.50 50.66 -19.07
N GLN A 1100 -19.87 50.00 -20.04
CA GLN A 1100 -19.67 48.55 -20.01
C GLN A 1100 -18.45 48.17 -19.16
N LEU A 1101 -18.51 47.05 -18.43
CA LEU A 1101 -17.42 46.57 -17.58
C LEU A 1101 -16.06 46.55 -18.30
N LYS A 1102 -15.99 46.14 -19.57
CA LYS A 1102 -14.73 46.15 -20.35
C LYS A 1102 -14.03 47.50 -20.43
N ARG A 1103 -14.77 48.62 -20.32
CA ARG A 1103 -14.23 49.98 -20.36
C ARG A 1103 -13.82 50.48 -18.98
N ILE A 1104 -14.54 50.08 -17.93
CA ILE A 1104 -14.42 50.65 -16.58
C ILE A 1104 -13.70 49.76 -15.57
N ALA A 1105 -13.71 48.44 -15.79
CA ALA A 1105 -13.02 47.44 -14.98
C ALA A 1105 -12.68 46.21 -15.85
N PRO A 1106 -11.65 46.29 -16.71
CA PRO A 1106 -11.20 45.14 -17.51
C PRO A 1106 -10.63 44.00 -16.64
N TYR A 1107 -10.49 42.81 -17.23
CA TYR A 1107 -9.80 41.71 -16.58
C TYR A 1107 -8.30 41.94 -16.50
N THR A 1108 -7.71 41.55 -15.37
CA THR A 1108 -6.27 41.32 -15.27
C THR A 1108 -5.95 39.89 -15.72
N THR A 1109 -4.96 39.75 -16.61
CA THR A 1109 -4.43 38.45 -17.06
C THR A 1109 -2.99 38.21 -16.61
N ASN A 1110 -2.42 39.14 -15.83
CA ASN A 1110 -1.08 39.03 -15.28
C ASN A 1110 -0.97 37.77 -14.41
N ARG A 1111 0.10 37.01 -14.64
CA ARG A 1111 0.40 35.80 -13.88
C ARG A 1111 1.66 35.98 -13.06
N ILE A 1112 1.60 35.48 -11.83
CA ILE A 1112 2.74 35.37 -10.92
C ILE A 1112 2.97 33.91 -10.56
N GLN A 1113 4.20 33.58 -10.17
CA GLN A 1113 4.50 32.24 -9.65
C GLN A 1113 3.84 32.05 -8.30
N PHE A 1114 3.27 30.87 -8.04
CA PHE A 1114 2.64 30.56 -6.76
C PHE A 1114 3.64 30.68 -5.59
N SER A 1115 4.92 30.40 -5.84
CA SER A 1115 6.01 30.59 -4.86
C SER A 1115 6.21 32.04 -4.40
N ALA A 1116 5.65 33.02 -5.11
CA ALA A 1116 5.74 34.44 -4.74
C ALA A 1116 4.64 34.88 -3.77
N ILE A 1117 3.70 34.01 -3.40
CA ILE A 1117 2.60 34.29 -2.47
C ILE A 1117 2.50 33.22 -1.38
N THR A 1118 1.81 33.53 -0.29
CA THR A 1118 1.50 32.56 0.76
C THR A 1118 0.18 31.85 0.49
N LEU A 1119 -0.08 30.74 1.18
CA LEU A 1119 -1.35 30.02 1.09
C LEU A 1119 -2.53 30.87 1.56
N GLU A 1120 -2.30 31.78 2.52
CA GLU A 1120 -3.31 32.72 3.02
C GLU A 1120 -3.72 33.75 1.97
N ASP A 1121 -2.85 34.05 1.02
CA ASP A 1121 -3.06 35.01 -0.07
C ASP A 1121 -3.57 34.34 -1.36
N TYR A 1122 -3.78 33.02 -1.32
CA TYR A 1122 -4.30 32.26 -2.45
C TYR A 1122 -5.83 32.15 -2.44
N ILE A 1123 -6.46 32.60 -3.52
CA ILE A 1123 -7.92 32.58 -3.69
C ILE A 1123 -8.34 31.65 -4.83
N SER A 1124 -9.28 30.76 -4.56
CA SER A 1124 -9.85 29.83 -5.53
C SER A 1124 -11.36 29.78 -5.40
N THR A 1125 -12.01 29.05 -6.29
CA THR A 1125 -13.47 28.84 -6.19
C THR A 1125 -13.87 28.10 -4.91
N ASP A 1126 -12.96 27.44 -4.20
CA ASP A 1126 -13.26 26.63 -3.02
C ASP A 1126 -13.30 27.46 -1.74
N ASN A 1127 -12.39 28.43 -1.60
CA ASN A 1127 -12.33 29.32 -0.43
C ASN A 1127 -13.01 30.69 -0.66
N MET A 1128 -13.68 30.90 -1.81
CA MET A 1128 -14.68 31.96 -1.95
C MET A 1128 -16.04 31.48 -1.42
N LEU A 1129 -16.61 32.23 -0.47
CA LEU A 1129 -17.88 31.92 0.17
C LEU A 1129 -19.05 32.30 -0.75
N GLN A 1130 -20.14 31.52 -0.65
CA GLN A 1130 -21.34 31.73 -1.46
C GLN A 1130 -22.10 32.97 -0.99
N ASN A 1131 -23.08 33.43 -1.76
CA ASN A 1131 -24.00 34.51 -1.37
C ASN A 1131 -23.30 35.83 -0.96
N CYS A 1132 -22.19 36.14 -1.63
CA CYS A 1132 -21.39 37.35 -1.39
C CYS A 1132 -20.80 37.45 0.03
N ASP A 1133 -20.57 36.33 0.73
CA ASP A 1133 -20.02 36.30 2.09
C ASP A 1133 -18.47 36.42 2.15
N GLY A 1134 -17.80 36.71 1.02
CA GLY A 1134 -16.37 36.99 0.97
C GLY A 1134 -15.50 35.75 0.77
N VAL A 1135 -14.39 35.65 1.52
CA VAL A 1135 -13.38 34.58 1.39
C VAL A 1135 -12.95 34.05 2.75
N CYS A 1136 -12.52 32.79 2.79
CA CYS A 1136 -11.83 32.19 3.93
C CYS A 1136 -10.43 31.71 3.55
N VAL A 1137 -9.64 31.26 4.54
CA VAL A 1137 -8.31 30.69 4.30
C VAL A 1137 -8.45 29.41 3.46
N TYR A 1138 -7.59 29.26 2.46
CA TYR A 1138 -7.57 28.06 1.62
C TYR A 1138 -6.99 26.87 2.38
N ASN A 1139 -7.82 25.87 2.66
CA ASN A 1139 -7.43 24.66 3.41
C ASN A 1139 -7.03 23.47 2.52
N GLY A 1140 -6.84 23.70 1.22
CA GLY A 1140 -6.42 22.67 0.26
C GLY A 1140 -4.91 22.71 -0.03
N VAL A 1141 -4.42 21.73 -0.80
CA VAL A 1141 -3.06 21.78 -1.37
C VAL A 1141 -3.15 22.32 -2.80
N PRO A 1142 -2.65 23.53 -3.08
CA PRO A 1142 -2.71 24.11 -4.41
C PRO A 1142 -1.71 23.39 -5.32
N ASN A 1143 -2.21 22.76 -6.38
CA ASN A 1143 -1.39 22.10 -7.41
C ASN A 1143 -1.28 22.99 -8.66
N ILE A 1144 -0.73 24.20 -8.48
CA ILE A 1144 -0.68 25.23 -9.51
C ILE A 1144 0.63 26.01 -9.40
N ASP A 1145 1.45 26.00 -10.44
CA ASP A 1145 2.72 26.75 -10.47
C ASP A 1145 2.51 28.24 -10.76
N SER A 1146 1.49 28.60 -11.55
CA SER A 1146 1.20 30.00 -11.92
C SER A 1146 -0.24 30.39 -11.60
N VAL A 1147 -0.42 31.51 -10.90
CA VAL A 1147 -1.72 32.05 -10.50
C VAL A 1147 -1.96 33.42 -11.15
N ILE A 1148 -3.21 33.83 -11.28
CA ILE A 1148 -3.55 35.19 -11.74
C ILE A 1148 -3.34 36.13 -10.57
N GLU A 1149 -2.56 37.18 -10.77
CA GLU A 1149 -2.30 38.19 -9.75
C GLU A 1149 -3.55 39.04 -9.48
N TYR A 1150 -3.81 39.32 -8.20
CA TYR A 1150 -4.74 40.36 -7.77
C TYR A 1150 -4.04 41.34 -6.81
N ALA A 1151 -4.43 42.60 -6.87
CA ALA A 1151 -3.95 43.68 -6.03
C ALA A 1151 -5.09 44.19 -5.13
N GLU A 1152 -4.77 44.98 -4.11
CA GLU A 1152 -5.76 45.62 -3.24
C GLU A 1152 -6.72 46.50 -4.07
N ASN A 1153 -8.01 46.44 -3.75
CA ASN A 1153 -9.13 47.07 -4.47
C ASN A 1153 -9.53 46.41 -5.81
N ASP A 1154 -8.93 45.29 -6.19
CA ASP A 1154 -9.47 44.45 -7.28
C ASP A 1154 -10.74 43.72 -6.83
N ILE A 1155 -11.60 43.41 -7.80
CA ILE A 1155 -12.87 42.69 -7.59
C ILE A 1155 -12.71 41.28 -8.15
N LEU A 1156 -12.86 40.27 -7.31
CA LEU A 1156 -12.72 38.86 -7.70
C LEU A 1156 -14.10 38.20 -7.80
N VAL A 1157 -14.37 37.50 -8.91
CA VAL A 1157 -15.63 36.78 -9.14
C VAL A 1157 -15.33 35.34 -9.58
N SER A 1158 -15.93 34.35 -8.92
CA SER A 1158 -15.85 32.95 -9.38
C SER A 1158 -16.58 32.77 -10.71
N ASN A 1159 -15.89 32.27 -11.73
CA ASN A 1159 -16.52 31.98 -13.02
C ASN A 1159 -17.29 30.64 -13.04
N ILE A 1160 -16.97 29.73 -12.12
CA ILE A 1160 -17.65 28.44 -11.99
C ILE A 1160 -18.86 28.61 -11.07
N ARG A 1161 -20.01 28.06 -11.52
CA ARG A 1161 -21.31 28.10 -10.83
C ARG A 1161 -21.68 29.53 -10.40
N PRO A 1162 -21.85 30.49 -11.35
CA PRO A 1162 -22.14 31.89 -11.03
C PRO A 1162 -23.37 32.10 -10.13
N TYR A 1163 -24.34 31.18 -10.18
CA TYR A 1163 -25.52 31.18 -9.30
C TYR A 1163 -25.19 31.07 -7.80
N LEU A 1164 -23.97 30.67 -7.43
CA LEU A 1164 -23.49 30.66 -6.04
C LEU A 1164 -23.08 32.06 -5.54
N LYS A 1165 -23.06 33.06 -6.42
CA LYS A 1165 -22.81 34.48 -6.08
C LYS A 1165 -21.51 34.71 -5.29
N LYS A 1166 -20.42 34.08 -5.73
CA LYS A 1166 -19.10 34.18 -5.10
C LYS A 1166 -18.36 35.41 -5.65
N ILE A 1167 -18.30 36.48 -4.87
CA ILE A 1167 -17.61 37.74 -5.19
C ILE A 1167 -16.85 38.26 -3.97
N TRP A 1168 -15.68 38.86 -4.18
CA TRP A 1168 -14.88 39.44 -3.11
C TRP A 1168 -14.23 40.76 -3.55
N PHE A 1169 -14.26 41.75 -2.65
CA PHE A 1169 -13.49 42.98 -2.78
C PHE A 1169 -12.16 42.78 -2.06
N SER A 1170 -11.07 42.72 -2.82
CA SER A 1170 -9.76 42.42 -2.25
C SER A 1170 -9.28 43.57 -1.37
N ASN A 1171 -8.88 43.22 -0.14
CA ASN A 1171 -8.25 44.13 0.83
C ASN A 1171 -6.74 43.88 0.95
N LYS A 1172 -6.17 43.06 0.06
CA LYS A 1172 -4.76 42.69 0.02
C LYS A 1172 -4.36 42.26 -1.39
N LYS A 1173 -3.05 42.12 -1.62
CA LYS A 1173 -2.48 41.55 -2.83
C LYS A 1173 -2.29 40.03 -2.69
N GLY A 1174 -2.35 39.29 -3.78
CA GLY A 1174 -2.13 37.85 -3.80
C GLY A 1174 -2.32 37.24 -5.18
N GLY A 1175 -2.64 35.95 -5.22
CA GLY A 1175 -2.91 35.25 -6.48
C GLY A 1175 -4.12 34.34 -6.42
N CYS A 1176 -4.82 34.19 -7.53
CA CYS A 1176 -6.02 33.37 -7.61
C CYS A 1176 -5.98 32.32 -8.73
N SER A 1177 -6.84 31.32 -8.60
CA SER A 1177 -6.97 30.28 -9.62
C SER A 1177 -7.48 30.87 -10.96
N PRO A 1178 -7.17 30.24 -12.10
CA PRO A 1178 -7.65 30.71 -13.42
C PRO A 1178 -9.17 30.76 -13.59
N ASP A 1179 -9.89 30.10 -12.68
CA ASP A 1179 -11.35 30.03 -12.63
C ASP A 1179 -11.97 31.19 -11.82
N VAL A 1180 -11.14 32.02 -11.19
CA VAL A 1180 -11.53 33.29 -10.55
C VAL A 1180 -11.14 34.43 -11.48
N LEU A 1181 -12.09 35.31 -11.78
CA LEU A 1181 -11.89 36.47 -12.65
C LEU A 1181 -11.57 37.68 -11.80
N VAL A 1182 -10.45 38.34 -12.10
CA VAL A 1182 -9.99 39.56 -11.42
C VAL A 1182 -10.33 40.76 -12.28
N PHE A 1183 -11.23 41.62 -11.80
CA PHE A 1183 -11.58 42.89 -12.44
C PHE A 1183 -10.83 44.02 -11.76
N ARG A 1184 -10.13 44.84 -12.56
CA ARG A 1184 -9.35 45.97 -12.07
C ARG A 1184 -9.96 47.28 -12.56
N PRO A 1185 -10.67 48.02 -11.70
CA PRO A 1185 -11.22 49.32 -12.04
C PRO A 1185 -10.17 50.29 -12.58
N ILE A 1186 -10.51 51.07 -13.61
CA ILE A 1186 -9.64 52.10 -14.15
C ILE A 1186 -9.58 53.32 -13.21
N SER A 1187 -8.52 54.13 -13.36
CA SER A 1187 -8.43 55.40 -12.66
C SER A 1187 -9.62 56.32 -13.00
N GLY A 1188 -10.16 57.03 -12.01
CA GLY A 1188 -11.32 57.93 -12.17
C GLY A 1188 -12.67 57.32 -11.80
N ILE A 1189 -12.73 56.04 -11.41
CA ILE A 1189 -13.95 55.37 -10.94
C ILE A 1189 -13.67 54.72 -9.58
N ASN A 1190 -14.61 54.85 -8.65
CA ASN A 1190 -14.50 54.24 -7.34
C ASN A 1190 -14.67 52.71 -7.43
N ALA A 1191 -13.63 51.96 -7.06
CA ALA A 1191 -13.63 50.50 -7.12
C ALA A 1191 -14.73 49.86 -6.26
N ARG A 1192 -15.03 50.42 -5.09
CA ARG A 1192 -16.11 49.93 -4.21
C ARG A 1192 -17.48 50.14 -4.84
N TYR A 1193 -17.67 51.22 -5.59
CA TYR A 1193 -18.91 51.45 -6.32
C TYR A 1193 -19.17 50.34 -7.35
N ILE A 1194 -18.16 49.98 -8.15
CA ILE A 1194 -18.26 48.88 -9.12
C ILE A 1194 -18.51 47.55 -8.39
N TYR A 1195 -17.82 47.30 -7.27
CA TYR A 1195 -18.05 46.12 -6.45
C TYR A 1195 -19.52 46.00 -6.00
N TYR A 1196 -20.11 47.07 -5.47
CA TYR A 1196 -21.51 47.05 -5.03
C TYR A 1196 -22.50 46.91 -6.19
N ALA A 1197 -22.19 47.44 -7.38
CA ALA A 1197 -22.96 47.20 -8.60
C ALA A 1197 -22.90 45.73 -9.05
N MET A 1198 -21.73 45.09 -8.96
CA MET A 1198 -21.55 43.68 -9.29
C MET A 1198 -22.07 42.74 -8.20
N LYS A 1199 -22.22 43.20 -6.96
CA LYS A 1199 -22.78 42.42 -5.84
C LYS A 1199 -24.30 42.21 -5.98
N GLN A 1200 -24.98 42.96 -6.84
CA GLN A 1200 -26.44 42.86 -7.04
C GLN A 1200 -26.86 41.57 -7.77
N ASN A 1201 -28.08 41.11 -7.51
CA ASN A 1201 -28.65 39.93 -8.17
C ASN A 1201 -28.69 40.05 -9.69
N THR A 1202 -28.95 41.27 -10.19
CA THR A 1202 -29.01 41.60 -11.63
C THR A 1202 -27.73 41.24 -12.38
N PHE A 1203 -26.55 41.37 -11.74
CA PHE A 1203 -25.28 40.98 -12.32
C PHE A 1203 -25.19 39.46 -12.48
N PHE A 1204 -25.45 38.68 -11.43
CA PHE A 1204 -25.38 37.22 -11.49
C PHE A 1204 -26.43 36.63 -12.43
N GLU A 1205 -27.65 37.19 -12.45
CA GLU A 1205 -28.69 36.84 -13.41
C GLU A 1205 -28.25 37.11 -14.86
N TYR A 1206 -27.57 38.23 -15.09
CA TYR A 1206 -27.00 38.55 -16.40
C TYR A 1206 -25.94 37.51 -16.83
N ILE A 1207 -25.06 37.08 -15.92
CA ILE A 1207 -24.10 36.00 -16.20
C ILE A 1207 -24.83 34.70 -16.56
N MET A 1208 -25.87 34.35 -15.80
CA MET A 1208 -26.63 33.12 -15.96
C MET A 1208 -27.37 33.01 -17.31
N LYS A 1209 -27.63 34.13 -17.99
CA LYS A 1209 -28.22 34.13 -19.35
C LYS A 1209 -27.31 33.49 -20.41
N ASN A 1210 -26.00 33.39 -20.17
CA ASN A 1210 -25.04 32.86 -21.14
C ASN A 1210 -23.95 32.03 -20.46
N VAL A 1211 -24.34 30.86 -19.93
CA VAL A 1211 -23.44 29.89 -19.28
C VAL A 1211 -23.24 28.65 -20.14
N ARG A 1212 -22.05 28.05 -20.07
CA ARG A 1212 -21.71 26.79 -20.75
C ARG A 1212 -21.59 25.64 -19.74
N GLY A 1213 -22.16 24.48 -20.06
CA GLY A 1213 -22.07 23.23 -19.28
C GLY A 1213 -23.26 22.98 -18.34
N VAL A 1214 -23.75 21.73 -18.31
CA VAL A 1214 -24.98 21.34 -17.56
C VAL A 1214 -24.70 21.07 -16.08
N LYS A 1215 -23.60 20.39 -15.75
CA LYS A 1215 -23.27 19.96 -14.38
C LYS A 1215 -22.47 21.00 -13.57
N MET A 1216 -21.67 21.82 -14.26
CA MET A 1216 -20.88 22.92 -13.68
C MET A 1216 -20.91 24.12 -14.65
N PRO A 1217 -21.96 24.96 -14.61
CA PRO A 1217 -22.08 26.08 -15.53
C PRO A 1217 -20.94 27.09 -15.32
N ARG A 1218 -20.33 27.51 -16.43
CA ARG A 1218 -19.26 28.52 -16.48
C ARG A 1218 -19.74 29.75 -17.23
N GLY A 1219 -19.51 30.94 -16.69
CA GLY A 1219 -19.86 32.19 -17.37
C GLY A 1219 -18.98 32.43 -18.61
N ASP A 1220 -19.58 32.95 -19.68
CA ASP A 1220 -18.84 33.39 -20.86
C ASP A 1220 -18.13 34.73 -20.58
N LYS A 1221 -16.80 34.73 -20.57
CA LYS A 1221 -15.98 35.91 -20.18
C LYS A 1221 -16.30 37.16 -21.01
N ASN A 1222 -16.59 37.00 -22.31
CA ASN A 1222 -16.91 38.12 -23.20
C ASN A 1222 -18.30 38.67 -22.92
N HIS A 1223 -19.27 37.80 -22.62
CA HIS A 1223 -20.60 38.21 -22.18
C HIS A 1223 -20.53 39.02 -20.89
N ILE A 1224 -19.81 38.52 -19.88
CA ILE A 1224 -19.67 39.20 -18.58
C ILE A 1224 -19.11 40.62 -18.74
N LEU A 1225 -18.09 40.80 -19.59
CA LEU A 1225 -17.47 42.11 -19.86
C LEU A 1225 -18.39 43.14 -20.53
N ASN A 1226 -19.50 42.71 -21.12
CA ASN A 1226 -20.50 43.59 -21.73
C ASN A 1226 -21.61 44.02 -20.77
N PHE A 1227 -21.60 43.54 -19.51
CA PHE A 1227 -22.50 44.03 -18.48
C PHE A 1227 -22.33 45.55 -18.31
N SER A 1228 -23.45 46.26 -18.22
CA SER A 1228 -23.49 47.73 -18.22
C SER A 1228 -23.86 48.24 -16.84
N ILE A 1229 -23.09 49.22 -16.36
CA ILE A 1229 -23.25 49.85 -15.05
C ILE A 1229 -23.48 51.35 -15.29
N SER A 1230 -24.43 51.94 -14.55
CA SER A 1230 -24.64 53.39 -14.50
C SER A 1230 -23.50 54.01 -13.69
N VAL A 1231 -22.73 54.94 -14.25
CA VAL A 1231 -21.55 55.55 -13.60
C VAL A 1231 -21.82 57.05 -13.38
N PRO A 1232 -22.22 57.46 -12.16
CA PRO A 1232 -22.41 58.88 -11.83
C PRO A 1232 -21.07 59.58 -11.58
N SER A 1233 -21.08 60.86 -11.18
CA SER A 1233 -19.86 61.60 -10.83
C SER A 1233 -19.09 60.91 -9.69
N LEU A 1234 -17.78 61.11 -9.60
CA LEU A 1234 -16.96 60.45 -8.57
C LEU A 1234 -17.40 60.82 -7.14
N GLU A 1235 -17.83 62.06 -6.91
CA GLU A 1235 -18.41 62.51 -5.64
C GLU A 1235 -19.69 61.74 -5.29
N GLU A 1236 -20.57 61.54 -6.28
CA GLU A 1236 -21.81 60.79 -6.08
C GLU A 1236 -21.54 59.30 -5.86
N GLN A 1237 -20.54 58.72 -6.57
CA GLN A 1237 -20.08 57.35 -6.29
C GLN A 1237 -19.59 57.21 -4.85
N GLN A 1238 -18.81 58.16 -4.34
CA GLN A 1238 -18.34 58.16 -2.95
C GLN A 1238 -19.50 58.27 -1.95
N ARG A 1239 -20.47 59.15 -2.23
CA ARG A 1239 -21.68 59.30 -1.39
C ARG A 1239 -22.48 58.00 -1.31
N ILE A 1240 -22.73 57.36 -2.45
CA ILE A 1240 -23.46 56.08 -2.53
C ILE A 1240 -22.70 54.98 -1.78
N VAL A 1241 -21.39 54.86 -2.00
CA VAL A 1241 -20.54 53.87 -1.32
C VAL A 1241 -20.60 54.06 0.20
N GLN A 1242 -20.49 55.30 0.69
CA GLN A 1242 -20.53 55.58 2.12
C GLN A 1242 -21.87 55.17 2.76
N GLU A 1243 -22.98 55.39 2.05
CA GLU A 1243 -24.32 55.03 2.52
C GLU A 1243 -24.52 53.50 2.53
N ILE A 1244 -24.07 52.81 1.48
CA ILE A 1244 -24.09 51.33 1.42
C ILE A 1244 -23.21 50.72 2.51
N GLU A 1245 -22.04 51.29 2.80
CA GLU A 1245 -21.17 50.80 3.87
C GLU A 1245 -21.82 50.93 5.25
N ASN A 1246 -22.63 51.96 5.49
CA ASN A 1246 -23.41 52.08 6.71
C ASN A 1246 -24.43 50.93 6.83
N TYR A 1247 -25.12 50.59 5.74
CA TYR A 1247 -26.04 49.45 5.69
C TYR A 1247 -25.32 48.10 5.88
N GLU A 1248 -24.18 47.89 5.22
CA GLU A 1248 -23.36 46.67 5.37
C GLU A 1248 -22.80 46.51 6.79
N THR A 1249 -22.47 47.62 7.46
CA THR A 1249 -22.06 47.62 8.87
C THR A 1249 -23.22 47.18 9.76
N ALA A 1250 -24.42 47.71 9.54
CA ALA A 1250 -25.62 47.29 10.27
C ALA A 1250 -25.97 45.81 10.02
N ILE A 1251 -25.83 45.34 8.77
CA ILE A 1251 -26.00 43.92 8.40
C ILE A 1251 -24.99 43.03 9.13
N THR A 1252 -23.72 43.44 9.17
CA THR A 1252 -22.65 42.68 9.86
C THR A 1252 -22.92 42.60 11.36
N ALA A 1253 -23.30 43.72 11.99
CA ALA A 1253 -23.68 43.75 13.40
C ALA A 1253 -24.88 42.84 13.69
N ALA A 1254 -25.92 42.88 12.86
CA ALA A 1254 -27.09 42.02 13.00
C ALA A 1254 -26.77 40.53 12.77
N LYS A 1255 -25.92 40.18 11.79
CA LYS A 1255 -25.44 38.81 11.59
C LYS A 1255 -24.69 38.28 12.82
N SER A 1256 -23.89 39.13 13.47
CA SER A 1256 -23.19 38.76 14.71
C SER A 1256 -24.16 38.47 15.86
N VAL A 1257 -25.27 39.21 15.95
CA VAL A 1257 -26.34 38.92 16.92
C VAL A 1257 -26.97 37.55 16.63
N LEU A 1258 -27.34 37.28 15.36
CA LEU A 1258 -27.92 35.98 14.97
C LEU A 1258 -27.00 34.81 15.33
N SER A 1259 -25.70 34.91 15.08
CA SER A 1259 -24.75 33.84 15.45
C SER A 1259 -24.63 33.62 16.95
N ALA A 1260 -24.87 34.65 17.77
CA ALA A 1260 -24.78 34.56 19.22
C ALA A 1260 -26.07 34.05 19.89
N CYS A 1261 -27.24 34.15 19.23
CA CYS A 1261 -28.53 33.74 19.79
C CYS A 1261 -28.55 32.27 20.24
N ALA A 1262 -27.94 31.36 19.47
CA ALA A 1262 -27.86 29.94 19.82
C ALA A 1262 -27.08 29.71 21.14
N ASP A 1263 -25.94 30.38 21.29
CA ASP A 1263 -25.13 30.29 22.50
C ASP A 1263 -25.82 30.94 23.70
N LYS A 1264 -26.52 32.07 23.52
CA LYS A 1264 -27.34 32.69 24.57
C LYS A 1264 -28.41 31.74 25.09
N LYS A 1265 -29.16 31.08 24.21
CA LYS A 1265 -30.18 30.08 24.60
C LYS A 1265 -29.56 28.90 25.36
N LYS A 1266 -28.40 28.41 24.91
CA LYS A 1266 -27.64 27.38 25.62
C LYS A 1266 -27.27 27.83 27.03
N MET A 1267 -26.72 29.04 27.19
CA MET A 1267 -26.34 29.58 28.51
C MET A 1267 -27.55 29.75 29.44
N ILE A 1268 -28.72 30.15 28.91
CA ILE A 1268 -29.98 30.22 29.69
C ILE A 1268 -30.34 28.82 30.22
N LEU A 1269 -30.31 27.81 29.36
CA LEU A 1269 -30.62 26.44 29.76
C LEU A 1269 -29.62 25.88 30.77
N GLU A 1270 -28.31 26.09 30.60
CA GLU A 1270 -27.27 25.66 31.56
C GLU A 1270 -27.36 26.39 32.91
N LYS A 1271 -27.80 27.64 32.92
CA LYS A 1271 -28.05 28.41 34.15
C LYS A 1271 -29.18 27.78 34.96
N TRP A 1272 -30.27 27.41 34.31
CA TRP A 1272 -31.49 26.95 35.00
C TRP A 1272 -31.53 25.44 35.23
N LEU A 1273 -31.23 24.62 34.21
CA LEU A 1273 -31.21 23.15 34.28
C LEU A 1273 -29.94 22.62 34.94
#